data_AF-A0A8T2QH90-F1
#
_entry.id   AF-A0A8T2QH90-F1
#
_cell.length_a   1.000
_cell.length_b   1.000
_cell.length_c   1.000
_cell.angle_alpha   90.00
_cell.angle_beta   90.00
_cell.angle_gamma   90.00
#
_symmetry.space_group_name_H-M   'P 1'
#
loop_
_entity.id
_entity.type
_entity.pdbx_description
1 polymer ?
#
loop_
_entity_poly.entity_id
_entity_poly.type
_entity_poly.pdbx_seq_one_letter_code
_entity_poly.pdbx_strand_id
1 'polypeptide(L)'
;MEILGDALRRGQDPKLEINMSMMGLKHVANRIVGNAMIPSITEDERYRLTAAEMFSGAHAVYFFDQLHTVAEDSITFDLLTAIRIYTRVRQITFLASLMQPSSEVFDLFDRVIILNDGNLVYQGPRQDAIPYFEKLGYRKPKHLSTGEFLQEVTTPDGAAYLQPGFSRLSVEEFVIKYKSSDTYKDVLRVVNSSELVQQLWVQGAPPLGVEFDEYRYHKDDGREAVSFRVSGVREVDGSLVDVSMDHTTGVERGDKVVAFGSSMGPLQYVDTFSSPRRLLDELSSLTTKGTEPVRLQLERRFREATGVPRNQFSKGYVLGLKEEVSLLTKREFNSIWRNKFGLQLRVMQVLTMSFFVGFFLFRVHPAPDQRIMNLFRTGFFVSVINLTMFNVGQLPALMSERNIFYKQKAAHFYRPVSYLLAKFFGNFPFSLCEAIVWSIIVYFLTGMSVADGGWHFFVYFAVVLLTALNGSAMVRFLGFAVPNMDKAGLIIGVFVTLFILFAGFLMPRLQVPKYWVWFYYINPLQWAITALMISEYGSGTYSKLCSEVYKPPPPAPLLPQCAERDNETYGRAFLEAGEFFVSEGWIAVALFMLFAWLVVWNCLTYYALTRIQHKKILRTGKSINEEKKENALAKKIDDVELAVNKLSHTAVPVTLSWHELCYEVMIPVINRPRTILKVVSGWGEPSDMVAILGSDASGKTTLLNSLAGRKIVTERLEGQILVNGYPKDQKSFRHIMGYVDRIDAYTPYLTVRETIAYSAALRLGSSSKQKQAYFVDEVLELTELTYVQNALVSSLVNDITFDREKRLAIATELVSNPSVLFLENPTKGLDSSSANDIVKCLQHISKTGRLVIMTLNYPSQRILSMLTKVQILKGSGETAYFGPVGTNGESIITYFQSIPGAPLCPPNKSVSAYAVDLVAGMPFRKSEKDYAFEYSVSELALKNHVQLQQLRRPGRNGEKIQIRSYGASYYTVLMETIMSVQRQYWRNVNYSWGRMLAFLIMSVILGSVFYKLDRTSTLGLNSMAGSIFISCVLVGMTNAQNAIPQTMQMRAVHLRERAVHQTSILAYNIAYTLAEIPYLMVANLIFCSIFLPMTKIATYSASAFFKFWFISLEFYAAVTFFGAFLAVVSPTPVIASVLVPIVVGIWISTAGLVVPRSMILNTFIWVFWTNPLQWALDGLTSVAFYCVLDKPSCLNSNLNPECETDIKACPQCDCPRMSGTNVFVWRQISNIRSLDYGRIPYDMIALLLFAILFRVLTVLAFKYTRHYRRT
;
A
#
# COMPACT_ATOMS: atom_id res chain seq x y z
N MET A 1 6.86 -39.45 -2.63
CA MET A 1 5.90 -40.51 -2.99
C MET A 1 4.69 -40.54 -2.06
N GLU A 2 4.85 -40.48 -0.73
CA GLU A 2 3.71 -40.45 0.21
C GLU A 2 2.75 -39.26 -0.01
N ILE A 3 3.28 -38.05 -0.20
CA ILE A 3 2.48 -36.84 -0.50
C ILE A 3 1.63 -37.02 -1.77
N LEU A 4 2.18 -37.71 -2.79
CA LEU A 4 1.48 -38.01 -4.04
C LEU A 4 0.34 -39.00 -3.81
N GLY A 5 0.57 -40.03 -2.99
CA GLY A 5 -0.45 -41.00 -2.61
C GLY A 5 -1.60 -40.37 -1.82
N ASP A 6 -1.30 -39.47 -0.89
CA ASP A 6 -2.29 -38.72 -0.11
C ASP A 6 -3.10 -37.75 -0.99
N ALA A 7 -2.45 -37.06 -1.93
CA ALA A 7 -3.11 -36.16 -2.88
C ALA A 7 -4.13 -36.89 -3.75
N LEU A 8 -3.71 -38.03 -4.33
CA LEU A 8 -4.55 -38.88 -5.17
C LEU A 8 -5.73 -39.46 -4.37
N ARG A 9 -5.52 -39.88 -3.12
CA ARG A 9 -6.59 -40.36 -2.22
C ARG A 9 -7.62 -39.28 -1.90
N ARG A 10 -7.21 -38.01 -1.83
CA ARG A 10 -8.07 -36.86 -1.52
C ARG A 10 -8.65 -36.17 -2.77
N GLY A 11 -8.35 -36.66 -3.97
CA GLY A 11 -8.76 -36.05 -5.24
C GLY A 11 -8.18 -34.64 -5.45
N GLN A 12 -7.03 -34.33 -4.84
CA GLN A 12 -6.35 -33.04 -4.96
C GLN A 12 -5.33 -33.07 -6.11
N ASP A 13 -5.01 -31.91 -6.68
CA ASP A 13 -3.97 -31.82 -7.71
C ASP A 13 -2.61 -32.19 -7.09
N PRO A 14 -2.01 -33.33 -7.46
CA PRO A 14 -0.76 -33.80 -6.87
C PRO A 14 0.39 -32.81 -7.05
N LYS A 15 0.41 -32.07 -8.17
CA LYS A 15 1.45 -31.07 -8.45
C LYS A 15 1.33 -29.88 -7.50
N LEU A 16 0.10 -29.43 -7.24
CA LEU A 16 -0.16 -28.35 -6.29
C LEU A 16 0.21 -28.77 -4.86
N GLU A 17 -0.17 -29.99 -4.45
CA GLU A 17 0.11 -30.47 -3.09
C GLU A 17 1.60 -30.67 -2.84
N ILE A 18 2.35 -31.18 -3.84
CA ILE A 18 3.81 -31.26 -3.80
C ILE A 18 4.42 -29.86 -3.68
N ASN A 19 4.02 -28.91 -4.53
CA ASN A 19 4.56 -27.54 -4.49
C ASN A 19 4.28 -26.85 -3.15
N MET A 20 3.07 -26.99 -2.61
CA MET A 20 2.71 -26.41 -1.32
C MET A 20 3.44 -27.06 -0.14
N SER A 21 3.65 -28.38 -0.20
CA SER A 21 4.37 -29.12 0.84
C SER A 21 5.87 -28.80 0.80
N MET A 22 6.48 -28.77 -0.38
CA MET A 22 7.89 -28.39 -0.56
C MET A 22 8.17 -26.96 -0.07
N MET A 23 7.23 -26.03 -0.31
CA MET A 23 7.38 -24.64 0.14
C MET A 23 6.98 -24.41 1.60
N GLY A 24 6.53 -25.44 2.33
CA GLY A 24 6.10 -25.31 3.72
C GLY A 24 4.84 -24.47 3.90
N LEU A 25 3.94 -24.46 2.92
CA LEU A 25 2.71 -23.64 2.92
C LEU A 25 1.44 -24.42 3.31
N LYS A 26 1.58 -25.71 3.66
CA LYS A 26 0.42 -26.59 3.91
C LYS A 26 -0.41 -26.17 5.13
N HIS A 27 0.23 -25.65 6.19
CA HIS A 27 -0.45 -25.17 7.39
C HIS A 27 -1.27 -23.88 7.16
N VAL A 28 -0.93 -23.11 6.12
CA VAL A 28 -1.62 -21.87 5.71
C VAL A 28 -2.45 -22.00 4.45
N ALA A 29 -2.62 -23.21 3.91
CA ALA A 29 -3.27 -23.46 2.62
C ALA A 29 -4.66 -22.78 2.45
N ASN A 30 -5.45 -22.73 3.52
CA ASN A 30 -6.79 -22.16 3.52
C ASN A 30 -6.88 -20.77 4.14
N ARG A 31 -5.76 -20.15 4.54
CA ARG A 31 -5.75 -18.78 5.05
C ARG A 31 -5.80 -17.78 3.90
N ILE A 32 -6.45 -16.65 4.15
CA ILE A 32 -6.46 -15.53 3.19
C ILE A 32 -5.04 -14.95 3.16
N VAL A 33 -4.49 -14.63 1.99
CA VAL A 33 -3.14 -14.04 1.87
C VAL A 33 -3.08 -12.64 2.51
N GLY A 34 -4.19 -11.91 2.41
CA GLY A 34 -4.32 -10.58 2.96
C GLY A 34 -3.53 -9.53 2.17
N ASN A 35 -3.52 -8.29 2.65
CA ASN A 35 -2.72 -7.19 2.10
C ASN A 35 -2.00 -6.46 3.25
N ALA A 36 -1.39 -5.30 3.01
CA ALA A 36 -0.75 -4.49 4.06
C ALA A 36 -1.72 -4.05 5.17
N MET A 37 -3.04 -4.08 4.91
CA MET A 37 -4.09 -3.60 5.81
C MET A 37 -4.83 -4.73 6.52
N ILE A 38 -4.80 -5.95 5.96
CA ILE A 38 -5.34 -7.18 6.55
C ILE A 38 -4.22 -8.23 6.54
N PRO A 39 -3.28 -8.21 7.50
CA PRO A 39 -2.25 -9.24 7.61
C PRO A 39 -2.90 -10.57 8.00
N SER A 40 -2.53 -11.65 7.32
CA SER A 40 -3.12 -12.99 7.57
C SER A 40 -2.10 -14.11 7.39
N ILE A 41 -1.18 -13.97 6.43
CA ILE A 41 0.07 -14.74 6.36
C ILE A 41 1.28 -13.82 6.61
N THR A 42 2.37 -14.38 7.12
CA THR A 42 3.61 -13.63 7.42
C THR A 42 4.27 -13.11 6.14
N GLU A 43 5.21 -12.16 6.26
CA GLU A 43 5.98 -11.70 5.09
C GLU A 43 6.71 -12.86 4.41
N ASP A 44 7.36 -13.73 5.19
CA ASP A 44 8.00 -14.95 4.66
C ASP A 44 7.02 -15.85 3.89
N GLU A 45 5.87 -16.17 4.48
CA GLU A 45 4.86 -17.00 3.83
C GLU A 45 4.41 -16.40 2.49
N ARG A 46 4.44 -15.05 2.32
CA ARG A 46 4.19 -14.38 1.03
C ARG A 46 5.31 -14.60 0.02
N TYR A 47 6.57 -14.66 0.45
CA TYR A 47 7.70 -14.98 -0.43
C TYR A 47 7.65 -16.43 -0.91
N ARG A 48 7.48 -17.36 0.03
CA ARG A 48 7.28 -18.79 -0.28
C ARG A 48 6.09 -18.98 -1.20
N LEU A 49 4.98 -18.26 -0.98
CA LEU A 49 3.81 -18.29 -1.87
C LEU A 49 4.11 -17.74 -3.27
N THR A 50 4.88 -16.66 -3.37
CA THR A 50 5.30 -16.10 -4.66
C THR A 50 6.18 -17.07 -5.43
N ALA A 51 7.12 -17.73 -4.75
CA ALA A 51 7.94 -18.78 -5.34
C ALA A 51 7.07 -19.97 -5.79
N ALA A 52 6.16 -20.44 -4.92
CA ALA A 52 5.23 -21.51 -5.23
C ALA A 52 4.32 -21.19 -6.44
N GLU A 53 3.86 -19.94 -6.56
CA GLU A 53 3.08 -19.43 -7.70
C GLU A 53 3.90 -19.55 -8.99
N MET A 54 5.17 -19.14 -9.00
CA MET A 54 6.04 -19.25 -10.18
C MET A 54 6.30 -20.72 -10.55
N PHE A 55 6.59 -21.59 -9.58
CA PHE A 55 6.85 -23.02 -9.82
C PHE A 55 5.61 -23.82 -10.24
N SER A 56 4.41 -23.29 -10.03
CA SER A 56 3.19 -23.91 -10.57
C SER A 56 3.21 -23.96 -12.11
N GLY A 57 3.90 -23.00 -12.75
CA GLY A 57 4.11 -22.98 -14.19
C GLY A 57 5.03 -24.08 -14.72
N ALA A 58 5.11 -24.19 -16.05
CA ALA A 58 5.98 -25.13 -16.76
C ALA A 58 7.19 -24.41 -17.37
N HIS A 59 7.84 -23.54 -16.59
CA HIS A 59 9.01 -22.80 -17.05
C HIS A 59 10.26 -23.67 -16.94
N ALA A 60 11.14 -23.59 -17.94
CA ALA A 60 12.43 -24.28 -17.95
C ALA A 60 13.56 -23.46 -17.26
N VAL A 61 13.37 -22.15 -17.16
CA VAL A 61 14.33 -21.21 -16.56
C VAL A 61 13.59 -20.29 -15.59
N TYR A 62 14.14 -20.12 -14.40
CA TYR A 62 13.62 -19.25 -13.35
C TYR A 62 14.62 -18.16 -13.01
N PHE A 63 14.17 -16.91 -13.00
CA PHE A 63 14.94 -15.75 -12.59
C PHE A 63 14.37 -15.18 -11.30
N PHE A 64 15.20 -15.07 -10.29
CA PHE A 64 14.83 -14.49 -9.00
C PHE A 64 15.74 -13.31 -8.68
N ASP A 65 15.13 -12.17 -8.35
CA ASP A 65 15.85 -10.97 -7.99
C ASP A 65 15.68 -10.69 -6.49
N GLN A 66 16.78 -10.35 -5.81
CA GLN A 66 16.82 -9.86 -4.43
C GLN A 66 16.18 -10.78 -3.38
N LEU A 67 16.41 -12.09 -3.45
CA LEU A 67 15.73 -13.09 -2.59
C LEU A 67 15.85 -12.85 -1.06
N HIS A 68 16.94 -12.20 -0.63
CA HIS A 68 17.38 -12.00 0.75
C HIS A 68 16.95 -10.64 1.34
N THR A 69 16.40 -9.71 0.53
CA THR A 69 16.11 -8.33 1.02
C THR A 69 14.99 -8.28 2.05
N VAL A 70 14.17 -9.33 2.14
CA VAL A 70 12.97 -9.33 3.00
C VAL A 70 12.86 -10.57 3.90
N ALA A 71 13.43 -11.71 3.52
CA ALA A 71 13.44 -12.94 4.31
C ALA A 71 14.74 -13.12 5.11
N GLU A 72 14.66 -13.87 6.20
CA GLU A 72 15.79 -14.20 7.09
C GLU A 72 16.71 -15.25 6.43
N ASP A 73 17.96 -15.36 6.85
CA ASP A 73 18.91 -16.29 6.22
C ASP A 73 18.52 -17.76 6.38
N SER A 74 17.95 -18.16 7.53
CA SER A 74 17.44 -19.52 7.76
C SER A 74 16.27 -19.87 6.85
N ILE A 75 15.33 -18.92 6.71
CA ILE A 75 14.17 -19.04 5.82
C ILE A 75 14.60 -19.04 4.35
N THR A 76 15.55 -18.18 4.00
CA THR A 76 16.13 -18.09 2.66
C THR A 76 16.84 -19.38 2.32
N PHE A 77 17.55 -19.99 3.27
CA PHE A 77 18.17 -21.29 3.14
C PHE A 77 17.13 -22.40 2.92
N ASP A 78 16.08 -22.47 3.73
CA ASP A 78 14.99 -23.45 3.55
C ASP A 78 14.35 -23.33 2.16
N LEU A 79 14.04 -22.09 1.75
CA LEU A 79 13.44 -21.80 0.45
C LEU A 79 14.38 -22.21 -0.68
N LEU A 80 15.65 -21.81 -0.63
CA LEU A 80 16.63 -22.14 -1.66
C LEU A 80 16.95 -23.64 -1.69
N THR A 81 16.90 -24.33 -0.55
CA THR A 81 17.02 -25.79 -0.49
C THR A 81 15.85 -26.45 -1.19
N ALA A 82 14.61 -26.01 -0.91
CA ALA A 82 13.42 -26.49 -1.61
C ALA A 82 13.50 -26.21 -3.12
N ILE A 83 13.96 -25.02 -3.50
CA ILE A 83 14.18 -24.63 -4.90
C ILE A 83 15.24 -25.53 -5.56
N ARG A 84 16.36 -25.78 -4.88
CA ARG A 84 17.44 -26.64 -5.38
C ARG A 84 16.95 -28.08 -5.58
N ILE A 85 16.19 -28.63 -4.62
CA ILE A 85 15.57 -29.94 -4.78
C ILE A 85 14.65 -29.93 -6.01
N TYR A 86 13.83 -28.90 -6.14
CA TYR A 86 12.91 -28.76 -7.25
C TYR A 86 13.61 -28.65 -8.61
N THR A 87 14.71 -27.89 -8.69
CA THR A 87 15.48 -27.71 -9.93
C THR A 87 16.18 -29.01 -10.34
N ARG A 88 16.66 -29.78 -9.38
CA ARG A 88 17.27 -31.10 -9.60
C ARG A 88 16.26 -32.15 -10.03
N VAL A 89 15.09 -32.21 -9.38
CA VAL A 89 14.03 -33.17 -9.75
C VAL A 89 13.50 -32.91 -11.17
N ARG A 90 13.41 -31.64 -11.58
CA ARG A 90 12.88 -31.27 -12.91
C ARG A 90 13.92 -31.00 -13.98
N GLN A 91 15.21 -31.03 -13.64
CA GLN A 91 16.30 -30.69 -14.57
C GLN A 91 16.09 -29.30 -15.23
N ILE A 92 15.83 -28.28 -14.41
CA ILE A 92 15.57 -26.88 -14.84
C ILE A 92 16.64 -25.92 -14.33
N THR A 93 16.77 -24.77 -15.00
CA THR A 93 17.78 -23.74 -14.64
C THR A 93 17.19 -22.71 -13.67
N PHE A 94 17.96 -22.37 -12.65
CA PHE A 94 17.61 -21.32 -11.68
C PHE A 94 18.76 -20.32 -11.57
N LEU A 95 18.44 -19.04 -11.76
CA LEU A 95 19.36 -17.92 -11.58
C LEU A 95 18.79 -16.98 -10.52
N ALA A 96 19.60 -16.64 -9.52
CA ALA A 96 19.21 -15.70 -8.47
C ALA A 96 20.28 -14.64 -8.23
N SER A 97 19.84 -13.41 -7.95
CA SER A 97 20.70 -12.35 -7.41
C SER A 97 20.63 -12.34 -5.86
N LEU A 98 21.78 -12.19 -5.21
CA LEU A 98 21.94 -12.22 -3.75
C LEU A 98 22.81 -11.03 -3.32
N MET A 99 22.41 -10.24 -2.30
CA MET A 99 23.22 -9.12 -1.78
C MET A 99 23.98 -9.46 -0.50
N GLN A 100 23.54 -10.41 0.33
CA GLN A 100 24.31 -10.87 1.50
C GLN A 100 24.07 -12.36 1.76
N PRO A 101 24.60 -13.29 0.96
CA PRO A 101 24.38 -14.71 1.21
C PRO A 101 25.22 -15.21 2.39
N SER A 102 24.58 -15.90 3.34
CA SER A 102 25.30 -16.69 4.34
C SER A 102 26.17 -17.77 3.67
N SER A 103 27.14 -18.33 4.39
CA SER A 103 27.99 -19.38 3.84
C SER A 103 27.18 -20.62 3.43
N GLU A 104 26.13 -20.97 4.20
CA GLU A 104 25.22 -22.07 3.88
C GLU A 104 24.40 -21.80 2.63
N VAL A 105 23.87 -20.58 2.50
CA VAL A 105 23.11 -20.15 1.32
C VAL A 105 24.01 -20.14 0.07
N PHE A 106 25.23 -19.64 0.20
CA PHE A 106 26.22 -19.66 -0.88
C PHE A 106 26.55 -21.09 -1.33
N ASP A 107 26.65 -22.03 -0.40
CA ASP A 107 26.94 -23.44 -0.68
C ASP A 107 25.80 -24.16 -1.43
N LEU A 108 24.59 -23.59 -1.44
CA LEU A 108 23.46 -24.13 -2.20
C LEU A 108 23.60 -23.95 -3.71
N PHE A 109 24.45 -23.03 -4.19
CA PHE A 109 24.61 -22.74 -5.61
C PHE A 109 25.70 -23.59 -6.26
N ASP A 110 25.53 -23.85 -7.56
CA ASP A 110 26.52 -24.58 -8.36
C ASP A 110 27.59 -23.64 -8.96
N ARG A 111 27.17 -22.43 -9.36
CA ARG A 111 28.00 -21.42 -10.04
C ARG A 111 27.73 -20.03 -9.51
N VAL A 112 28.73 -19.15 -9.63
CA VAL A 112 28.66 -17.75 -9.20
C VAL A 112 29.04 -16.85 -10.36
N ILE A 113 28.36 -15.71 -10.46
CA ILE A 113 28.65 -14.64 -11.41
C ILE A 113 28.93 -13.38 -10.58
N ILE A 114 30.09 -12.78 -10.78
CA ILE A 114 30.53 -11.55 -10.10
C ILE A 114 30.63 -10.45 -11.15
N LEU A 115 29.90 -9.37 -10.91
CA LEU A 115 29.86 -8.18 -11.76
C LEU A 115 30.41 -6.98 -10.98
N ASN A 116 31.16 -6.12 -11.67
CA ASN A 116 31.58 -4.83 -11.14
C ASN A 116 31.46 -3.75 -12.24
N ASP A 117 30.74 -2.66 -11.98
CA ASP A 117 30.41 -1.61 -12.96
C ASP A 117 29.87 -2.14 -14.31
N GLY A 118 29.05 -3.19 -14.24
CA GLY A 118 28.49 -3.87 -15.41
C GLY A 118 29.47 -4.80 -16.15
N ASN A 119 30.73 -4.88 -15.72
CA ASN A 119 31.73 -5.77 -16.27
C ASN A 119 31.74 -7.13 -15.57
N LEU A 120 31.94 -8.19 -16.34
CA LEU A 120 32.08 -9.55 -15.82
C LEU A 120 33.50 -9.76 -15.27
N VAL A 121 33.62 -9.87 -13.96
CA VAL A 121 34.90 -10.10 -13.27
C VAL A 121 35.16 -11.58 -13.05
N TYR A 122 34.12 -12.37 -12.80
CA TYR A 122 34.25 -13.82 -12.65
C TYR A 122 32.93 -14.53 -12.96
N GLN A 123 32.98 -15.62 -13.71
CA GLN A 123 31.88 -16.57 -13.86
C GLN A 123 32.46 -17.99 -13.83
N GLY A 124 32.02 -18.80 -12.88
CA GLY A 124 32.58 -20.13 -12.74
C GLY A 124 31.98 -20.94 -11.59
N PRO A 125 32.52 -22.14 -11.35
CA PRO A 125 32.17 -22.96 -10.19
C PRO A 125 32.45 -22.21 -8.89
N ARG A 126 31.54 -22.32 -7.91
CA ARG A 126 31.70 -21.56 -6.66
C ARG A 126 32.97 -21.93 -5.88
N GLN A 127 33.47 -23.17 -6.00
CA GLN A 127 34.64 -23.62 -5.25
C GLN A 127 35.95 -23.01 -5.79
N ASP A 128 36.00 -22.65 -7.07
CA ASP A 128 37.20 -22.08 -7.71
C ASP A 128 37.30 -20.57 -7.55
N ALA A 129 36.24 -19.92 -7.06
CA ALA A 129 36.21 -18.47 -6.88
C ALA A 129 37.31 -17.98 -5.92
N ILE A 130 37.47 -18.63 -4.75
CA ILE A 130 38.50 -18.22 -3.77
C ILE A 130 39.92 -18.46 -4.32
N PRO A 131 40.29 -19.66 -4.84
CA PRO A 131 41.60 -19.88 -5.43
C PRO A 131 41.92 -18.92 -6.60
N TYR A 132 40.91 -18.52 -7.38
CA TYR A 132 41.08 -17.55 -8.46
C TYR A 132 41.55 -16.19 -7.93
N PHE A 133 40.88 -15.63 -6.91
CA PHE A 133 41.28 -14.34 -6.33
C PHE A 133 42.58 -14.43 -5.52
N GLU A 134 42.88 -15.58 -4.90
CA GLU A 134 44.17 -15.80 -4.24
C GLU A 134 45.34 -15.76 -5.22
N LYS A 135 45.19 -16.32 -6.43
CA LYS A 135 46.20 -16.19 -7.51
C LYS A 135 46.42 -14.75 -7.96
N LEU A 136 45.43 -13.88 -7.78
CA LEU A 136 45.52 -12.44 -8.08
C LEU A 136 46.09 -11.62 -6.92
N GLY A 137 46.43 -12.26 -5.79
CA GLY A 137 47.02 -11.61 -4.61
C GLY A 137 46.03 -11.25 -3.51
N TYR A 138 44.76 -11.68 -3.59
CA TYR A 138 43.75 -11.40 -2.57
C TYR A 138 43.47 -12.62 -1.69
N ARG A 139 43.79 -12.55 -0.40
CA ARG A 139 43.59 -13.65 0.55
C ARG A 139 42.33 -13.44 1.38
N LYS A 140 41.48 -14.45 1.44
CA LYS A 140 40.30 -14.45 2.31
C LYS A 140 40.72 -14.51 3.79
N PRO A 141 40.28 -13.58 4.66
CA PRO A 141 40.50 -13.66 6.10
C PRO A 141 39.75 -14.81 6.78
N LYS A 142 40.23 -15.23 7.96
CA LYS A 142 39.53 -16.21 8.81
C LYS A 142 38.19 -15.66 9.31
N HIS A 143 37.16 -16.50 9.35
CA HIS A 143 35.80 -16.17 9.81
C HIS A 143 35.04 -15.14 8.96
N LEU A 144 35.58 -14.71 7.82
CA LEU A 144 34.81 -13.96 6.82
C LEU A 144 33.97 -14.94 6.00
N SER A 145 32.72 -14.58 5.71
CA SER A 145 31.89 -15.41 4.83
C SER A 145 32.44 -15.36 3.39
N THR A 146 32.24 -16.43 2.62
CA THR A 146 32.72 -16.45 1.23
C THR A 146 31.96 -15.46 0.35
N GLY A 147 30.65 -15.31 0.57
CA GLY A 147 29.83 -14.34 -0.16
C GLY A 147 30.29 -12.90 0.04
N GLU A 148 30.54 -12.51 1.29
CA GLU A 148 31.03 -11.17 1.65
C GLU A 148 32.39 -10.88 1.03
N PHE A 149 33.34 -11.83 1.15
CA PHE A 149 34.66 -11.71 0.50
C PHE A 149 34.54 -11.46 -1.01
N LEU A 150 33.72 -12.24 -1.72
CA LEU A 150 33.58 -12.13 -3.18
C LEU A 150 32.89 -10.85 -3.64
N GLN A 151 32.03 -10.26 -2.81
CA GLN A 151 31.41 -8.96 -3.10
C GLN A 151 32.38 -7.81 -2.88
N GLU A 152 33.21 -7.88 -1.84
CA GLU A 152 34.11 -6.80 -1.47
C GLU A 152 35.44 -6.81 -2.23
N VAL A 153 35.92 -7.98 -2.68
CA VAL A 153 37.26 -8.12 -3.30
C VAL A 153 37.46 -7.21 -4.52
N THR A 154 36.39 -6.91 -5.26
CA THR A 154 36.43 -6.03 -6.44
C THR A 154 36.22 -4.55 -6.11
N THR A 155 35.87 -4.23 -4.87
CA THR A 155 35.56 -2.86 -4.39
C THR A 155 36.77 -2.19 -3.75
N PRO A 156 36.69 -0.90 -3.36
CA PRO A 156 37.74 -0.24 -2.57
C PRO A 156 38.10 -0.94 -1.27
N ASP A 157 37.14 -1.57 -0.63
CA ASP A 157 37.36 -2.33 0.61
C ASP A 157 38.20 -3.59 0.39
N GLY A 158 38.27 -4.12 -0.83
CA GLY A 158 39.08 -5.27 -1.20
C GLY A 158 40.59 -5.07 -0.96
N ALA A 159 41.05 -3.84 -0.81
CA ALA A 159 42.43 -3.53 -0.44
C ALA A 159 42.85 -4.15 0.91
N ALA A 160 41.90 -4.36 1.84
CA ALA A 160 42.17 -5.01 3.12
C ALA A 160 42.56 -6.49 2.99
N TYR A 161 42.29 -7.12 1.84
CA TYR A 161 42.56 -8.53 1.56
C TYR A 161 43.83 -8.76 0.74
N LEU A 162 44.52 -7.69 0.35
CA LEU A 162 45.69 -7.77 -0.51
C LEU A 162 46.91 -8.33 0.25
N GLN A 163 47.61 -9.28 -0.37
CA GLN A 163 48.84 -9.82 0.18
C GLN A 163 50.02 -8.84 0.00
N PRO A 164 51.02 -8.85 0.90
CA PRO A 164 52.21 -8.02 0.77
C PRO A 164 52.91 -8.27 -0.57
N GLY A 165 53.18 -7.22 -1.34
CA GLY A 165 53.86 -7.30 -2.65
C GLY A 165 52.94 -7.34 -3.87
N PHE A 166 51.62 -7.41 -3.69
CA PHE A 166 50.65 -7.22 -4.76
C PHE A 166 50.14 -5.77 -4.77
N SER A 167 49.70 -5.29 -5.94
CA SER A 167 49.01 -4.01 -6.10
C SER A 167 47.53 -4.24 -6.36
N ARG A 168 46.69 -3.31 -5.91
CA ARG A 168 45.25 -3.36 -6.20
C ARG A 168 45.03 -3.28 -7.72
N LEU A 169 44.17 -4.16 -8.22
CA LEU A 169 43.81 -4.22 -9.64
C LEU A 169 42.66 -3.25 -9.94
N SER A 170 42.69 -2.61 -11.11
CA SER A 170 41.55 -1.86 -11.64
C SER A 170 40.45 -2.81 -12.16
N VAL A 171 39.24 -2.29 -12.36
CA VAL A 171 38.12 -3.09 -12.91
C VAL A 171 38.48 -3.66 -14.29
N GLU A 172 39.15 -2.87 -15.13
CA GLU A 172 39.61 -3.29 -16.45
C GLU A 172 40.65 -4.41 -16.36
N GLU A 173 41.59 -4.31 -15.41
CA GLU A 173 42.62 -5.34 -15.19
C GLU A 173 42.00 -6.65 -14.71
N PHE A 174 41.01 -6.60 -13.81
CA PHE A 174 40.24 -7.78 -13.40
C PHE A 174 39.59 -8.46 -14.61
N VAL A 175 38.97 -7.70 -15.51
CA VAL A 175 38.34 -8.22 -16.73
C VAL A 175 39.37 -8.86 -17.65
N ILE A 176 40.53 -8.23 -17.85
CA ILE A 176 41.62 -8.77 -18.68
C ILE A 176 42.13 -10.09 -18.08
N LYS A 177 42.37 -10.12 -16.76
CA LYS A 177 42.81 -11.34 -16.05
C LYS A 177 41.78 -12.44 -16.15
N TYR A 178 40.49 -12.14 -15.99
CA TYR A 178 39.42 -13.12 -16.14
C TYR A 178 39.32 -13.66 -17.58
N LYS A 179 39.37 -12.80 -18.60
CA LYS A 179 39.36 -13.23 -20.01
C LYS A 179 40.56 -14.13 -20.37
N SER A 180 41.69 -13.96 -19.69
CA SER A 180 42.86 -14.81 -19.86
C SER A 180 42.80 -16.15 -19.12
N SER A 181 41.86 -16.30 -18.17
CA SER A 181 41.72 -17.48 -17.30
C SER A 181 41.17 -18.70 -18.03
N ASP A 182 41.50 -19.89 -17.54
CA ASP A 182 41.02 -21.15 -18.13
C ASP A 182 39.51 -21.35 -17.91
N THR A 183 38.98 -20.84 -16.79
CA THR A 183 37.54 -20.82 -16.51
C THR A 183 36.75 -20.07 -17.58
N TYR A 184 37.26 -18.92 -18.04
CA TYR A 184 36.61 -18.16 -19.11
C TYR A 184 36.66 -18.89 -20.46
N LYS A 185 37.78 -19.54 -20.77
CA LYS A 185 37.91 -20.36 -22.00
C LYS A 185 36.92 -21.52 -21.99
N ASP A 186 36.69 -22.16 -20.85
CA ASP A 186 35.68 -23.21 -20.70
C ASP A 186 34.25 -22.69 -20.91
N VAL A 187 33.92 -21.54 -20.31
CA VAL A 187 32.61 -20.89 -20.54
C VAL A 187 32.39 -20.60 -22.02
N LEU A 188 33.39 -20.04 -22.71
CA LEU A 188 33.31 -19.80 -24.16
C LEU A 188 33.20 -21.08 -24.98
N ARG A 189 33.89 -22.16 -24.59
CA ARG A 189 33.79 -23.48 -25.24
C ARG A 189 32.35 -23.99 -25.22
N VAL A 190 31.68 -23.88 -24.07
CA VAL A 190 30.27 -24.30 -23.93
C VAL A 190 29.34 -23.38 -24.73
N VAL A 191 29.53 -22.07 -24.64
CA VAL A 191 28.70 -21.07 -25.36
C VAL A 191 28.81 -21.22 -26.88
N ASN A 192 30.00 -21.56 -27.38
CA ASN A 192 30.24 -21.75 -28.82
C ASN A 192 29.89 -23.16 -29.31
N SER A 193 29.56 -24.10 -28.41
CA SER A 193 29.22 -25.47 -28.80
C SER A 193 27.81 -25.57 -29.40
N SER A 194 27.66 -26.33 -30.49
CA SER A 194 26.37 -26.61 -31.14
C SER A 194 25.60 -27.75 -30.46
N GLU A 195 26.26 -28.53 -29.60
CA GLU A 195 25.69 -29.67 -28.88
C GLU A 195 25.09 -29.24 -27.54
N LEU A 196 23.88 -29.74 -27.22
CA LEU A 196 23.28 -29.60 -25.90
C LEU A 196 23.95 -30.58 -24.93
N VAL A 197 24.80 -30.06 -24.06
CA VAL A 197 25.56 -30.85 -23.09
C VAL A 197 25.19 -30.45 -21.68
N GLN A 198 24.91 -31.42 -20.83
CA GLN A 198 24.72 -31.23 -19.39
C GLN A 198 26.06 -31.36 -18.67
N GLN A 199 26.40 -30.33 -17.89
CA GLN A 199 27.60 -30.37 -17.05
C GLN A 199 27.24 -30.93 -15.67
N LEU A 200 27.95 -32.00 -15.29
CA LEU A 200 27.80 -32.74 -14.05
C LEU A 200 29.08 -32.60 -13.23
N TRP A 201 28.93 -32.61 -11.92
CA TRP A 201 30.05 -32.48 -10.98
C TRP A 201 30.06 -33.69 -10.09
N VAL A 202 31.16 -34.42 -10.03
CA VAL A 202 31.27 -35.58 -9.14
C VAL A 202 32.39 -35.31 -8.16
N GLN A 203 32.10 -35.45 -6.87
CA GLN A 203 33.07 -35.34 -5.80
C GLN A 203 33.00 -36.62 -4.96
N GLY A 204 34.14 -37.28 -4.78
CA GLY A 204 34.22 -38.52 -4.01
C GLY A 204 35.58 -38.70 -3.36
N ALA A 205 35.61 -39.45 -2.26
CA ALA A 205 36.87 -39.91 -1.69
C ALA A 205 37.48 -40.96 -2.63
N PRO A 206 38.79 -40.88 -2.97
CA PRO A 206 39.46 -41.92 -3.73
C PRO A 206 39.51 -43.25 -2.94
N PRO A 207 39.47 -44.42 -3.62
CA PRO A 207 39.35 -44.58 -5.07
C PRO A 207 37.90 -44.44 -5.56
N LEU A 208 37.67 -43.60 -6.57
CA LEU A 208 36.35 -43.36 -7.17
C LEU A 208 35.89 -44.49 -8.12
N GLY A 209 36.75 -45.47 -8.41
CA GLY A 209 36.43 -46.63 -9.24
C GLY A 209 36.21 -46.34 -10.73
N VAL A 210 36.59 -45.17 -11.26
CA VAL A 210 36.28 -44.78 -12.65
C VAL A 210 37.44 -45.08 -13.60
N GLU A 211 37.16 -45.72 -14.74
CA GLU A 211 38.12 -45.92 -15.85
C GLU A 211 37.88 -44.92 -16.98
N PHE A 212 38.96 -44.51 -17.65
CA PHE A 212 38.94 -43.50 -18.70
C PHE A 212 39.61 -43.99 -19.98
N ASP A 213 38.97 -43.74 -21.13
CA ASP A 213 39.54 -43.97 -22.46
C ASP A 213 39.94 -42.64 -23.12
N GLU A 214 41.08 -42.63 -23.84
CA GLU A 214 41.53 -41.52 -24.68
C GLU A 214 40.72 -41.49 -25.99
N TYR A 215 40.06 -40.38 -26.28
CA TYR A 215 39.25 -40.18 -27.49
C TYR A 215 39.70 -38.93 -28.25
N ARG A 216 40.28 -39.10 -29.45
CA ARG A 216 40.72 -37.99 -30.31
C ARG A 216 39.61 -37.60 -31.29
N TYR A 217 39.45 -36.30 -31.50
CA TYR A 217 38.52 -35.75 -32.48
C TYR A 217 39.08 -34.46 -33.10
N HIS A 218 38.61 -34.11 -34.28
CA HIS A 218 38.99 -32.87 -34.95
C HIS A 218 38.08 -31.72 -34.50
N LYS A 219 38.66 -30.57 -34.15
CA LYS A 219 37.94 -29.30 -34.02
C LYS A 219 37.68 -28.73 -35.42
N ASP A 220 36.57 -27.99 -35.55
CA ASP A 220 36.16 -27.32 -36.79
C ASP A 220 37.23 -26.35 -37.35
N ASP A 221 38.17 -25.90 -36.51
CA ASP A 221 39.31 -25.05 -36.89
C ASP A 221 40.52 -25.83 -37.46
N GLY A 222 40.38 -27.13 -37.76
CA GLY A 222 41.45 -27.96 -38.32
C GLY A 222 42.51 -28.44 -37.30
N ARG A 223 42.29 -28.25 -36.00
CA ARG A 223 43.18 -28.73 -34.92
C ARG A 223 42.68 -30.05 -34.34
N GLU A 224 43.57 -31.02 -34.08
CA GLU A 224 43.23 -32.22 -33.30
C GLU A 224 43.06 -31.86 -31.81
N ALA A 225 41.96 -32.32 -31.20
CA ALA A 225 41.68 -32.19 -29.77
C ALA A 225 41.51 -33.59 -29.14
N VAL A 226 41.98 -33.73 -27.91
CA VAL A 226 41.88 -34.99 -27.15
C VAL A 226 40.85 -34.81 -26.04
N SER A 227 39.87 -35.69 -25.98
CA SER A 227 38.90 -35.79 -24.87
C SER A 227 39.03 -37.12 -24.16
N PHE A 228 38.74 -37.14 -22.86
CA PHE A 228 38.67 -38.38 -22.09
C PHE A 228 37.20 -38.73 -21.86
N ARG A 229 36.83 -40.00 -22.02
CA ARG A 229 35.48 -40.49 -21.70
C ARG A 229 35.54 -41.59 -20.65
N VAL A 230 34.52 -41.64 -19.81
CA VAL A 230 34.36 -42.72 -18.84
C VAL A 230 34.03 -44.02 -19.56
N SER A 231 34.90 -45.02 -19.42
CA SER A 231 34.76 -46.33 -20.05
C SER A 231 34.08 -47.36 -19.13
N GLY A 232 34.14 -47.16 -17.81
CA GLY A 232 33.46 -47.97 -16.80
C GLY A 232 33.53 -47.37 -15.39
N VAL A 233 32.62 -47.81 -14.51
CA VAL A 233 32.64 -47.50 -13.06
C VAL A 233 32.70 -48.84 -12.32
N ARG A 234 33.71 -49.01 -11.46
CA ARG A 234 33.98 -50.20 -10.65
C ARG A 234 33.43 -50.00 -9.24
N GLU A 235 32.78 -51.03 -8.70
CA GLU A 235 32.33 -51.05 -7.30
C GLU A 235 33.51 -51.16 -6.34
N VAL A 236 33.45 -50.44 -5.21
CA VAL A 236 34.49 -50.49 -4.18
C VAL A 236 34.35 -51.73 -3.29
N ASP A 237 33.14 -52.31 -3.08
CA ASP A 237 32.92 -53.48 -2.19
C ASP A 237 31.66 -54.37 -2.45
N GLY A 238 31.06 -54.40 -3.65
CA GLY A 238 30.04 -55.42 -4.01
C GLY A 238 28.67 -55.33 -3.31
N SER A 239 28.29 -54.19 -2.74
CA SER A 239 26.92 -53.93 -2.25
C SER A 239 26.32 -52.69 -2.92
N LEU A 240 25.00 -52.75 -3.22
CA LEU A 240 24.23 -51.68 -3.86
C LEU A 240 24.31 -50.39 -3.02
N VAL A 241 25.09 -49.42 -3.51
CA VAL A 241 25.09 -48.06 -2.97
C VAL A 241 23.82 -47.36 -3.48
N ASP A 242 22.86 -47.18 -2.59
CA ASP A 242 21.85 -46.16 -2.74
C ASP A 242 22.57 -44.82 -2.55
N VAL A 243 22.91 -44.16 -3.66
CA VAL A 243 23.67 -42.90 -3.65
C VAL A 243 22.81 -41.86 -2.92
N SER A 244 23.20 -41.58 -1.68
CA SER A 244 22.53 -40.64 -0.78
C SER A 244 22.29 -39.30 -1.48
N MET A 245 21.10 -38.73 -1.25
CA MET A 245 20.48 -37.59 -1.92
C MET A 245 21.26 -36.26 -2.03
N ASP A 246 22.52 -36.17 -1.61
CA ASP A 246 23.26 -34.89 -1.57
C ASP A 246 24.26 -34.67 -2.72
N HIS A 247 24.66 -35.70 -3.47
CA HIS A 247 25.67 -35.54 -4.53
C HIS A 247 25.21 -36.21 -5.83
N THR A 248 25.01 -35.34 -6.83
CA THR A 248 24.95 -35.55 -8.29
C THR A 248 24.71 -36.97 -8.83
N THR A 249 23.81 -37.07 -9.82
CA THR A 249 23.68 -38.22 -10.73
C THR A 249 25.01 -38.94 -10.91
N GLY A 250 25.07 -40.23 -10.55
CA GLY A 250 26.31 -41.01 -10.60
C GLY A 250 27.02 -40.91 -11.96
N VAL A 251 28.33 -41.13 -11.93
CA VAL A 251 29.17 -41.21 -13.15
C VAL A 251 28.57 -42.30 -14.04
N GLU A 252 28.27 -41.99 -15.31
CA GLU A 252 27.80 -42.99 -16.28
C GLU A 252 28.87 -43.27 -17.34
N ARG A 253 28.80 -44.49 -17.88
CA ARG A 253 29.63 -44.88 -19.02
C ARG A 253 29.31 -43.99 -20.22
N GLY A 254 30.35 -43.37 -20.80
CA GLY A 254 30.26 -42.45 -21.94
C GLY A 254 30.26 -40.97 -21.59
N ASP A 255 30.25 -40.60 -20.29
CA ASP A 255 30.42 -39.21 -19.87
C ASP A 255 31.81 -38.68 -20.26
N LYS A 256 31.88 -37.45 -20.81
CA LYS A 256 33.14 -36.79 -21.19
C LYS A 256 33.74 -36.06 -20.00
N VAL A 257 35.01 -36.27 -19.69
CA VAL A 257 35.72 -35.53 -18.64
C VAL A 257 36.28 -34.24 -19.21
N VAL A 258 35.96 -33.11 -18.57
CA VAL A 258 36.33 -31.76 -19.01
C VAL A 258 37.39 -31.15 -18.12
N ALA A 259 37.27 -31.38 -16.81
CA ALA A 259 38.20 -30.88 -15.82
C ALA A 259 38.29 -31.85 -14.64
N PHE A 260 39.44 -31.87 -13.99
CA PHE A 260 39.68 -32.68 -12.81
C PHE A 260 40.56 -31.90 -11.82
N GLY A 261 40.50 -32.26 -10.54
CA GLY A 261 41.33 -31.65 -9.51
C GLY A 261 41.11 -32.28 -8.15
N SER A 262 42.00 -32.00 -7.20
CA SER A 262 41.76 -32.34 -5.81
C SER A 262 40.70 -31.41 -5.21
N SER A 263 40.02 -31.85 -4.15
CA SER A 263 38.95 -31.08 -3.50
C SER A 263 39.42 -29.74 -2.92
N MET A 264 40.71 -29.52 -2.73
CA MET A 264 41.25 -28.26 -2.20
C MET A 264 41.97 -27.44 -3.28
N GLY A 265 42.23 -28.01 -4.46
CA GLY A 265 42.93 -27.36 -5.56
C GLY A 265 42.00 -26.79 -6.64
N PRO A 266 42.49 -25.87 -7.48
CA PRO A 266 41.76 -25.38 -8.64
C PRO A 266 41.58 -26.50 -9.67
N LEU A 267 40.43 -26.51 -10.35
CA LEU A 267 40.21 -27.41 -11.47
C LEU A 267 41.22 -27.17 -12.59
N GLN A 268 41.74 -28.27 -13.12
CA GLN A 268 42.59 -28.29 -14.29
C GLN A 268 41.76 -28.72 -15.50
N TYR A 269 41.68 -27.86 -16.53
CA TYR A 269 40.89 -28.10 -17.72
C TYR A 269 41.67 -28.90 -18.76
N VAL A 270 41.12 -30.03 -19.18
CA VAL A 270 41.76 -30.98 -20.12
C VAL A 270 42.25 -30.28 -21.40
N ASP A 271 41.45 -29.36 -21.94
CA ASP A 271 41.72 -28.66 -23.20
C ASP A 271 42.89 -27.64 -23.13
N THR A 272 43.45 -27.37 -21.94
CA THR A 272 44.49 -26.34 -21.72
C THR A 272 45.91 -26.88 -21.64
N PHE A 273 46.11 -28.20 -21.70
CA PHE A 273 47.42 -28.84 -21.55
C PHE A 273 48.08 -29.20 -22.89
N SER A 274 49.41 -29.25 -22.89
CA SER A 274 50.23 -29.56 -24.08
C SER A 274 50.48 -31.06 -24.32
N SER A 275 50.31 -31.94 -23.32
CA SER A 275 50.60 -33.39 -23.44
C SER A 275 49.46 -34.31 -22.94
N PRO A 276 48.73 -35.03 -23.83
CA PRO A 276 47.54 -35.82 -23.46
C PRO A 276 47.82 -37.07 -22.60
N ARG A 277 48.90 -37.81 -22.86
CA ARG A 277 49.22 -39.06 -22.13
C ARG A 277 49.53 -38.81 -20.64
N ARG A 278 50.36 -37.80 -20.37
CA ARG A 278 50.71 -37.38 -19.01
C ARG A 278 49.46 -37.01 -18.18
N LEU A 279 48.46 -36.45 -18.84
CA LEU A 279 47.22 -36.01 -18.24
C LEU A 279 46.32 -37.20 -17.87
N LEU A 280 46.23 -38.23 -18.72
CA LEU A 280 45.54 -39.48 -18.41
C LEU A 280 46.20 -40.20 -17.21
N ASP A 281 47.53 -40.19 -17.13
CA ASP A 281 48.28 -40.76 -16.00
C ASP A 281 47.99 -39.98 -14.70
N GLU A 282 47.93 -38.66 -14.76
CA GLU A 282 47.63 -37.80 -13.60
C GLU A 282 46.18 -37.99 -13.13
N LEU A 283 45.23 -38.01 -14.05
CA LEU A 283 43.80 -38.19 -13.79
C LEU A 283 43.49 -39.59 -13.24
N SER A 284 44.11 -40.64 -13.80
CA SER A 284 44.02 -42.01 -13.28
C SER A 284 44.70 -42.15 -11.91
N SER A 285 45.85 -41.50 -11.69
CA SER A 285 46.53 -41.52 -10.39
C SER A 285 45.72 -40.85 -9.28
N LEU A 286 45.09 -39.72 -9.55
CA LEU A 286 44.23 -39.01 -8.59
C LEU A 286 43.01 -39.86 -8.22
N THR A 287 42.36 -40.46 -9.21
CA THR A 287 41.12 -41.23 -9.01
C THR A 287 41.32 -42.62 -8.42
N THR A 288 42.49 -43.25 -8.60
CA THR A 288 42.77 -44.62 -8.14
C THR A 288 43.76 -44.73 -6.97
N LYS A 289 44.71 -43.80 -6.85
CA LYS A 289 45.80 -43.84 -5.84
C LYS A 289 45.84 -42.62 -4.91
N GLY A 290 45.01 -41.59 -5.15
CA GLY A 290 44.99 -40.38 -4.35
C GLY A 290 44.54 -40.62 -2.91
N THR A 291 45.01 -39.79 -1.97
CA THR A 291 44.50 -39.74 -0.59
C THR A 291 43.52 -38.59 -0.37
N GLU A 292 43.46 -37.62 -1.29
CA GLU A 292 42.58 -36.46 -1.22
C GLU A 292 41.30 -36.69 -2.04
N PRO A 293 40.13 -36.22 -1.55
CA PRO A 293 38.89 -36.30 -2.32
C PRO A 293 39.05 -35.65 -3.70
N VAL A 294 38.63 -36.33 -4.75
CA VAL A 294 38.79 -35.89 -6.14
C VAL A 294 37.49 -35.25 -6.63
N ARG A 295 37.63 -34.24 -7.49
CA ARG A 295 36.53 -33.59 -8.20
C ARG A 295 36.69 -33.82 -9.70
N LEU A 296 35.59 -34.22 -10.34
CA LEU A 296 35.50 -34.40 -11.79
C LEU A 296 34.37 -33.52 -12.33
N GLN A 297 34.67 -32.72 -13.35
CA GLN A 297 33.68 -32.06 -14.19
C GLN A 297 33.40 -32.96 -15.40
N LEU A 298 32.19 -33.46 -15.48
CA LEU A 298 31.72 -34.34 -16.53
C LEU A 298 30.74 -33.62 -17.46
N GLU A 299 30.72 -34.05 -18.71
CA GLU A 299 29.84 -33.59 -19.76
C GLU A 299 29.07 -34.77 -20.32
N ARG A 300 27.76 -34.75 -20.11
CA ARG A 300 26.83 -35.73 -20.64
C ARG A 300 26.05 -35.12 -21.79
N ARG A 301 26.04 -35.79 -22.95
CA ARG A 301 25.15 -35.39 -24.05
C ARG A 301 23.70 -35.52 -23.58
N PHE A 302 22.93 -34.47 -23.76
CA PHE A 302 21.52 -34.49 -23.40
C PHE A 302 20.81 -35.50 -24.30
N ARG A 303 20.40 -36.65 -23.76
CA ARG A 303 19.44 -37.53 -24.46
C ARG A 303 18.11 -36.80 -24.44
N GLU A 304 17.46 -36.61 -25.59
CA GLU A 304 16.11 -36.05 -25.66
C GLU A 304 15.18 -36.90 -24.78
N ALA A 305 14.95 -36.45 -23.55
CA ALA A 305 13.96 -37.03 -22.67
C ALA A 305 12.59 -36.72 -23.26
N THR A 306 12.08 -37.69 -24.02
CA THR A 306 10.68 -37.93 -24.37
C THR A 306 9.72 -36.75 -24.18
N GLY A 307 9.34 -36.13 -25.29
CA GLY A 307 7.94 -35.75 -25.50
C GLY A 307 7.49 -34.35 -25.11
N VAL A 308 8.36 -33.37 -24.89
CA VAL A 308 7.92 -31.97 -24.89
C VAL A 308 7.98 -31.44 -26.33
N PRO A 309 6.84 -31.36 -27.05
CA PRO A 309 6.87 -30.85 -28.42
C PRO A 309 7.37 -29.41 -28.41
N ARG A 310 8.33 -29.07 -29.28
CA ARG A 310 8.80 -27.68 -29.51
C ARG A 310 7.62 -26.69 -29.66
N ASN A 311 6.49 -27.16 -30.19
CA ASN A 311 5.24 -26.40 -30.34
C ASN A 311 4.58 -25.95 -29.03
N GLN A 312 4.97 -26.49 -27.87
CA GLN A 312 4.46 -26.03 -26.58
C GLN A 312 5.07 -24.68 -26.17
N PHE A 313 6.27 -24.36 -26.65
CA PHE A 313 6.93 -23.07 -26.40
C PHE A 313 6.55 -21.97 -27.41
N SER A 314 5.82 -22.30 -28.49
CA SER A 314 5.40 -21.31 -29.50
C SER A 314 4.09 -20.58 -29.16
N LYS A 315 3.27 -21.14 -28.24
CA LYS A 315 2.01 -20.53 -27.83
C LYS A 315 2.24 -19.54 -26.69
N GLY A 316 1.85 -18.28 -26.87
CA GLY A 316 1.98 -17.23 -25.85
C GLY A 316 1.11 -17.41 -24.60
N TYR A 317 0.16 -18.36 -24.58
CA TYR A 317 -0.65 -18.74 -23.43
C TYR A 317 -0.89 -20.25 -23.44
N VAL A 318 -0.90 -20.87 -22.25
CA VAL A 318 -0.98 -22.33 -22.09
C VAL A 318 -2.42 -22.85 -22.25
N LEU A 319 -3.42 -22.14 -21.73
CA LEU A 319 -4.82 -22.56 -21.71
C LEU A 319 -5.65 -21.92 -22.83
N GLY A 320 -6.79 -22.53 -23.14
CA GLY A 320 -7.80 -21.92 -24.01
C GLY A 320 -8.57 -20.80 -23.30
N LEU A 321 -9.14 -19.85 -24.05
CA LEU A 321 -9.86 -18.69 -23.49
C LEU A 321 -11.01 -19.11 -22.56
N LYS A 322 -11.77 -20.16 -22.92
CA LYS A 322 -12.90 -20.66 -22.11
C LYS A 322 -12.43 -21.18 -20.74
N GLU A 323 -11.33 -21.92 -20.72
CA GLU A 323 -10.74 -22.49 -19.51
C GLU A 323 -10.15 -21.39 -18.62
N GLU A 324 -9.44 -20.43 -19.22
CA GLU A 324 -8.94 -19.25 -18.53
C GLU A 324 -10.09 -18.48 -17.84
N VAL A 325 -11.15 -18.16 -18.59
CA VAL A 325 -12.31 -17.42 -18.05
C VAL A 325 -12.98 -18.21 -16.93
N SER A 326 -13.19 -19.52 -17.08
CA SER A 326 -13.82 -20.35 -16.05
C SER A 326 -13.00 -20.37 -14.76
N LEU A 327 -11.69 -20.60 -14.87
CA LEU A 327 -10.79 -20.67 -13.71
C LEU A 327 -10.66 -19.32 -13.00
N LEU A 328 -10.51 -18.24 -13.76
CA LEU A 328 -10.47 -16.89 -13.22
C LEU A 328 -11.80 -16.50 -12.58
N THR A 329 -12.95 -16.86 -13.18
CA THR A 329 -14.27 -16.57 -12.60
C THR A 329 -14.44 -17.27 -11.26
N LYS A 330 -14.03 -18.55 -11.15
CA LYS A 330 -14.02 -19.29 -9.89
C LYS A 330 -13.12 -18.62 -8.85
N ARG A 331 -11.96 -18.11 -9.25
CA ARG A 331 -11.04 -17.35 -8.39
C ARG A 331 -11.68 -16.06 -7.88
N GLU A 332 -12.26 -15.27 -8.78
CA GLU A 332 -12.90 -13.99 -8.42
C GLU A 332 -14.11 -14.20 -7.50
N PHE A 333 -14.96 -15.18 -7.79
CA PHE A 333 -16.08 -15.55 -6.93
C PHE A 333 -15.60 -15.94 -5.52
N ASN A 334 -14.60 -16.82 -5.43
CA ASN A 334 -14.02 -17.23 -4.15
C ASN A 334 -13.35 -16.07 -3.41
N SER A 335 -12.73 -15.12 -4.13
CA SER A 335 -12.11 -13.94 -3.55
C SER A 335 -13.14 -13.06 -2.84
N ILE A 336 -14.26 -12.77 -3.52
CA ILE A 336 -15.36 -11.96 -2.95
C ILE A 336 -16.02 -12.71 -1.79
N TRP A 337 -16.32 -14.00 -1.96
CA TRP A 337 -16.97 -14.82 -0.94
C TRP A 337 -16.14 -14.98 0.34
N ARG A 338 -14.81 -15.16 0.20
CA ARG A 338 -13.89 -15.25 1.35
C ARG A 338 -13.71 -13.91 2.06
N ASN A 339 -13.88 -12.78 1.35
CA ASN A 339 -13.89 -11.45 1.96
C ASN A 339 -15.23 -11.17 2.68
N LYS A 340 -15.49 -11.94 3.75
CA LYS A 340 -16.74 -11.85 4.53
C LYS A 340 -17.02 -10.43 5.02
N PHE A 341 -16.00 -9.73 5.49
CA PHE A 341 -16.14 -8.36 6.01
C PHE A 341 -16.53 -7.36 4.92
N GLY A 342 -15.88 -7.42 3.74
CA GLY A 342 -16.24 -6.57 2.60
C GLY A 342 -17.66 -6.86 2.09
N LEU A 343 -18.05 -8.13 2.02
CA LEU A 343 -19.39 -8.54 1.63
C LEU A 343 -20.44 -8.08 2.65
N GLN A 344 -20.18 -8.24 3.96
CA GLN A 344 -21.05 -7.75 5.04
C GLN A 344 -21.30 -6.25 4.93
N LEU A 345 -20.25 -5.45 4.66
CA LEU A 345 -20.40 -4.00 4.48
C LEU A 345 -21.26 -3.65 3.26
N ARG A 346 -21.10 -4.35 2.13
CA ARG A 346 -21.95 -4.13 0.94
C ARG A 346 -23.41 -4.47 1.21
N VAL A 347 -23.68 -5.60 1.85
CA VAL A 347 -25.05 -6.02 2.20
C VAL A 347 -25.66 -5.02 3.19
N MET A 348 -24.92 -4.61 4.24
CA MET A 348 -25.36 -3.60 5.19
C MET A 348 -25.66 -2.26 4.50
N GLN A 349 -24.81 -1.85 3.56
CA GLN A 349 -25.01 -0.63 2.77
C GLN A 349 -26.34 -0.67 1.99
N VAL A 350 -26.58 -1.75 1.25
CA VAL A 350 -27.81 -1.92 0.45
C VAL A 350 -29.04 -1.97 1.35
N LEU A 351 -29.01 -2.74 2.45
CA LEU A 351 -30.12 -2.84 3.40
C LEU A 351 -30.46 -1.50 4.05
N THR A 352 -29.44 -0.80 4.56
CA THR A 352 -29.63 0.46 5.27
C THR A 352 -30.22 1.50 4.32
N MET A 353 -29.66 1.63 3.11
CA MET A 353 -30.11 2.64 2.15
C MET A 353 -31.47 2.33 1.55
N SER A 354 -31.73 1.07 1.14
CA SER A 354 -33.05 0.67 0.63
C SER A 354 -34.13 0.86 1.67
N PHE A 355 -33.84 0.56 2.94
CA PHE A 355 -34.75 0.82 4.05
C PHE A 355 -35.03 2.31 4.22
N PHE A 356 -34.00 3.18 4.27
CA PHE A 356 -34.22 4.62 4.40
C PHE A 356 -34.99 5.21 3.22
N VAL A 357 -34.62 4.88 1.99
CA VAL A 357 -35.33 5.38 0.79
C VAL A 357 -36.77 4.90 0.77
N GLY A 358 -37.01 3.61 1.03
CA GLY A 358 -38.36 3.06 1.08
C GLY A 358 -39.19 3.62 2.25
N PHE A 359 -38.55 3.89 3.39
CA PHE A 359 -39.22 4.43 4.58
C PHE A 359 -39.58 5.91 4.45
N PHE A 360 -38.71 6.75 3.89
CA PHE A 360 -39.05 8.16 3.63
C PHE A 360 -40.20 8.32 2.63
N LEU A 361 -40.45 7.28 1.84
CA LEU A 361 -41.54 7.17 0.89
C LEU A 361 -42.63 6.19 1.36
N PHE A 362 -42.69 5.90 2.66
CA PHE A 362 -43.51 4.82 3.21
C PHE A 362 -45.00 5.00 2.90
N ARG A 363 -45.59 3.98 2.24
CA ARG A 363 -47.03 3.87 1.93
C ARG A 363 -47.67 5.16 1.45
N VAL A 364 -47.05 5.79 0.45
CA VAL A 364 -47.69 6.86 -0.29
C VAL A 364 -48.77 6.22 -1.16
N HIS A 365 -50.04 6.44 -0.83
CA HIS A 365 -51.13 5.87 -1.62
C HIS A 365 -51.18 6.52 -3.01
N PRO A 366 -51.26 5.74 -4.11
CA PRO A 366 -51.46 6.28 -5.44
C PRO A 366 -52.74 7.11 -5.47
N ALA A 367 -52.60 8.41 -5.68
CA ALA A 367 -53.70 9.35 -5.78
C ALA A 367 -53.43 10.31 -6.94
N PRO A 368 -54.48 10.83 -7.59
CA PRO A 368 -54.35 11.87 -8.59
C PRO A 368 -54.04 13.22 -7.91
N ASP A 369 -52.86 13.31 -7.29
CA ASP A 369 -52.29 14.52 -6.72
C ASP A 369 -50.88 14.72 -7.31
N GLN A 370 -50.65 15.89 -7.89
CA GLN A 370 -49.36 16.31 -8.44
C GLN A 370 -48.22 16.17 -7.42
N ARG A 371 -48.47 16.36 -6.11
CA ARG A 371 -47.44 16.20 -5.07
C ARG A 371 -47.03 14.75 -4.90
N ILE A 372 -47.99 13.83 -4.89
CA ILE A 372 -47.77 12.39 -4.74
C ILE A 372 -47.05 11.82 -5.97
N MET A 373 -47.47 12.20 -7.18
CA MET A 373 -46.79 11.77 -8.41
C MET A 373 -45.35 12.31 -8.49
N ASN A 374 -45.12 13.58 -8.11
CA ASN A 374 -43.74 14.09 -8.04
C ASN A 374 -42.89 13.38 -6.97
N LEU A 375 -43.50 12.87 -5.90
CA LEU A 375 -42.80 12.10 -4.87
C LEU A 375 -42.33 10.74 -5.39
N PHE A 376 -43.16 10.00 -6.14
CA PHE A 376 -42.74 8.75 -6.81
C PHE A 376 -41.64 9.00 -7.85
N ARG A 377 -41.80 10.03 -8.68
CA ARG A 377 -40.77 10.47 -9.65
C ARG A 377 -39.43 10.71 -8.95
N THR A 378 -39.47 11.31 -7.77
CA THR A 378 -38.29 11.60 -6.95
C THR A 378 -37.69 10.34 -6.33
N GLY A 379 -38.52 9.38 -5.89
CA GLY A 379 -38.06 8.06 -5.44
C GLY A 379 -37.28 7.27 -6.49
N PHE A 380 -37.72 7.34 -7.76
CA PHE A 380 -36.98 6.74 -8.87
C PHE A 380 -35.61 7.38 -9.08
N PHE A 381 -35.55 8.71 -9.06
CA PHE A 381 -34.29 9.46 -9.17
C PHE A 381 -33.31 9.11 -8.05
N VAL A 382 -33.77 9.14 -6.80
CA VAL A 382 -32.95 8.79 -5.62
C VAL A 382 -32.45 7.35 -5.70
N SER A 383 -33.29 6.42 -6.19
CA SER A 383 -32.89 5.01 -6.34
C SER A 383 -31.76 4.85 -7.36
N VAL A 384 -31.94 5.39 -8.56
CA VAL A 384 -30.96 5.32 -9.66
C VAL A 384 -29.61 5.95 -9.27
N ILE A 385 -29.64 7.07 -8.55
CA ILE A 385 -28.42 7.76 -8.09
C ILE A 385 -27.68 6.94 -7.04
N ASN A 386 -28.35 6.52 -5.97
CA ASN A 386 -27.70 5.80 -4.87
C ASN A 386 -27.05 4.50 -5.37
N LEU A 387 -27.74 3.75 -6.23
CA LEU A 387 -27.23 2.51 -6.84
C LEU A 387 -25.95 2.74 -7.68
N THR A 388 -25.92 3.85 -8.43
CA THR A 388 -24.72 4.23 -9.19
C THR A 388 -23.58 4.61 -8.25
N MET A 389 -23.87 5.32 -7.15
CA MET A 389 -22.87 5.80 -6.19
C MET A 389 -22.26 4.70 -5.33
N PHE A 390 -23.00 3.62 -5.02
CA PHE A 390 -22.50 2.54 -4.16
C PHE A 390 -21.21 1.90 -4.68
N ASN A 391 -21.07 1.84 -6.00
CA ASN A 391 -19.93 1.22 -6.64
C ASN A 391 -18.63 2.03 -6.48
N VAL A 392 -18.69 3.32 -6.14
CA VAL A 392 -17.50 4.18 -5.94
C VAL A 392 -16.60 3.64 -4.82
N GLY A 393 -17.18 3.03 -3.78
CA GLY A 393 -16.43 2.42 -2.67
C GLY A 393 -15.51 1.26 -3.08
N GLN A 394 -15.65 0.71 -4.29
CA GLN A 394 -14.81 -0.38 -4.80
C GLN A 394 -13.47 0.09 -5.37
N LEU A 395 -13.33 1.40 -5.64
CA LEU A 395 -12.16 1.98 -6.30
C LEU A 395 -10.82 1.70 -5.60
N PRO A 396 -10.68 1.82 -4.27
CA PRO A 396 -9.39 1.58 -3.60
C PRO A 396 -8.94 0.12 -3.75
N ALA A 397 -9.88 -0.83 -3.69
CA ALA A 397 -9.59 -2.26 -3.85
C ALA A 397 -9.08 -2.56 -5.27
N LEU A 398 -9.77 -2.04 -6.29
CA LEU A 398 -9.39 -2.21 -7.71
C LEU A 398 -8.00 -1.64 -8.01
N MET A 399 -7.66 -0.46 -7.48
CA MET A 399 -6.34 0.14 -7.66
C MET A 399 -5.23 -0.67 -7.00
N SER A 400 -5.51 -1.32 -5.86
CA SER A 400 -4.55 -2.21 -5.21
C SER A 400 -4.30 -3.50 -6.00
N GLU A 401 -5.35 -4.07 -6.60
CA GLU A 401 -5.29 -5.29 -7.42
C GLU A 401 -4.57 -5.08 -8.76
N ARG A 402 -4.57 -3.85 -9.29
CA ARG A 402 -3.94 -3.51 -10.57
C ARG A 402 -2.48 -3.94 -10.66
N ASN A 403 -1.72 -3.83 -9.57
CA ASN A 403 -0.30 -4.22 -9.54
C ASN A 403 -0.12 -5.73 -9.73
N ILE A 404 -1.03 -6.53 -9.15
CA ILE A 404 -1.04 -7.99 -9.29
C ILE A 404 -1.38 -8.37 -10.75
N PHE A 405 -2.36 -7.68 -11.34
CA PHE A 405 -2.69 -7.87 -12.76
C PHE A 405 -1.49 -7.57 -13.67
N TYR A 406 -0.77 -6.47 -13.44
CA TYR A 406 0.42 -6.14 -14.25
C TYR A 406 1.51 -7.20 -14.13
N LYS A 407 1.76 -7.72 -12.91
CA LYS A 407 2.70 -8.84 -12.68
C LYS A 407 2.27 -10.09 -13.46
N GLN A 408 1.01 -10.52 -13.33
CA GLN A 408 0.50 -11.73 -13.97
C GLN A 408 0.39 -11.61 -15.50
N LYS A 409 0.07 -10.41 -16.02
CA LYS A 409 0.06 -10.11 -17.46
C LYS A 409 1.48 -10.17 -18.04
N ALA A 410 2.47 -9.61 -17.36
CA ALA A 410 3.86 -9.65 -17.80
C ALA A 410 4.41 -11.09 -17.82
N ALA A 411 3.95 -11.94 -16.89
CA ALA A 411 4.27 -13.37 -16.85
C ALA A 411 3.40 -14.25 -17.77
N HIS A 412 2.55 -13.66 -18.63
CA HIS A 412 1.67 -14.38 -19.56
C HIS A 412 0.74 -15.43 -18.90
N PHE A 413 0.28 -15.18 -17.68
CA PHE A 413 -0.62 -16.13 -16.97
C PHE A 413 -1.98 -16.29 -17.66
N TYR A 414 -2.54 -15.20 -18.18
CA TYR A 414 -3.85 -15.18 -18.84
C TYR A 414 -3.99 -13.94 -19.72
N ARG A 415 -4.95 -13.98 -20.66
CA ARG A 415 -5.25 -12.83 -21.53
C ARG A 415 -5.98 -11.72 -20.76
N PRO A 416 -5.78 -10.44 -21.10
CA PRO A 416 -6.54 -9.33 -20.50
C PRO A 416 -8.07 -9.47 -20.66
N VAL A 417 -8.54 -10.03 -21.78
CA VAL A 417 -9.98 -10.31 -22.01
C VAL A 417 -10.50 -11.32 -20.99
N SER A 418 -9.74 -12.38 -20.72
CA SER A 418 -10.13 -13.44 -19.78
C SER A 418 -10.30 -12.88 -18.37
N TYR A 419 -9.41 -11.98 -17.95
CA TYR A 419 -9.50 -11.27 -16.68
C TYR A 419 -10.73 -10.36 -16.59
N LEU A 420 -11.02 -9.59 -17.64
CA LEU A 420 -12.18 -8.70 -17.68
C LEU A 420 -13.50 -9.48 -17.56
N LEU A 421 -13.64 -10.55 -18.35
CA LEU A 421 -14.83 -11.40 -18.31
C LEU A 421 -15.00 -12.08 -16.95
N ALA A 422 -13.90 -12.57 -16.37
CA ALA A 422 -13.93 -13.17 -15.03
C ALA A 422 -14.35 -12.18 -13.94
N LYS A 423 -13.88 -10.93 -14.00
CA LYS A 423 -14.32 -9.86 -13.08
C LYS A 423 -15.80 -9.53 -13.25
N PHE A 424 -16.32 -9.55 -14.46
CA PHE A 424 -17.75 -9.34 -14.72
C PHE A 424 -18.60 -10.50 -14.17
N PHE A 425 -18.34 -11.73 -14.60
CA PHE A 425 -19.12 -12.91 -14.20
C PHE A 425 -18.96 -13.24 -12.71
N GLY A 426 -17.78 -13.00 -12.11
CA GLY A 426 -17.56 -13.21 -10.69
C GLY A 426 -18.34 -12.24 -9.79
N ASN A 427 -18.55 -11.00 -10.23
CA ASN A 427 -19.30 -9.99 -9.47
C ASN A 427 -20.82 -10.05 -9.74
N PHE A 428 -21.24 -10.61 -10.87
CA PHE A 428 -22.64 -10.65 -11.29
C PHE A 428 -23.61 -11.25 -10.25
N PRO A 429 -23.34 -12.41 -9.61
CA PRO A 429 -24.24 -12.99 -8.60
C PRO A 429 -24.45 -12.07 -7.39
N PHE A 430 -23.41 -11.34 -6.98
CA PHE A 430 -23.49 -10.43 -5.86
C PHE A 430 -24.31 -9.18 -6.20
N SER A 431 -24.06 -8.58 -7.37
CA SER A 431 -24.87 -7.46 -7.85
C SER A 431 -26.33 -7.85 -8.12
N LEU A 432 -26.58 -9.11 -8.52
CA LEU A 432 -27.94 -9.65 -8.65
C LEU A 432 -28.64 -9.71 -7.28
N CYS A 433 -27.98 -10.24 -6.25
CA CYS A 433 -28.53 -10.27 -4.90
C CYS A 433 -28.78 -8.86 -4.34
N GLU A 434 -27.85 -7.93 -4.56
CA GLU A 434 -27.98 -6.53 -4.17
C GLU A 434 -29.21 -5.88 -4.84
N ALA A 435 -29.41 -6.10 -6.14
CA ALA A 435 -30.56 -5.61 -6.87
C ALA A 435 -31.88 -6.22 -6.37
N ILE A 436 -31.91 -7.52 -6.08
CA ILE A 436 -33.10 -8.21 -5.54
C ILE A 436 -33.51 -7.59 -4.20
N VAL A 437 -32.56 -7.46 -3.26
CA VAL A 437 -32.81 -6.89 -1.94
C VAL A 437 -33.28 -5.44 -2.05
N TRP A 438 -32.62 -4.64 -2.87
CA TRP A 438 -33.01 -3.26 -3.12
C TRP A 438 -34.44 -3.16 -3.66
N SER A 439 -34.75 -3.92 -4.72
CA SER A 439 -36.04 -3.86 -5.39
C SER A 439 -37.18 -4.33 -4.50
N ILE A 440 -37.03 -5.42 -3.76
CA ILE A 440 -38.08 -5.89 -2.85
C ILE A 440 -38.37 -4.84 -1.78
N ILE A 441 -37.32 -4.29 -1.13
CA ILE A 441 -37.54 -3.33 -0.04
C ILE A 441 -38.14 -2.03 -0.57
N VAL A 442 -37.54 -1.41 -1.58
CA VAL A 442 -37.98 -0.08 -2.04
C VAL A 442 -39.36 -0.15 -2.71
N TYR A 443 -39.58 -1.12 -3.61
CA TYR A 443 -40.80 -1.17 -4.41
C TYR A 443 -42.05 -1.41 -3.53
N PHE A 444 -41.99 -2.39 -2.63
CA PHE A 444 -43.13 -2.72 -1.77
C PHE A 444 -43.31 -1.73 -0.60
N LEU A 445 -42.23 -1.18 -0.05
CA LEU A 445 -42.32 -0.23 1.07
C LEU A 445 -42.87 1.14 0.64
N THR A 446 -42.56 1.56 -0.60
CA THR A 446 -43.10 2.80 -1.18
C THR A 446 -44.56 2.71 -1.60
N GLY A 447 -45.05 1.50 -1.88
CA GLY A 447 -46.43 1.28 -2.35
C GLY A 447 -46.61 1.51 -3.85
N MET A 448 -45.59 1.21 -4.66
CA MET A 448 -45.68 1.26 -6.13
C MET A 448 -46.73 0.29 -6.69
N SER A 449 -47.19 0.55 -7.92
CA SER A 449 -48.30 -0.15 -8.55
C SER A 449 -48.05 -1.66 -8.73
N VAL A 450 -48.85 -2.50 -8.05
CA VAL A 450 -48.83 -3.98 -8.20
C VAL A 450 -49.84 -4.46 -9.27
N ALA A 451 -50.31 -3.56 -10.12
CA ALA A 451 -51.25 -3.88 -11.20
C ALA A 451 -50.62 -4.78 -12.27
N ASP A 452 -51.45 -5.27 -13.20
CA ASP A 452 -51.01 -5.95 -14.43
C ASP A 452 -50.11 -7.19 -14.20
N GLY A 453 -50.48 -8.00 -13.19
CA GLY A 453 -49.79 -9.25 -12.89
C GLY A 453 -48.35 -9.09 -12.38
N GLY A 454 -47.95 -7.89 -11.96
CA GLY A 454 -46.61 -7.62 -11.42
C GLY A 454 -45.52 -7.38 -12.47
N TRP A 455 -45.88 -7.22 -13.75
CA TRP A 455 -44.92 -6.92 -14.84
C TRP A 455 -44.02 -5.71 -14.50
N HIS A 456 -44.61 -4.66 -13.95
CA HIS A 456 -43.91 -3.42 -13.59
C HIS A 456 -42.80 -3.60 -12.55
N PHE A 457 -42.95 -4.58 -11.65
CA PHE A 457 -41.90 -4.95 -10.70
C PHE A 457 -40.69 -5.55 -11.41
N PHE A 458 -40.90 -6.43 -12.40
CA PHE A 458 -39.79 -7.03 -13.16
C PHE A 458 -39.07 -6.00 -14.02
N VAL A 459 -39.79 -5.02 -14.58
CA VAL A 459 -39.18 -3.87 -15.27
C VAL A 459 -38.34 -3.04 -14.29
N TYR A 460 -38.89 -2.70 -13.11
CA TYR A 460 -38.15 -1.99 -12.07
C TYR A 460 -36.87 -2.73 -11.67
N PHE A 461 -36.98 -4.04 -11.43
CA PHE A 461 -35.85 -4.90 -11.08
C PHE A 461 -34.77 -4.94 -12.19
N ALA A 462 -35.17 -5.13 -13.45
CA ALA A 462 -34.25 -5.17 -14.58
C ALA A 462 -33.48 -3.85 -14.73
N VAL A 463 -34.17 -2.70 -14.60
CA VAL A 463 -33.55 -1.37 -14.65
C VAL A 463 -32.57 -1.15 -13.50
N VAL A 464 -32.96 -1.52 -12.27
CA VAL A 464 -32.09 -1.44 -11.08
C VAL A 464 -30.84 -2.30 -11.25
N LEU A 465 -30.98 -3.55 -11.70
CA LEU A 465 -29.86 -4.45 -11.95
C LEU A 465 -28.89 -3.89 -13.00
N LEU A 466 -29.41 -3.47 -14.15
CA LEU A 466 -28.59 -2.90 -15.22
C LEU A 466 -27.89 -1.61 -14.79
N THR A 467 -28.54 -0.78 -13.99
CA THR A 467 -27.95 0.45 -13.44
C THR A 467 -26.80 0.14 -12.48
N ALA A 468 -26.98 -0.82 -11.58
CA ALA A 468 -25.93 -1.26 -10.66
C ALA A 468 -24.72 -1.85 -11.42
N LEU A 469 -24.96 -2.66 -12.46
CA LEU A 469 -23.91 -3.22 -13.32
C LEU A 469 -23.16 -2.13 -14.09
N ASN A 470 -23.87 -1.12 -14.60
CA ASN A 470 -23.25 0.03 -15.26
C ASN A 470 -22.36 0.84 -14.30
N GLY A 471 -22.83 1.09 -13.06
CA GLY A 471 -22.02 1.75 -12.04
C GLY A 471 -20.74 0.98 -11.71
N SER A 472 -20.82 -0.34 -11.56
CA SER A 472 -19.65 -1.21 -11.34
C SER A 472 -18.67 -1.18 -12.52
N ALA A 473 -19.17 -1.25 -13.75
CA ALA A 473 -18.35 -1.22 -14.95
C ALA A 473 -17.62 0.12 -15.14
N MET A 474 -18.29 1.25 -14.87
CA MET A 474 -17.70 2.59 -14.90
C MET A 474 -16.55 2.74 -13.89
N VAL A 475 -16.76 2.34 -12.64
CA VAL A 475 -15.71 2.43 -11.59
C VAL A 475 -14.54 1.50 -11.92
N ARG A 476 -14.80 0.33 -12.52
CA ARG A 476 -13.75 -0.58 -12.98
C ARG A 476 -12.89 0.05 -14.06
N PHE A 477 -13.51 0.66 -15.08
CA PHE A 477 -12.79 1.38 -16.13
C PHE A 477 -11.87 2.46 -15.52
N LEU A 478 -12.41 3.30 -14.65
CA LEU A 478 -11.66 4.40 -14.03
C LEU A 478 -10.54 3.92 -13.11
N GLY A 479 -10.74 2.81 -12.38
CA GLY A 479 -9.70 2.20 -11.55
C GLY A 479 -8.46 1.74 -12.33
N PHE A 480 -8.65 1.29 -13.59
CA PHE A 480 -7.53 0.91 -14.46
C PHE A 480 -7.00 2.06 -15.32
N ALA A 481 -7.86 2.99 -15.74
CA ALA A 481 -7.48 4.09 -16.62
C ALA A 481 -6.70 5.20 -15.90
N VAL A 482 -6.95 5.44 -14.61
CA VAL A 482 -6.39 6.60 -13.87
C VAL A 482 -5.24 6.18 -12.93
N PRO A 483 -4.13 6.94 -12.84
CA PRO A 483 -2.95 6.53 -12.07
C PRO A 483 -3.18 6.49 -10.55
N ASN A 484 -3.82 7.54 -10.01
CA ASN A 484 -3.91 7.80 -8.57
C ASN A 484 -5.37 7.91 -8.11
N MET A 485 -5.62 7.57 -6.85
CA MET A 485 -6.96 7.64 -6.24
C MET A 485 -7.52 9.06 -6.27
N ASP A 486 -6.71 10.08 -5.97
CA ASP A 486 -7.16 11.48 -5.95
C ASP A 486 -7.69 11.94 -7.32
N LYS A 487 -6.96 11.61 -8.39
CA LYS A 487 -7.38 11.93 -9.76
C LYS A 487 -8.65 11.16 -10.16
N ALA A 488 -8.78 9.92 -9.71
CA ALA A 488 -9.93 9.09 -10.02
C ALA A 488 -11.19 9.60 -9.33
N GLY A 489 -11.09 10.02 -8.06
CA GLY A 489 -12.20 10.66 -7.34
C GLY A 489 -12.72 11.91 -8.05
N LEU A 490 -11.82 12.77 -8.53
CA LEU A 490 -12.18 13.98 -9.31
C LEU A 490 -12.92 13.63 -10.62
N ILE A 491 -12.38 12.69 -11.40
CA ILE A 491 -12.98 12.28 -12.68
C ILE A 491 -14.34 11.60 -12.48
N ILE A 492 -14.46 10.73 -11.46
CA ILE A 492 -15.74 10.11 -11.08
C ILE A 492 -16.77 11.21 -10.76
N GLY A 493 -16.40 12.20 -9.95
CA GLY A 493 -17.26 13.33 -9.61
C GLY A 493 -17.84 14.01 -10.87
N VAL A 494 -17.00 14.25 -11.88
CA VAL A 494 -17.43 14.86 -13.16
C VAL A 494 -18.37 13.95 -13.96
N PHE A 495 -18.07 12.66 -14.10
CA PHE A 495 -18.95 11.72 -14.81
C PHE A 495 -20.32 11.60 -14.14
N VAL A 496 -20.32 11.43 -12.82
CA VAL A 496 -21.53 11.37 -11.99
C VAL A 496 -22.36 12.63 -12.14
N THR A 497 -21.69 13.79 -12.15
CA THR A 497 -22.33 15.09 -12.37
C THR A 497 -23.07 15.14 -13.69
N LEU A 498 -22.37 14.83 -14.79
CA LEU A 498 -22.96 14.85 -16.12
C LEU A 498 -24.14 13.88 -16.21
N PHE A 499 -24.00 12.65 -15.71
CA PHE A 499 -25.07 11.68 -15.75
C PHE A 499 -26.28 12.07 -14.91
N ILE A 500 -26.11 12.72 -13.76
CA ILE A 500 -27.24 13.18 -12.94
C ILE A 500 -27.95 14.37 -13.56
N LEU A 501 -27.20 15.36 -14.07
CA LEU A 501 -27.76 16.58 -14.65
C LEU A 501 -28.66 16.28 -15.84
N PHE A 502 -28.23 15.39 -16.72
CA PHE A 502 -28.95 15.03 -17.93
C PHE A 502 -29.86 13.82 -17.75
N ALA A 503 -30.19 13.43 -16.51
CA ALA A 503 -31.05 12.28 -16.25
C ALA A 503 -32.55 12.56 -16.54
N GLY A 504 -32.92 13.81 -16.84
CA GLY A 504 -34.30 14.22 -17.11
C GLY A 504 -35.14 14.56 -15.87
N PHE A 505 -34.60 14.38 -14.67
CA PHE A 505 -35.29 14.72 -13.41
C PHE A 505 -35.11 16.20 -13.01
N LEU A 506 -33.86 16.67 -12.94
CA LEU A 506 -33.54 18.04 -12.52
C LEU A 506 -33.80 19.07 -13.62
N MET A 507 -33.62 18.66 -14.88
CA MET A 507 -33.83 19.48 -16.06
C MET A 507 -34.60 18.67 -17.10
N PRO A 508 -35.82 19.12 -17.48
CA PRO A 508 -36.61 18.54 -18.56
C PRO A 508 -35.92 18.71 -19.93
N ARG A 509 -36.30 17.85 -20.88
CA ARG A 509 -35.63 17.74 -22.19
C ARG A 509 -35.60 19.07 -22.96
N LEU A 510 -36.70 19.83 -22.99
CA LEU A 510 -36.79 21.09 -23.75
C LEU A 510 -36.07 22.26 -23.06
N GLN A 511 -35.77 22.15 -21.77
CA GLN A 511 -34.99 23.15 -21.03
C GLN A 511 -33.48 22.97 -21.19
N VAL A 512 -33.04 21.80 -21.69
CA VAL A 512 -31.62 21.55 -21.96
C VAL A 512 -31.17 22.47 -23.11
N PRO A 513 -30.07 23.24 -22.95
CA PRO A 513 -29.54 24.05 -24.04
C PRO A 513 -29.26 23.21 -25.29
N LYS A 514 -29.60 23.73 -26.48
CA LYS A 514 -29.52 22.97 -27.75
C LYS A 514 -28.18 22.25 -27.98
N TYR A 515 -27.07 22.84 -27.53
CA TYR A 515 -25.72 22.28 -27.64
C TYR A 515 -25.43 21.11 -26.68
N TRP A 516 -26.23 20.91 -25.64
CA TRP A 516 -26.10 19.80 -24.67
C TRP A 516 -27.15 18.70 -24.85
N VAL A 517 -28.20 18.92 -25.66
CA VAL A 517 -29.34 17.99 -25.82
C VAL A 517 -28.89 16.58 -26.27
N TRP A 518 -27.81 16.45 -27.03
CA TRP A 518 -27.29 15.13 -27.45
C TRP A 518 -26.90 14.25 -26.27
N PHE A 519 -26.40 14.83 -25.17
CA PHE A 519 -25.95 14.06 -24.00
C PHE A 519 -27.16 13.48 -23.25
N TYR A 520 -28.32 14.13 -23.28
CA TYR A 520 -29.57 13.59 -22.73
C TYR A 520 -29.93 12.24 -23.36
N TYR A 521 -29.80 12.09 -24.69
CA TYR A 521 -30.12 10.85 -25.40
C TYR A 521 -29.09 9.73 -25.20
N ILE A 522 -27.84 10.11 -24.93
CA ILE A 522 -26.76 9.14 -24.71
C ILE A 522 -26.70 8.70 -23.25
N ASN A 523 -27.16 9.51 -22.29
CA ASN A 523 -27.00 9.25 -20.87
C ASN A 523 -27.75 7.99 -20.37
N PRO A 524 -27.06 7.00 -19.77
CA PRO A 524 -27.72 5.79 -19.27
C PRO A 524 -28.71 6.04 -18.13
N LEU A 525 -28.45 7.03 -17.25
CA LEU A 525 -29.34 7.30 -16.12
C LEU A 525 -30.69 7.89 -16.58
N GLN A 526 -30.69 8.63 -17.69
CA GLN A 526 -31.92 9.14 -18.30
C GLN A 526 -32.84 7.99 -18.74
N TRP A 527 -32.27 6.98 -19.41
CA TRP A 527 -33.03 5.83 -19.90
C TRP A 527 -33.55 4.98 -18.73
N ALA A 528 -32.76 4.84 -17.66
CA ALA A 528 -33.21 4.21 -16.43
C ALA A 528 -34.44 4.92 -15.85
N ILE A 529 -34.37 6.24 -15.64
CA ILE A 529 -35.51 6.99 -15.09
C ILE A 529 -36.72 6.92 -16.03
N THR A 530 -36.51 7.10 -17.33
CA THR A 530 -37.59 7.04 -18.33
C THR A 530 -38.31 5.68 -18.31
N ALA A 531 -37.57 4.58 -18.24
CA ALA A 531 -38.17 3.25 -18.16
C ALA A 531 -39.01 3.07 -16.89
N LEU A 532 -38.52 3.56 -15.74
CA LEU A 532 -39.26 3.50 -14.47
C LEU A 532 -40.53 4.36 -14.52
N MET A 533 -40.45 5.55 -15.11
CA MET A 533 -41.57 6.47 -15.26
C MET A 533 -42.67 5.90 -16.16
N ILE A 534 -42.32 5.39 -17.35
CA ILE A 534 -43.28 4.79 -18.29
C ILE A 534 -43.92 3.54 -17.65
N SER A 535 -43.11 2.72 -16.97
CA SER A 535 -43.61 1.53 -16.30
C SER A 535 -44.63 1.87 -15.21
N GLU A 536 -44.33 2.78 -14.29
CA GLU A 536 -45.23 3.09 -13.18
C GLU A 536 -46.50 3.80 -13.65
N TYR A 537 -46.36 4.89 -14.43
CA TYR A 537 -47.50 5.72 -14.84
C TYR A 537 -48.28 5.16 -16.04
N GLY A 538 -47.76 4.13 -16.70
CA GLY A 538 -48.49 3.34 -17.70
C GLY A 538 -49.33 2.22 -17.10
N SER A 539 -49.14 1.89 -15.81
CA SER A 539 -49.84 0.77 -15.16
C SER A 539 -51.34 1.01 -14.95
N GLY A 540 -52.09 -0.07 -14.78
CA GLY A 540 -53.53 -0.06 -14.53
C GLY A 540 -53.97 0.81 -13.33
N THR A 541 -53.08 1.08 -12.37
CA THR A 541 -53.34 1.98 -11.23
C THR A 541 -53.57 3.43 -11.66
N TYR A 542 -52.92 3.89 -12.74
CA TYR A 542 -52.98 5.27 -13.25
C TYR A 542 -53.87 5.43 -14.49
N SER A 543 -54.71 4.43 -14.76
CA SER A 543 -55.51 4.31 -15.99
C SER A 543 -56.80 5.15 -16.02
N LYS A 544 -57.18 5.82 -14.93
CA LYS A 544 -58.38 6.69 -14.91
C LYS A 544 -58.22 7.84 -15.90
N LEU A 545 -59.31 8.20 -16.57
CA LEU A 545 -59.35 9.32 -17.52
C LEU A 545 -59.25 10.66 -16.78
N CYS A 546 -58.61 11.65 -17.39
CA CYS A 546 -58.52 13.00 -16.83
C CYS A 546 -59.91 13.62 -16.59
N SER A 547 -60.91 13.29 -17.40
CA SER A 547 -62.32 13.71 -17.21
C SER A 547 -62.97 13.17 -15.93
N GLU A 548 -62.52 12.01 -15.41
CA GLU A 548 -63.01 11.46 -14.14
C GLU A 548 -62.33 12.10 -12.92
N VAL A 549 -61.11 12.59 -13.12
CA VAL A 549 -60.22 13.13 -12.08
C VAL A 549 -60.41 14.65 -11.91
N TYR A 550 -60.60 15.37 -13.01
CA TYR A 550 -60.76 16.83 -13.02
C TYR A 550 -62.25 17.20 -13.15
N LYS A 551 -62.86 17.71 -12.07
CA LYS A 551 -64.27 18.16 -12.04
C LYS A 551 -64.37 19.68 -11.77
N PRO A 552 -64.85 20.49 -12.73
CA PRO A 552 -65.17 21.90 -12.48
C PRO A 552 -66.55 22.08 -11.83
N PRO A 553 -66.78 23.04 -10.89
CA PRO A 553 -65.82 23.97 -10.26
C PRO A 553 -65.13 23.32 -9.02
N PRO A 554 -63.79 23.30 -8.93
CA PRO A 554 -63.11 22.55 -7.88
C PRO A 554 -62.74 23.42 -6.66
N PRO A 555 -62.71 22.87 -5.43
CA PRO A 555 -61.73 23.30 -4.44
C PRO A 555 -60.33 22.93 -4.98
N ALA A 556 -59.65 23.88 -5.64
CA ALA A 556 -58.29 23.81 -6.21
C ALA A 556 -57.96 22.57 -7.10
N PRO A 557 -57.58 22.73 -8.39
CA PRO A 557 -57.15 21.61 -9.21
C PRO A 557 -55.94 20.87 -8.62
N LEU A 558 -56.10 19.58 -8.27
CA LEU A 558 -55.03 18.71 -7.76
C LEU A 558 -54.03 18.28 -8.86
N LEU A 559 -54.47 18.21 -10.12
CA LEU A 559 -53.64 18.03 -11.32
C LEU A 559 -54.01 19.07 -12.39
N PRO A 560 -53.24 20.16 -12.57
CA PRO A 560 -53.53 21.17 -13.57
C PRO A 560 -53.35 20.68 -15.01
N GLN A 561 -52.59 19.60 -15.26
CA GLN A 561 -52.34 19.12 -16.63
C GLN A 561 -53.54 18.38 -17.24
N CYS A 562 -54.50 17.96 -16.42
CA CYS A 562 -55.73 17.34 -16.88
C CYS A 562 -56.78 18.37 -17.36
N ALA A 563 -56.57 19.68 -17.15
CA ALA A 563 -57.56 20.72 -17.46
C ALA A 563 -57.89 20.85 -18.96
N GLU A 564 -56.99 20.41 -19.84
CA GLU A 564 -57.13 20.51 -21.31
C GLU A 564 -57.06 19.14 -22.01
N ARG A 565 -57.11 18.02 -21.27
CA ARG A 565 -56.76 16.66 -21.76
C ARG A 565 -57.74 15.56 -21.36
N ASP A 566 -59.03 15.75 -21.63
CA ASP A 566 -60.12 14.92 -21.10
C ASP A 566 -60.09 13.43 -21.50
N ASN A 567 -59.56 13.12 -22.70
CA ASN A 567 -59.55 11.76 -23.27
C ASN A 567 -58.27 10.97 -22.96
N GLU A 568 -57.33 11.53 -22.20
CA GLU A 568 -56.10 10.85 -21.80
C GLU A 568 -56.20 10.33 -20.36
N THR A 569 -55.52 9.22 -20.08
CA THR A 569 -55.31 8.78 -18.70
C THR A 569 -54.44 9.79 -17.96
N TYR A 570 -54.74 10.08 -16.69
CA TYR A 570 -53.98 11.09 -15.94
C TYR A 570 -52.47 10.73 -15.80
N GLY A 571 -52.12 9.44 -15.81
CA GLY A 571 -50.72 8.98 -15.88
C GLY A 571 -49.99 9.42 -17.15
N ARG A 572 -50.62 9.25 -18.33
CA ARG A 572 -50.08 9.73 -19.62
C ARG A 572 -50.00 11.26 -19.69
N ALA A 573 -51.04 11.95 -19.22
CA ALA A 573 -51.03 13.42 -19.15
C ALA A 573 -49.86 13.94 -18.28
N PHE A 574 -49.54 13.24 -17.18
CA PHE A 574 -48.38 13.56 -16.34
C PHE A 574 -47.03 13.30 -17.03
N LEU A 575 -46.89 12.17 -17.75
CA LEU A 575 -45.67 11.86 -18.51
C LEU A 575 -45.39 12.90 -19.60
N GLU A 576 -46.43 13.27 -20.36
CA GLU A 576 -46.30 14.27 -21.43
C GLU A 576 -46.03 15.67 -20.89
N ALA A 577 -46.66 16.06 -19.78
CA ALA A 577 -46.37 17.31 -19.11
C ALA A 577 -44.96 17.37 -18.53
N GLY A 578 -44.39 16.22 -18.17
CA GLY A 578 -43.00 16.08 -17.77
C GLY A 578 -42.02 15.96 -18.95
N GLU A 579 -42.51 16.03 -20.20
CA GLU A 579 -41.74 15.84 -21.43
C GLU A 579 -41.05 14.47 -21.55
N PHE A 580 -41.60 13.45 -20.87
CA PHE A 580 -41.13 12.07 -20.98
C PHE A 580 -41.76 11.38 -22.20
N PHE A 581 -41.13 10.29 -22.64
CA PHE A 581 -41.71 9.42 -23.65
C PHE A 581 -42.92 8.67 -23.06
N VAL A 582 -43.93 8.38 -23.88
CA VAL A 582 -45.23 7.84 -23.41
C VAL A 582 -45.46 6.39 -23.84
N SER A 583 -44.91 5.98 -24.99
CA SER A 583 -45.11 4.62 -25.53
C SER A 583 -44.30 3.57 -24.77
N GLU A 584 -44.93 2.42 -24.48
CA GLU A 584 -44.29 1.28 -23.79
C GLU A 584 -43.10 0.71 -24.57
N GLY A 585 -43.06 0.85 -25.91
CA GLY A 585 -41.94 0.41 -26.74
C GLY A 585 -40.60 1.06 -26.34
N TRP A 586 -40.64 2.23 -25.71
CA TRP A 586 -39.44 2.92 -25.21
C TRP A 586 -38.81 2.21 -24.00
N ILE A 587 -39.53 1.34 -23.28
CA ILE A 587 -38.96 0.52 -22.21
C ILE A 587 -37.91 -0.43 -22.80
N ALA A 588 -38.21 -1.08 -23.93
CA ALA A 588 -37.26 -1.98 -24.59
C ALA A 588 -36.02 -1.22 -25.10
N VAL A 589 -36.21 -0.02 -25.66
CA VAL A 589 -35.10 0.86 -26.07
C VAL A 589 -34.24 1.25 -24.87
N ALA A 590 -34.86 1.61 -23.74
CA ALA A 590 -34.13 1.97 -22.52
C ALA A 590 -33.29 0.80 -21.98
N LEU A 591 -33.84 -0.42 -21.93
CA LEU A 591 -33.11 -1.62 -21.53
C LEU A 591 -31.95 -1.92 -22.49
N PHE A 592 -32.17 -1.77 -23.80
CA PHE A 592 -31.11 -1.93 -24.80
C PHE A 592 -30.00 -0.89 -24.62
N MET A 593 -30.33 0.38 -24.40
CA MET A 593 -29.35 1.44 -24.17
C MET A 593 -28.52 1.20 -22.91
N LEU A 594 -29.15 0.75 -21.81
CA LEU A 594 -28.45 0.37 -20.58
C LEU A 594 -27.50 -0.81 -20.80
N PHE A 595 -27.90 -1.80 -21.59
CA PHE A 595 -27.05 -2.93 -21.96
C PHE A 595 -25.90 -2.50 -22.89
N ALA A 596 -26.17 -1.64 -23.87
CA ALA A 596 -25.16 -1.11 -24.78
C ALA A 596 -24.05 -0.35 -24.00
N TRP A 597 -24.43 0.47 -23.02
CA TRP A 597 -23.46 1.15 -22.15
C TRP A 597 -22.63 0.19 -21.32
N LEU A 598 -23.23 -0.89 -20.83
CA LEU A 598 -22.49 -1.94 -20.12
C LEU A 598 -21.40 -2.54 -21.02
N VAL A 599 -21.69 -2.78 -22.31
CA VAL A 599 -20.69 -3.26 -23.28
C VAL A 599 -19.61 -2.21 -23.50
N VAL A 600 -19.98 -0.94 -23.71
CA VAL A 600 -19.03 0.18 -23.91
C VAL A 600 -18.04 0.29 -22.74
N TRP A 601 -18.51 0.27 -21.49
CA TRP A 601 -17.62 0.35 -20.33
C TRP A 601 -16.64 -0.82 -20.25
N ASN A 602 -17.07 -2.03 -20.60
CA ASN A 602 -16.18 -3.19 -20.62
C ASN A 602 -15.15 -3.08 -21.76
N CYS A 603 -15.54 -2.61 -22.95
CA CYS A 603 -14.61 -2.33 -24.05
C CYS A 603 -13.56 -1.27 -23.68
N LEU A 604 -13.98 -0.18 -23.03
CA LEU A 604 -13.08 0.86 -22.52
C LEU A 604 -12.13 0.31 -21.43
N THR A 605 -12.64 -0.57 -20.55
CA THR A 605 -11.81 -1.26 -19.55
C THR A 605 -10.77 -2.15 -20.22
N TYR A 606 -11.15 -2.90 -21.26
CA TYR A 606 -10.21 -3.71 -22.04
C TYR A 606 -9.12 -2.85 -22.70
N TYR A 607 -9.50 -1.71 -23.27
CA TYR A 607 -8.55 -0.74 -23.82
C TYR A 607 -7.58 -0.23 -22.75
N ALA A 608 -8.10 0.16 -21.58
CA ALA A 608 -7.26 0.61 -20.45
C ALA A 608 -6.29 -0.49 -19.99
N LEU A 609 -6.76 -1.73 -19.80
CA LEU A 609 -5.93 -2.87 -19.37
C LEU A 609 -4.82 -3.22 -20.38
N THR A 610 -5.04 -2.98 -21.67
CA THR A 610 -4.09 -3.32 -22.72
C THR A 610 -3.07 -2.20 -22.97
N ARG A 611 -3.53 -0.95 -23.07
CA ARG A 611 -2.73 0.21 -23.51
C ARG A 611 -2.20 1.09 -22.37
N ILE A 612 -2.89 1.15 -21.23
CA ILE A 612 -2.54 2.04 -20.13
C ILE A 612 -1.79 1.24 -19.04
N GLN A 613 -0.51 1.57 -18.86
CA GLN A 613 0.31 0.99 -17.79
C GLN A 613 0.75 2.07 -16.81
N HIS A 614 0.14 2.07 -15.63
CA HIS A 614 0.57 2.89 -14.51
C HIS A 614 1.62 2.10 -13.71
N LYS A 615 2.85 2.03 -14.21
CA LYS A 615 3.96 1.44 -13.44
C LYS A 615 4.20 2.35 -12.23
N LYS A 616 4.19 1.80 -11.00
CA LYS A 616 5.03 2.37 -9.94
C LYS A 616 6.44 2.26 -10.49
N ILE A 617 7.01 3.39 -10.87
CA ILE A 617 8.34 3.45 -11.47
C ILE A 617 9.31 3.03 -10.36
N LEU A 618 9.70 1.75 -10.32
CA LEU A 618 11.03 1.37 -9.88
C LEU A 618 11.95 1.75 -11.03
N ARG A 619 12.35 3.02 -11.08
CA ARG A 619 13.41 3.45 -11.97
C ARG A 619 14.68 2.84 -11.40
N THR A 620 15.11 1.73 -12.00
CA THR A 620 16.53 1.36 -11.98
C THR A 620 17.33 2.60 -12.34
N GLY A 621 18.21 3.02 -11.43
CA GLY A 621 18.96 4.25 -11.50
C GLY A 621 19.57 4.46 -12.88
N LYS A 622 19.31 5.62 -13.48
CA LYS A 622 20.17 6.11 -14.55
C LYS A 622 21.47 6.56 -13.91
N SER A 623 22.50 5.74 -14.02
CA SER A 623 23.90 6.10 -13.76
C SER A 623 24.35 7.13 -14.80
N ILE A 624 24.10 8.40 -14.56
CA ILE A 624 24.76 9.48 -15.31
C ILE A 624 25.25 10.51 -14.28
N ASN A 625 26.58 10.61 -14.18
CA ASN A 625 27.40 11.54 -13.37
C ASN A 625 27.81 11.17 -11.93
N GLU A 626 27.83 9.89 -11.53
CA GLU A 626 28.34 9.52 -10.20
C GLU A 626 29.89 9.43 -10.13
N GLU A 627 30.56 9.10 -11.22
CA GLU A 627 32.03 8.91 -11.28
C GLU A 627 32.84 10.20 -11.01
N LYS A 628 32.28 11.38 -11.31
CA LYS A 628 32.89 12.67 -10.97
C LYS A 628 32.64 13.13 -9.53
N LYS A 629 31.64 12.56 -8.84
CA LYS A 629 31.31 12.90 -7.46
C LYS A 629 32.02 12.00 -6.45
N GLU A 630 32.27 10.74 -6.79
CA GLU A 630 32.97 9.78 -5.92
C GLU A 630 34.43 10.20 -5.65
N ASN A 631 35.14 10.67 -6.68
CA ASN A 631 36.51 11.18 -6.55
C ASN A 631 36.59 12.52 -5.78
N ALA A 632 35.48 13.26 -5.66
CA ALA A 632 35.39 14.45 -4.82
C ALA A 632 34.99 14.12 -3.36
N LEU A 633 34.35 12.97 -3.13
CA LEU A 633 33.89 12.49 -1.83
C LEU A 633 35.01 11.78 -1.06
N ALA A 634 35.81 10.95 -1.75
CA ALA A 634 36.99 10.30 -1.16
C ALA A 634 38.02 11.32 -0.62
N LYS A 635 38.04 12.54 -1.18
CA LYS A 635 38.91 13.63 -0.75
C LYS A 635 38.39 14.44 0.45
N LYS A 636 37.16 14.18 0.89
CA LYS A 636 36.49 14.83 2.04
C LYS A 636 36.38 13.95 3.28
N ILE A 637 36.75 12.68 3.19
CA ILE A 637 36.68 11.73 4.33
C ILE A 637 37.67 12.13 5.45
N ASP A 638 38.78 12.78 5.11
CA ASP A 638 39.73 13.34 6.10
C ASP A 638 39.18 14.58 6.85
N ASP A 639 38.18 15.28 6.29
CA ASP A 639 37.55 16.44 6.94
C ASP A 639 36.48 16.03 7.98
N VAL A 640 35.91 14.83 7.85
CA VAL A 640 34.86 14.31 8.76
C VAL A 640 35.43 14.03 10.16
N GLU A 641 36.69 13.58 10.25
CA GLU A 641 37.37 13.37 11.53
C GLU A 641 37.61 14.71 12.27
N LEU A 642 37.75 15.81 11.51
CA LEU A 642 37.83 17.18 12.03
C LEU A 642 36.45 17.75 12.42
N ALA A 643 35.37 17.32 11.76
CA ALA A 643 33.98 17.70 12.06
C ALA A 643 33.41 16.96 13.28
N VAL A 644 33.80 15.69 13.51
CA VAL A 644 33.42 14.90 14.71
C VAL A 644 33.91 15.56 16.01
N ASN A 645 35.01 16.32 15.95
CA ASN A 645 35.51 17.12 17.08
C ASN A 645 34.80 18.48 17.26
N LYS A 646 33.85 18.85 16.37
CA LYS A 646 33.14 20.14 16.38
C LYS A 646 31.67 20.05 16.83
N LEU A 647 31.21 18.89 17.30
CA LEU A 647 29.88 18.73 17.88
C LEU A 647 29.76 19.57 19.15
N SER A 648 29.29 20.80 18.98
CA SER A 648 29.11 21.82 20.03
C SER A 648 28.17 21.38 21.17
N HIS A 649 27.46 20.27 20.98
CA HIS A 649 26.56 19.67 21.96
C HIS A 649 27.01 18.23 22.28
N THR A 650 27.85 18.08 23.30
CA THR A 650 28.06 16.78 23.95
C THR A 650 26.74 16.34 24.58
N ALA A 651 26.27 15.14 24.22
CA ALA A 651 25.08 14.57 24.85
C ALA A 651 25.37 14.32 26.33
N VAL A 652 24.35 14.45 27.19
CA VAL A 652 24.51 14.08 28.61
C VAL A 652 24.84 12.59 28.67
N PRO A 653 25.94 12.17 29.29
CA PRO A 653 26.29 10.76 29.40
C PRO A 653 25.23 10.03 30.22
N VAL A 654 24.63 8.99 29.65
CA VAL A 654 23.60 8.18 30.29
C VAL A 654 23.97 6.71 30.23
N THR A 655 24.01 6.08 31.40
CA THR A 655 24.11 4.63 31.56
C THR A 655 22.71 4.04 31.73
N LEU A 656 22.35 3.08 30.88
CA LEU A 656 21.09 2.35 30.93
C LEU A 656 21.35 0.93 31.44
N SER A 657 20.63 0.48 32.46
CA SER A 657 20.68 -0.92 32.92
C SER A 657 19.28 -1.50 33.08
N TRP A 658 19.14 -2.79 32.81
CA TRP A 658 17.91 -3.53 32.99
C TRP A 658 18.16 -4.82 33.79
N HIS A 659 17.25 -5.09 34.72
CA HIS A 659 17.40 -6.09 35.76
C HIS A 659 16.19 -7.02 35.71
N GLU A 660 16.44 -8.29 35.39
CA GLU A 660 15.48 -9.40 35.49
C GLU A 660 14.17 -9.12 34.74
N LEU A 661 14.27 -8.56 33.53
CA LEU A 661 13.09 -8.24 32.73
C LEU A 661 12.35 -9.50 32.30
N CYS A 662 11.07 -9.58 32.64
CA CYS A 662 10.15 -10.59 32.15
C CYS A 662 8.98 -9.92 31.43
N TYR A 663 8.57 -10.49 30.29
CA TYR A 663 7.52 -9.91 29.46
C TYR A 663 6.49 -10.96 29.05
N GLU A 664 5.23 -10.71 29.37
CA GLU A 664 4.11 -11.61 29.08
C GLU A 664 3.03 -10.92 28.24
N VAL A 665 2.57 -11.62 27.20
CA VAL A 665 1.50 -11.18 26.32
C VAL A 665 0.28 -12.10 26.45
N MET A 666 -0.90 -11.51 26.61
CA MET A 666 -2.16 -12.25 26.58
C MET A 666 -2.57 -12.55 25.14
N ILE A 667 -2.69 -13.83 24.78
CA ILE A 667 -3.16 -14.23 23.43
C ILE A 667 -4.69 -14.08 23.39
N PRO A 668 -5.27 -13.18 22.56
CA PRO A 668 -6.70 -12.86 22.61
C PRO A 668 -7.62 -14.05 22.31
N VAL A 669 -7.15 -15.01 21.51
CA VAL A 669 -7.94 -16.17 21.07
C VAL A 669 -8.05 -17.25 22.16
N ILE A 670 -7.01 -17.40 22.99
CA ILE A 670 -6.87 -18.50 23.96
C ILE A 670 -6.95 -17.97 25.41
N ASN A 671 -6.88 -16.65 25.59
CA ASN A 671 -6.86 -15.94 26.87
C ASN A 671 -5.83 -16.52 27.87
N ARG A 672 -4.70 -17.02 27.36
CA ARG A 672 -3.56 -17.50 28.14
C ARG A 672 -2.36 -16.55 27.97
N PRO A 673 -1.62 -16.26 29.04
CA PRO A 673 -0.37 -15.52 28.94
C PRO A 673 0.68 -16.38 28.24
N ARG A 674 1.43 -15.75 27.33
CA ARG A 674 2.64 -16.31 26.74
C ARG A 674 3.81 -15.42 27.14
N THR A 675 4.74 -15.98 27.87
CA THR A 675 6.01 -15.33 28.22
C THR A 675 6.89 -15.26 26.97
N ILE A 676 7.30 -14.05 26.60
CA ILE A 676 8.19 -13.78 25.46
C ILE A 676 9.62 -13.57 25.94
N LEU A 677 9.81 -12.87 27.07
CA LEU A 677 11.12 -12.65 27.68
C LEU A 677 11.12 -13.28 29.07
N LYS A 678 12.17 -14.04 29.39
CA LYS A 678 12.35 -14.73 30.66
C LYS A 678 13.64 -14.24 31.32
N VAL A 679 13.50 -13.38 32.33
CA VAL A 679 14.57 -12.90 33.20
C VAL A 679 15.81 -12.42 32.42
N VAL A 680 15.65 -11.32 31.69
CA VAL A 680 16.72 -10.75 30.87
C VAL A 680 17.37 -9.56 31.60
N SER A 681 18.70 -9.59 31.73
CA SER A 681 19.49 -8.53 32.39
C SER A 681 20.64 -8.06 31.49
N GLY A 682 21.09 -6.82 31.68
CA GLY A 682 22.19 -6.22 30.90
C GLY A 682 22.31 -4.71 31.10
N TRP A 683 23.34 -4.09 30.51
CA TRP A 683 23.56 -2.64 30.59
C TRP A 683 24.27 -2.07 29.35
N GLY A 684 24.23 -0.75 29.21
CA GLY A 684 25.02 0.01 28.24
C GLY A 684 25.50 1.32 28.86
N GLU A 685 26.76 1.67 28.60
CA GLU A 685 27.44 2.88 29.08
C GLU A 685 27.57 3.92 27.95
N PRO A 686 27.84 5.20 28.28
CA PRO A 686 28.13 6.20 27.27
C PRO A 686 29.25 5.75 26.33
N SER A 687 29.08 6.00 25.03
CA SER A 687 29.97 5.55 23.95
C SER A 687 29.92 4.05 23.61
N ASP A 688 29.11 3.24 24.31
CA ASP A 688 28.88 1.86 23.92
C ASP A 688 27.97 1.74 22.68
N MET A 689 28.35 0.83 21.79
CA MET A 689 27.45 0.22 20.81
C MET A 689 27.08 -1.19 21.29
N VAL A 690 25.83 -1.39 21.68
CA VAL A 690 25.29 -2.67 22.16
C VAL A 690 24.39 -3.27 21.07
N ALA A 691 24.70 -4.49 20.62
CA ALA A 691 23.84 -5.21 19.70
C ALA A 691 23.08 -6.35 20.38
N ILE A 692 21.80 -6.50 20.06
CA ILE A 692 20.95 -7.61 20.48
C ILE A 692 20.80 -8.56 19.30
N LEU A 693 21.35 -9.77 19.44
CA LEU A 693 21.33 -10.86 18.47
C LEU A 693 20.42 -12.00 18.94
N GLY A 694 20.00 -12.84 18.01
CA GLY A 694 19.18 -14.01 18.29
C GLY A 694 18.39 -14.44 17.06
N SER A 695 17.83 -15.64 17.10
CA SER A 695 16.90 -16.10 16.05
C SER A 695 15.60 -15.31 16.08
N ASP A 696 14.77 -15.46 15.07
CA ASP A 696 13.49 -14.77 15.02
C ASP A 696 12.50 -15.38 16.00
N ALA A 697 11.66 -14.53 16.59
CA ALA A 697 10.86 -14.81 17.79
C ALA A 697 11.63 -15.05 19.11
N SER A 698 12.94 -14.80 19.17
CA SER A 698 13.71 -14.77 20.45
C SER A 698 13.39 -13.58 21.36
N GLY A 699 12.55 -12.65 20.91
CA GLY A 699 12.15 -11.47 21.69
C GLY A 699 13.05 -10.24 21.53
N LYS A 700 13.97 -10.20 20.55
CA LYS A 700 14.83 -9.02 20.23
C LYS A 700 14.06 -7.69 20.21
N THR A 701 13.06 -7.59 19.32
CA THR A 701 12.20 -6.41 19.18
C THR A 701 11.40 -6.13 20.46
N THR A 702 10.95 -7.18 21.15
CA THR A 702 10.21 -7.05 22.42
C THR A 702 11.09 -6.47 23.52
N LEU A 703 12.35 -6.89 23.61
CA LEU A 703 13.33 -6.34 24.55
C LEU A 703 13.62 -4.87 24.22
N LEU A 704 13.93 -4.56 22.96
CA LEU A 704 14.18 -3.19 22.51
C LEU A 704 12.98 -2.26 22.81
N ASN A 705 11.76 -2.70 22.51
CA ASN A 705 10.54 -1.94 22.79
C ASN A 705 10.27 -1.78 24.30
N SER A 706 10.59 -2.80 25.10
CA SER A 706 10.47 -2.73 26.56
C SER A 706 11.44 -1.70 27.16
N LEU A 707 12.69 -1.67 26.66
CA LEU A 707 13.70 -0.70 27.04
C LEU A 707 13.27 0.73 26.67
N ALA A 708 12.81 0.95 25.43
CA ALA A 708 12.26 2.22 24.97
C ALA A 708 10.94 2.60 25.69
N GLY A 709 10.23 1.63 26.26
CA GLY A 709 8.95 1.83 26.96
C GLY A 709 7.75 2.04 26.04
N ARG A 710 7.76 1.36 24.89
CA ARG A 710 6.62 1.21 23.98
C ARG A 710 5.83 -0.04 24.43
N LYS A 711 4.89 0.11 25.36
CA LYS A 711 4.02 -0.99 25.87
C LYS A 711 2.70 -1.09 25.08
N ILE A 712 2.25 -2.30 24.78
CA ILE A 712 0.88 -2.57 24.31
C ILE A 712 -0.01 -2.80 25.56
N VAL A 713 -1.27 -2.41 25.48
CA VAL A 713 -2.20 -2.26 26.63
C VAL A 713 -2.50 -3.59 27.36
N THR A 714 -2.15 -4.74 26.79
CA THR A 714 -2.56 -6.08 27.25
C THR A 714 -1.41 -6.90 27.85
N GLU A 715 -0.36 -6.26 28.34
CA GLU A 715 0.92 -6.90 28.64
C GLU A 715 1.41 -6.62 30.05
N ARG A 716 2.08 -7.61 30.66
CA ARG A 716 2.73 -7.51 31.97
C ARG A 716 4.24 -7.48 31.75
N LEU A 717 4.87 -6.38 32.18
CA LEU A 717 6.33 -6.24 32.22
C LEU A 717 6.75 -6.26 33.69
N GLU A 718 7.55 -7.25 34.06
CA GLU A 718 8.21 -7.38 35.37
C GLU A 718 9.70 -7.08 35.26
N GLY A 719 10.36 -6.82 36.38
CA GLY A 719 11.75 -6.36 36.45
C GLY A 719 11.89 -4.84 36.54
N GLN A 720 13.13 -4.35 36.57
CA GLN A 720 13.45 -2.93 36.74
C GLN A 720 14.37 -2.42 35.63
N ILE A 721 14.04 -1.25 35.07
CA ILE A 721 14.92 -0.51 34.14
C ILE A 721 15.41 0.72 34.89
N LEU A 722 16.73 0.91 34.97
CA LEU A 722 17.37 2.01 35.65
C LEU A 722 18.14 2.89 34.67
N VAL A 723 18.05 4.20 34.87
CA VAL A 723 18.79 5.24 34.14
C VAL A 723 19.70 5.94 35.15
N ASN A 724 21.02 5.82 34.98
CA ASN A 724 22.03 6.31 35.94
C ASN A 724 21.78 5.83 37.39
N GLY A 725 21.28 4.60 37.55
CA GLY A 725 20.95 4.00 38.85
C GLY A 725 19.58 4.38 39.43
N TYR A 726 18.82 5.29 38.78
CA TYR A 726 17.46 5.65 39.19
C TYR A 726 16.41 4.89 38.37
N PRO A 727 15.25 4.54 38.95
CA PRO A 727 14.14 3.95 38.20
C PRO A 727 13.74 4.80 36.98
N LYS A 728 13.58 4.16 35.82
CA LYS A 728 13.20 4.81 34.57
C LYS A 728 11.84 5.51 34.71
N ASP A 729 11.83 6.83 34.74
CA ASP A 729 10.62 7.61 34.45
C ASP A 729 10.40 7.71 32.94
N GLN A 730 9.30 7.17 32.46
CA GLN A 730 9.04 7.08 31.02
C GLN A 730 8.88 8.44 30.34
N LYS A 731 8.37 9.45 31.05
CA LYS A 731 8.16 10.79 30.48
C LYS A 731 9.50 11.51 30.28
N SER A 732 10.35 11.52 31.30
CA SER A 732 11.69 12.10 31.20
C SER A 732 12.60 11.31 30.25
N PHE A 733 12.55 9.98 30.29
CA PHE A 733 13.40 9.14 29.43
C PHE A 733 13.18 9.39 27.94
N ARG A 734 11.94 9.61 27.50
CA ARG A 734 11.61 9.89 26.08
C ARG A 734 12.30 11.11 25.49
N HIS A 735 12.75 12.06 26.30
CA HIS A 735 13.43 13.27 25.84
C HIS A 735 14.92 13.05 25.56
N ILE A 736 15.52 12.05 26.22
CA ILE A 736 16.93 11.72 26.08
C ILE A 736 17.14 10.47 25.21
N MET A 737 16.07 9.91 24.64
CA MET A 737 16.12 8.75 23.75
C MET A 737 15.64 9.07 22.34
N GLY A 738 16.30 8.48 21.34
CA GLY A 738 15.81 8.37 19.96
C GLY A 738 15.41 6.93 19.67
N TYR A 739 14.39 6.71 18.83
CA TYR A 739 14.00 5.37 18.37
C TYR A 739 13.79 5.36 16.86
N VAL A 740 14.58 4.56 16.17
CA VAL A 740 14.47 4.33 14.73
C VAL A 740 13.72 3.02 14.49
N ASP A 741 12.53 3.13 13.90
CA ASP A 741 11.64 2.00 13.61
C ASP A 741 12.09 1.23 12.34
N ARG A 742 11.57 0.01 12.16
CA ARG A 742 11.93 -0.83 10.99
C ARG A 742 11.42 -0.23 9.68
N ILE A 743 10.22 0.36 9.69
CA ILE A 743 9.64 1.11 8.56
C ILE A 743 9.15 2.43 9.12
N ASP A 744 9.61 3.54 8.55
CA ASP A 744 9.31 4.86 9.09
C ASP A 744 8.40 5.63 8.12
N ALA A 745 7.52 6.46 8.68
CA ALA A 745 6.51 7.19 7.93
C ALA A 745 6.87 8.68 7.90
N TYR A 746 7.19 9.17 6.71
CA TYR A 746 7.54 10.57 6.46
C TYR A 746 6.54 11.27 5.55
N THR A 747 6.44 12.59 5.69
CA THR A 747 5.65 13.41 4.77
C THR A 747 6.33 13.46 3.40
N PRO A 748 5.70 12.92 2.34
CA PRO A 748 6.34 12.79 1.02
C PRO A 748 6.60 14.11 0.30
N TYR A 749 5.98 15.20 0.76
CA TYR A 749 6.00 16.52 0.12
C TYR A 749 7.03 17.50 0.73
N LEU A 750 7.70 17.10 1.82
CA LEU A 750 8.80 17.86 2.42
C LEU A 750 10.14 17.41 1.84
N THR A 751 11.15 18.27 1.92
CA THR A 751 12.53 17.87 1.62
C THR A 751 13.18 17.16 2.80
N VAL A 752 14.30 16.48 2.55
CA VAL A 752 15.15 15.88 3.61
C VAL A 752 15.49 16.91 4.69
N ARG A 753 16.02 18.07 4.30
CA ARG A 753 16.39 19.14 5.23
C ARG A 753 15.20 19.69 5.98
N GLU A 754 14.07 19.91 5.32
CA GLU A 754 12.84 20.41 5.97
C GLU A 754 12.30 19.43 7.00
N THR A 755 12.38 18.13 6.73
CA THR A 755 11.94 17.07 7.65
C THR A 755 12.80 17.06 8.92
N ILE A 756 14.12 17.12 8.76
CA ILE A 756 15.07 17.17 9.88
C ILE A 756 14.92 18.49 10.65
N ALA A 757 14.82 19.63 9.95
CA ALA A 757 14.63 20.94 10.56
C ALA A 757 13.29 21.07 11.31
N TYR A 758 12.22 20.50 10.78
CA TYR A 758 10.92 20.44 11.46
C TYR A 758 11.05 19.66 12.77
N SER A 759 11.72 18.51 12.74
CA SER A 759 11.95 17.71 13.94
C SER A 759 12.85 18.42 14.96
N ALA A 760 13.88 19.12 14.49
CA ALA A 760 14.78 19.95 15.30
C ALA A 760 14.01 21.05 16.04
N ALA A 761 13.14 21.78 15.33
CA ALA A 761 12.36 22.89 15.89
C ALA A 761 11.41 22.44 17.02
N LEU A 762 10.89 21.21 16.94
CA LEU A 762 9.99 20.64 17.95
C LEU A 762 10.72 20.05 19.16
N ARG A 763 11.94 19.52 18.96
CA ARG A 763 12.66 18.72 19.95
C ARG A 763 13.82 19.43 20.65
N LEU A 764 14.47 20.41 20.03
CA LEU A 764 15.63 21.15 20.58
C LEU A 764 15.27 22.35 21.48
N GLY A 765 13.98 22.54 21.77
CA GLY A 765 13.48 23.58 22.67
C GLY A 765 13.78 25.02 22.24
N SER A 766 13.94 25.95 23.20
CA SER A 766 14.07 27.40 22.98
C SER A 766 15.43 27.86 22.42
N SER A 767 16.16 26.97 21.78
CA SER A 767 17.40 27.31 21.09
C SER A 767 17.13 28.30 19.95
N SER A 768 18.05 29.24 19.71
CA SER A 768 17.93 30.17 18.58
C SER A 768 17.80 29.39 17.26
N LYS A 769 16.95 29.86 16.34
CA LYS A 769 16.75 29.26 15.01
C LYS A 769 18.07 29.08 14.24
N GLN A 770 19.05 29.97 14.45
CA GLN A 770 20.38 29.87 13.86
C GLN A 770 21.17 28.66 14.40
N LYS A 771 21.11 28.42 15.72
CA LYS A 771 21.77 27.25 16.34
C LYS A 771 21.11 25.95 15.89
N GLN A 772 19.77 25.95 15.79
CA GLN A 772 19.04 24.80 15.26
C GLN A 772 19.43 24.51 13.81
N ALA A 773 19.52 25.54 12.95
CA ALA A 773 19.94 25.37 11.56
C ALA A 773 21.37 24.82 11.44
N TYR A 774 22.30 25.33 12.25
CA TYR A 774 23.68 24.82 12.30
C TYR A 774 23.73 23.35 12.71
N PHE A 775 22.97 22.95 13.73
CA PHE A 775 22.89 21.56 14.17
C PHE A 775 22.23 20.64 13.12
N VAL A 776 21.24 21.15 12.37
CA VAL A 776 20.65 20.41 11.24
C VAL A 776 21.70 20.17 10.15
N ASP A 777 22.52 21.17 9.83
CA ASP A 777 23.56 21.04 8.82
C ASP A 777 24.65 20.04 9.26
N GLU A 778 25.01 20.05 10.54
CA GLU A 778 25.92 19.08 11.16
C GLU A 778 25.36 17.65 11.11
N VAL A 779 24.08 17.45 11.45
CA VAL A 779 23.43 16.14 11.36
C VAL A 779 23.35 15.64 9.91
N LEU A 780 23.10 16.53 8.96
CA LEU A 780 23.12 16.21 7.52
C LEU A 780 24.51 15.76 7.07
N GLU A 781 25.57 16.37 7.59
CA GLU A 781 26.96 16.00 7.28
C GLU A 781 27.33 14.65 7.91
N LEU A 782 27.02 14.44 9.20
CA LEU A 782 27.29 13.19 9.91
C LEU A 782 26.56 11.98 9.32
N THR A 783 25.36 12.19 8.79
CA THR A 783 24.58 11.15 8.11
C THR A 783 24.81 11.12 6.60
N GLU A 784 25.74 11.94 6.09
CA GLU A 784 26.10 12.06 4.67
C GLU A 784 24.89 12.35 3.74
N LEU A 785 23.88 13.07 4.22
CA LEU A 785 22.68 13.44 3.46
C LEU A 785 22.79 14.81 2.77
N THR A 786 23.92 15.50 2.90
CA THR A 786 24.13 16.87 2.39
C THR A 786 23.84 17.03 0.89
N TYR A 787 24.10 16.00 0.08
CA TYR A 787 23.88 16.06 -1.37
C TYR A 787 22.40 15.88 -1.77
N VAL A 788 21.58 15.26 -0.93
CA VAL A 788 20.12 15.05 -1.11
C VAL A 788 19.27 15.95 -0.24
N GLN A 789 19.87 16.89 0.51
CA GLN A 789 19.18 17.76 1.47
C GLN A 789 17.94 18.49 0.91
N ASN A 790 17.94 18.83 -0.39
CA ASN A 790 16.86 19.54 -1.06
C ASN A 790 15.93 18.63 -1.87
N ALA A 791 16.20 17.32 -1.92
CA ALA A 791 15.32 16.36 -2.57
C ALA A 791 14.04 16.14 -1.75
N LEU A 792 12.91 15.97 -2.44
CA LEU A 792 11.65 15.60 -1.80
C LEU A 792 11.72 14.17 -1.26
N VAL A 793 11.13 13.93 -0.10
CA VAL A 793 11.06 12.58 0.49
C VAL A 793 10.29 11.60 -0.41
N SER A 794 9.30 12.06 -1.18
CA SER A 794 8.66 11.22 -2.21
C SER A 794 9.60 10.74 -3.31
N SER A 795 10.63 11.52 -3.65
CA SER A 795 11.67 11.09 -4.59
C SER A 795 12.59 10.07 -3.93
N LEU A 796 12.79 10.12 -2.61
CA LEU A 796 13.51 9.07 -1.88
C LEU A 796 12.79 7.72 -1.97
N VAL A 797 11.46 7.72 -1.85
CA VAL A 797 10.65 6.48 -1.86
C VAL A 797 10.44 5.91 -3.27
N ASN A 798 10.44 6.76 -4.31
CA ASN A 798 10.18 6.32 -5.69
C ASN A 798 11.44 6.14 -6.57
N ASP A 799 12.53 6.86 -6.28
CA ASP A 799 13.72 6.91 -7.16
C ASP A 799 15.06 6.52 -6.46
N ILE A 800 15.09 6.16 -5.16
CA ILE A 800 16.35 6.03 -4.39
C ILE A 800 16.47 4.73 -3.56
N THR A 801 17.72 4.30 -3.36
CA THR A 801 18.20 3.18 -2.52
C THR A 801 17.71 3.26 -1.07
N PHE A 802 17.30 2.10 -0.52
CA PHE A 802 16.79 1.89 0.85
C PHE A 802 17.72 2.46 1.94
N ASP A 803 19.02 2.51 1.66
CA ASP A 803 20.06 3.18 2.44
C ASP A 803 19.67 4.61 2.85
N ARG A 804 19.27 5.46 1.88
CA ARG A 804 19.06 6.89 2.16
C ARG A 804 17.84 7.12 3.05
N GLU A 805 16.82 6.27 2.93
CA GLU A 805 15.66 6.28 3.82
C GLU A 805 16.06 5.94 5.26
N LYS A 806 16.95 4.95 5.45
CA LYS A 806 17.49 4.60 6.77
C LYS A 806 18.34 5.72 7.36
N ARG A 807 19.20 6.35 6.57
CA ARG A 807 19.98 7.53 7.01
C ARG A 807 19.07 8.68 7.41
N LEU A 808 17.99 8.96 6.67
CA LEU A 808 17.00 9.98 7.04
C LEU A 808 16.31 9.63 8.36
N ALA A 809 16.03 8.35 8.60
CA ALA A 809 15.43 7.91 9.86
C ALA A 809 16.36 8.13 11.05
N ILE A 810 17.63 7.78 10.90
CA ILE A 810 18.67 8.04 11.90
C ILE A 810 18.84 9.55 12.13
N ALA A 811 18.97 10.34 11.06
CA ALA A 811 19.14 11.79 11.11
C ALA A 811 17.99 12.49 11.83
N THR A 812 16.75 12.07 11.53
CA THR A 812 15.55 12.65 12.15
C THR A 812 15.57 12.43 13.65
N GLU A 813 15.94 11.25 14.14
CA GLU A 813 16.04 10.99 15.59
C GLU A 813 17.27 11.64 16.23
N LEU A 814 18.40 11.67 15.54
CA LEU A 814 19.66 12.26 16.03
C LEU A 814 19.54 13.77 16.25
N VAL A 815 18.73 14.47 15.46
CA VAL A 815 18.53 15.93 15.60
C VAL A 815 17.87 16.34 16.92
N SER A 816 17.34 15.39 17.69
CA SER A 816 16.86 15.66 19.05
C SER A 816 17.97 15.70 20.10
N ASN A 817 19.23 15.51 19.68
CA ASN A 817 20.39 15.33 20.56
C ASN A 817 20.16 14.25 21.65
N PRO A 818 19.77 13.01 21.27
CA PRO A 818 19.52 11.96 22.24
C PRO A 818 20.82 11.47 22.90
N SER A 819 20.73 11.08 24.17
CA SER A 819 21.80 10.38 24.90
C SER A 819 21.78 8.88 24.63
N VAL A 820 20.61 8.31 24.35
CA VAL A 820 20.41 6.88 24.05
C VAL A 820 19.70 6.74 22.70
N LEU A 821 20.28 6.02 21.75
CA LEU A 821 19.67 5.77 20.44
C LEU A 821 19.32 4.29 20.30
N PHE A 822 18.03 4.00 20.10
CA PHE A 822 17.53 2.66 19.82
C PHE A 822 17.29 2.49 18.32
N LEU A 823 17.79 1.40 17.72
CA LEU A 823 17.58 1.10 16.31
C LEU A 823 17.07 -0.33 16.11
N GLU A 824 15.95 -0.47 15.43
CA GLU A 824 15.43 -1.78 15.06
C GLU A 824 15.92 -2.21 13.68
N ASN A 825 16.82 -3.19 13.66
CA ASN A 825 17.37 -3.81 12.44
C ASN A 825 17.82 -2.81 11.36
N PRO A 826 18.80 -1.93 11.67
CA PRO A 826 19.22 -0.85 10.75
C PRO A 826 19.85 -1.37 9.45
N THR A 827 20.35 -2.61 9.42
CA THR A 827 21.07 -3.20 8.27
C THR A 827 20.19 -4.02 7.33
N LYS A 828 18.92 -4.28 7.68
CA LYS A 828 18.05 -5.16 6.90
C LYS A 828 17.69 -4.52 5.55
N GLY A 829 17.81 -5.24 4.44
CA GLY A 829 17.47 -4.73 3.10
C GLY A 829 18.57 -3.90 2.44
N LEU A 830 19.78 -3.91 3.01
CA LEU A 830 20.98 -3.26 2.47
C LEU A 830 21.98 -4.30 1.99
N ASP A 831 22.82 -3.92 1.04
CA ASP A 831 24.05 -4.64 0.67
C ASP A 831 25.12 -4.54 1.77
N SER A 832 26.14 -5.40 1.71
CA SER A 832 27.24 -5.48 2.68
C SER A 832 27.96 -4.14 2.87
N SER A 833 28.27 -3.44 1.79
CA SER A 833 28.93 -2.13 1.83
C SER A 833 28.03 -1.06 2.50
N SER A 834 26.80 -0.87 2.00
CA SER A 834 25.91 0.15 2.58
C SER A 834 25.55 -0.12 4.04
N ALA A 835 25.37 -1.40 4.42
CA ALA A 835 25.15 -1.78 5.82
C ALA A 835 26.36 -1.41 6.70
N ASN A 836 27.57 -1.67 6.22
CA ASN A 836 28.81 -1.30 6.89
C ASN A 836 28.92 0.22 7.05
N ASP A 837 28.60 1.00 6.02
CA ASP A 837 28.66 2.47 6.08
C ASP A 837 27.65 3.07 7.07
N ILE A 838 26.44 2.49 7.16
CA ILE A 838 25.47 2.89 8.19
C ILE A 838 25.97 2.57 9.59
N VAL A 839 26.59 1.41 9.81
CA VAL A 839 27.14 1.05 11.13
C VAL A 839 28.37 1.90 11.47
N LYS A 840 29.23 2.24 10.50
CA LYS A 840 30.33 3.20 10.68
C LYS A 840 29.80 4.56 11.13
N CYS A 841 28.76 5.07 10.46
CA CYS A 841 28.07 6.30 10.86
C CYS A 841 27.57 6.21 12.32
N LEU A 842 26.95 5.09 12.71
CA LEU A 842 26.53 4.85 14.10
C LEU A 842 27.71 4.78 15.08
N GLN A 843 28.86 4.25 14.65
CA GLN A 843 30.08 4.24 15.45
C GLN A 843 30.61 5.65 15.69
N HIS A 844 30.60 6.52 14.67
CA HIS A 844 30.93 7.93 14.83
C HIS A 844 29.96 8.61 15.80
N ILE A 845 28.65 8.32 15.70
CA ILE A 845 27.65 8.83 16.65
C ILE A 845 27.93 8.31 18.08
N SER A 846 28.31 7.04 18.25
CA SER A 846 28.63 6.48 19.57
C SER A 846 29.83 7.19 20.22
N LYS A 847 30.92 7.40 19.45
CA LYS A 847 32.17 8.05 19.91
C LYS A 847 31.97 9.45 20.50
N THR A 848 30.86 10.11 20.18
CA THR A 848 30.50 11.44 20.72
C THR A 848 29.91 11.40 22.14
N GLY A 849 29.90 10.23 22.81
CA GLY A 849 29.38 10.08 24.17
C GLY A 849 27.95 9.55 24.26
N ARG A 850 27.40 9.01 23.17
CA ARG A 850 26.02 8.50 23.09
C ARG A 850 26.00 6.98 23.21
N LEU A 851 24.99 6.44 23.88
CA LEU A 851 24.74 4.99 23.93
C LEU A 851 23.90 4.59 22.72
N VAL A 852 24.37 3.63 21.94
CA VAL A 852 23.63 3.09 20.78
C VAL A 852 23.25 1.64 21.06
N ILE A 853 21.95 1.33 21.08
CA ILE A 853 21.42 -0.03 21.23
C ILE A 853 20.68 -0.41 19.96
N MET A 854 21.05 -1.51 19.32
CA MET A 854 20.42 -1.95 18.08
C MET A 854 20.11 -3.44 18.09
N THR A 855 19.08 -3.86 17.36
CA THR A 855 18.87 -5.28 17.05
C THR A 855 19.52 -5.61 15.72
N LEU A 856 20.22 -6.74 15.65
CA LEU A 856 20.78 -7.28 14.41
C LEU A 856 20.47 -8.77 14.34
N ASN A 857 20.29 -9.31 13.14
CA ASN A 857 20.04 -10.74 12.96
C ASN A 857 21.37 -11.49 12.83
N TYR A 858 22.12 -11.21 11.76
CA TYR A 858 23.42 -11.81 11.48
C TYR A 858 24.39 -10.72 11.02
N PRO A 859 25.00 -9.95 11.95
CA PRO A 859 25.96 -8.93 11.54
C PRO A 859 27.16 -9.56 10.87
N SER A 860 27.66 -8.91 9.84
CA SER A 860 28.92 -9.30 9.19
C SER A 860 30.09 -9.20 10.17
N GLN A 861 31.20 -9.86 9.87
CA GLN A 861 32.36 -9.88 10.77
C GLN A 861 32.91 -8.47 11.03
N ARG A 862 32.83 -7.59 10.02
CA ARG A 862 33.27 -6.19 10.09
C ARG A 862 32.32 -5.33 10.92
N ILE A 863 31.01 -5.55 10.79
CA ILE A 863 30.01 -4.92 11.65
C ILE A 863 30.21 -5.37 13.10
N LEU A 864 30.47 -6.67 13.31
CA LEU A 864 30.67 -7.23 14.64
C LEU A 864 31.88 -6.59 15.34
N SER A 865 32.99 -6.36 14.65
CA SER A 865 34.18 -5.73 15.23
C SER A 865 34.01 -4.26 15.59
N MET A 866 32.99 -3.58 15.07
CA MET A 866 32.65 -2.19 15.45
C MET A 866 31.82 -2.12 16.73
N LEU A 867 31.24 -3.23 17.17
CA LEU A 867 30.37 -3.30 18.35
C LEU A 867 31.19 -3.46 19.63
N THR A 868 30.76 -2.78 20.69
CA THR A 868 31.42 -2.86 22.00
C THR A 868 30.96 -4.08 22.80
N LYS A 869 29.65 -4.32 22.84
CA LYS A 869 28.99 -5.39 23.61
C LYS A 869 27.90 -6.05 22.78
N VAL A 870 27.66 -7.33 23.04
CA VAL A 870 26.62 -8.11 22.36
C VAL A 870 25.80 -8.88 23.39
N GLN A 871 24.48 -8.87 23.22
CA GLN A 871 23.53 -9.74 23.91
C GLN A 871 22.95 -10.75 22.93
N ILE A 872 23.07 -12.05 23.23
CA ILE A 872 22.51 -13.13 22.40
C ILE A 872 21.32 -13.75 23.14
N LEU A 873 20.14 -13.72 22.50
CA LEU A 873 18.90 -14.28 23.03
C LEU A 873 18.57 -15.63 22.39
N LYS A 874 18.13 -16.57 23.23
CA LYS A 874 17.56 -17.85 22.82
C LYS A 874 16.11 -17.67 22.34
N GLY A 875 15.63 -18.58 21.49
CA GLY A 875 14.23 -18.58 21.01
C GLY A 875 13.16 -18.61 22.10
N SER A 876 13.50 -18.98 23.33
CA SER A 876 12.65 -18.94 24.52
C SER A 876 12.60 -17.58 25.25
N GLY A 877 13.38 -16.59 24.81
CA GLY A 877 13.46 -15.27 25.43
C GLY A 877 14.47 -15.13 26.57
N GLU A 878 15.44 -16.04 26.65
CA GLU A 878 16.46 -16.11 27.71
C GLU A 878 17.82 -15.67 27.16
N THR A 879 18.69 -15.12 28.02
CA THR A 879 20.05 -14.72 27.63
C THR A 879 20.97 -15.94 27.54
N ALA A 880 21.64 -16.12 26.40
CA ALA A 880 22.67 -17.15 26.20
C ALA A 880 24.10 -16.58 26.25
N TYR A 881 24.24 -15.27 26.01
CA TYR A 881 25.51 -14.54 26.16
C TYR A 881 25.22 -13.06 26.36
N PHE A 882 25.97 -12.41 27.25
CA PHE A 882 26.04 -10.96 27.34
C PHE A 882 27.46 -10.58 27.77
N GLY A 883 28.15 -9.78 26.96
CA GLY A 883 29.53 -9.43 27.22
C GLY A 883 30.19 -8.66 26.07
N PRO A 884 31.49 -8.35 26.19
CA PRO A 884 32.25 -7.68 25.13
C PRO A 884 32.39 -8.58 23.90
N VAL A 885 32.59 -7.98 22.73
CA VAL A 885 32.82 -8.73 21.49
C VAL A 885 34.27 -9.27 21.43
N GLY A 886 35.23 -8.47 21.88
CA GLY A 886 36.66 -8.74 21.71
C GLY A 886 37.15 -8.46 20.28
N THR A 887 38.46 -8.55 20.06
CA THR A 887 39.08 -8.42 18.74
C THR A 887 38.50 -9.46 17.79
N ASN A 888 37.77 -9.01 16.75
CA ASN A 888 37.13 -9.89 15.77
C ASN A 888 36.23 -11.00 16.39
N GLY A 889 35.56 -10.73 17.52
CA GLY A 889 34.63 -11.70 18.13
C GLY A 889 35.29 -12.81 18.96
N GLU A 890 36.59 -12.72 19.26
CA GLU A 890 37.35 -13.75 19.99
C GLU A 890 36.76 -14.07 21.37
N SER A 891 36.21 -13.07 22.09
CA SER A 891 35.57 -13.29 23.40
C SER A 891 34.33 -14.17 23.28
N ILE A 892 33.55 -14.00 22.21
CA ILE A 892 32.35 -14.79 21.94
C ILE A 892 32.74 -16.24 21.64
N ILE A 893 33.75 -16.44 20.77
CA ILE A 893 34.25 -17.77 20.41
C ILE A 893 34.77 -18.49 21.67
N THR A 894 35.62 -17.82 22.44
CA THR A 894 36.24 -18.38 23.65
C THR A 894 35.19 -18.83 24.66
N TYR A 895 34.14 -18.03 24.85
CA TYR A 895 33.03 -18.38 25.73
C TYR A 895 32.30 -19.64 25.25
N PHE A 896 31.82 -19.68 24.00
CA PHE A 896 31.05 -20.84 23.52
C PHE A 896 31.91 -22.11 23.43
N GLN A 897 33.20 -22.00 23.11
CA GLN A 897 34.13 -23.13 23.08
C GLN A 897 34.53 -23.63 24.48
N SER A 898 34.44 -22.78 25.51
CA SER A 898 34.65 -23.21 26.89
C SER A 898 33.56 -24.15 27.40
N ILE A 899 32.37 -24.13 26.77
CA ILE A 899 31.25 -25.00 27.12
C ILE A 899 31.56 -26.42 26.59
N PRO A 900 31.62 -27.44 27.47
CA PRO A 900 31.94 -28.81 27.04
C PRO A 900 30.98 -29.29 25.96
N GLY A 901 31.49 -29.89 24.88
CA GLY A 901 30.66 -30.44 23.80
C GLY A 901 30.04 -29.42 22.83
N ALA A 902 30.37 -28.13 22.94
CA ALA A 902 30.05 -27.16 21.90
C ALA A 902 30.92 -27.40 20.64
N PRO A 903 30.36 -27.37 19.42
CA PRO A 903 31.13 -27.54 18.19
C PRO A 903 32.09 -26.37 17.97
N LEU A 904 33.27 -26.62 17.40
CA LEU A 904 34.22 -25.57 17.02
C LEU A 904 33.65 -24.65 15.93
N CYS A 905 34.03 -23.38 15.95
CA CYS A 905 33.62 -22.40 14.95
C CYS A 905 34.32 -22.71 13.60
N PRO A 906 33.57 -22.98 12.52
CA PRO A 906 34.17 -23.23 11.22
C PRO A 906 34.95 -22.00 10.70
N PRO A 907 36.07 -22.19 9.99
CA PRO A 907 36.88 -21.07 9.48
C PRO A 907 36.16 -20.22 8.41
N ASN A 908 35.16 -20.79 7.74
CA ASN A 908 34.38 -20.14 6.68
C ASN A 908 33.07 -19.50 7.17
N LYS A 909 32.80 -19.52 8.48
CA LYS A 909 31.57 -19.01 9.07
C LYS A 909 31.86 -17.79 9.93
N SER A 910 30.98 -16.79 9.88
CA SER A 910 31.08 -15.62 10.74
C SER A 910 30.79 -16.00 12.19
N VAL A 911 31.43 -15.29 13.12
CA VAL A 911 31.31 -15.57 14.56
C VAL A 911 29.89 -15.36 15.05
N SER A 912 29.23 -14.32 14.55
CA SER A 912 27.83 -13.99 14.85
C SER A 912 26.87 -15.09 14.38
N ALA A 913 27.01 -15.57 13.15
CA ALA A 913 26.19 -16.66 12.62
C ALA A 913 26.42 -17.97 13.38
N TYR A 914 27.67 -18.30 13.68
CA TYR A 914 28.01 -19.45 14.52
C TYR A 914 27.31 -19.39 15.89
N ALA A 915 27.38 -18.26 16.58
CA ALA A 915 26.80 -18.10 17.91
C ALA A 915 25.25 -18.15 17.89
N VAL A 916 24.61 -17.48 16.93
CA VAL A 916 23.15 -17.48 16.81
C VAL A 916 22.63 -18.87 16.44
N ASP A 917 23.28 -19.58 15.51
CA ASP A 917 22.82 -20.91 15.07
C ASP A 917 22.95 -21.96 16.18
N LEU A 918 24.02 -21.86 16.96
CA LEU A 918 24.26 -22.71 18.12
C LEU A 918 23.18 -22.52 19.19
N VAL A 919 22.79 -21.27 19.47
CA VAL A 919 21.73 -20.92 20.42
C VAL A 919 20.32 -21.23 19.88
N ALA A 920 20.10 -21.07 18.58
CA ALA A 920 18.80 -21.26 17.93
C ALA A 920 18.43 -22.73 17.74
N GLY A 921 19.41 -23.63 17.60
CA GLY A 921 19.18 -25.06 17.38
C GLY A 921 18.43 -25.32 16.07
N MET A 922 19.05 -25.01 14.93
CA MET A 922 18.47 -25.23 13.60
C MET A 922 17.89 -26.65 13.44
N PRO A 923 16.80 -26.84 12.64
CA PRO A 923 16.00 -28.06 12.60
C PRO A 923 16.77 -29.35 12.28
N PHE A 924 17.94 -29.26 11.63
CA PHE A 924 18.78 -30.41 11.28
C PHE A 924 19.92 -30.72 12.27
N ARG A 925 20.14 -29.87 13.28
CA ARG A 925 21.04 -30.10 14.42
C ARG A 925 20.42 -29.46 15.67
N LYS A 926 19.44 -30.14 16.26
CA LYS A 926 19.04 -29.80 17.64
C LYS A 926 20.27 -29.99 18.53
N SER A 927 20.83 -28.87 18.99
CA SER A 927 21.69 -28.91 20.17
C SER A 927 20.87 -29.51 21.30
N GLU A 928 21.31 -30.64 21.86
CA GLU A 928 20.70 -31.20 23.08
C GLU A 928 20.93 -30.29 24.30
N LYS A 929 21.85 -29.32 24.21
CA LYS A 929 22.25 -28.44 25.31
C LYS A 929 21.46 -27.14 25.37
N ASP A 930 21.15 -26.73 26.60
CA ASP A 930 20.52 -25.45 26.90
C ASP A 930 21.57 -24.35 27.19
N TYR A 931 21.95 -23.60 26.16
CA TYR A 931 22.92 -22.52 26.28
C TYR A 931 22.49 -21.35 27.19
N ALA A 932 21.19 -21.19 27.45
CA ALA A 932 20.73 -20.19 28.42
C ALA A 932 21.01 -20.64 29.86
N PHE A 933 20.85 -21.94 30.14
CA PHE A 933 21.23 -22.52 31.43
C PHE A 933 22.73 -22.43 31.65
N GLU A 934 23.54 -22.83 30.66
CA GLU A 934 25.01 -22.75 30.74
C GLU A 934 25.50 -21.31 31.02
N TYR A 935 24.87 -20.31 30.39
CA TYR A 935 25.15 -18.91 30.69
C TYR A 935 24.86 -18.58 32.15
N SER A 936 23.70 -18.96 32.68
CA SER A 936 23.29 -18.61 34.05
C SER A 936 24.25 -19.12 35.14
N VAL A 937 24.96 -20.21 34.89
CA VAL A 937 25.94 -20.82 35.81
C VAL A 937 27.39 -20.38 35.51
N SER A 938 27.62 -19.67 34.40
CA SER A 938 28.95 -19.27 33.95
C SER A 938 29.58 -18.17 34.82
N GLU A 939 30.92 -18.13 34.85
CA GLU A 939 31.68 -17.05 35.49
C GLU A 939 31.36 -15.67 34.88
N LEU A 940 31.05 -15.63 33.57
CA LEU A 940 30.67 -14.42 32.87
C LEU A 940 29.35 -13.85 33.41
N ALA A 941 28.33 -14.69 33.63
CA ALA A 941 27.06 -14.25 34.22
C ALA A 941 27.24 -13.75 35.65
N LEU A 942 28.09 -14.40 36.45
CA LEU A 942 28.43 -13.93 37.80
C LEU A 942 29.08 -12.54 37.77
N LYS A 943 30.08 -12.32 36.90
CA LYS A 943 30.73 -11.01 36.70
C LYS A 943 29.73 -9.94 36.30
N ASN A 944 28.84 -10.26 35.35
CA ASN A 944 27.78 -9.35 34.92
C ASN A 944 26.80 -9.02 36.05
N HIS A 945 26.44 -10.01 36.88
CA HIS A 945 25.57 -9.79 38.03
C HIS A 945 26.20 -8.84 39.05
N VAL A 946 27.48 -9.01 39.37
CA VAL A 946 28.23 -8.10 40.25
C VAL A 946 28.26 -6.67 39.69
N GLN A 947 28.53 -6.51 38.39
CA GLN A 947 28.52 -5.19 37.74
C GLN A 947 27.13 -4.53 37.78
N LEU A 948 26.07 -5.30 37.52
CA LEU A 948 24.69 -4.80 37.60
C LEU A 948 24.33 -4.35 39.03
N GLN A 949 24.77 -5.07 40.07
CA GLN A 949 24.58 -4.65 41.45
C GLN A 949 25.28 -3.31 41.77
N GLN A 950 26.45 -3.05 41.17
CA GLN A 950 27.14 -1.76 41.31
C GLN A 950 26.36 -0.63 40.63
N LEU A 951 25.87 -0.86 39.41
CA LEU A 951 25.07 0.10 38.64
C LEU A 951 23.69 0.40 39.25
N ARG A 952 23.24 -0.43 40.20
CA ARG A 952 22.00 -0.20 40.96
C ARG A 952 22.13 0.94 41.97
N ARG A 953 23.35 1.29 42.38
CA ARG A 953 23.60 2.40 43.31
C ARG A 953 23.63 3.71 42.51
N PRO A 954 22.79 4.71 42.84
CA PRO A 954 22.89 6.01 42.19
C PRO A 954 24.27 6.62 42.46
N GLY A 955 24.96 7.08 41.41
CA GLY A 955 26.26 7.73 41.56
C GLY A 955 26.17 8.99 42.43
N ARG A 956 27.19 9.28 43.24
CA ARG A 956 27.25 10.47 44.14
C ARG A 956 27.04 11.82 43.41
N ASN A 957 27.28 11.87 42.10
CA ASN A 957 27.11 13.05 41.24
C ASN A 957 25.97 12.92 40.21
N GLY A 958 25.12 11.89 40.30
CA GLY A 958 24.05 11.66 39.32
C GLY A 958 22.83 12.54 39.62
N GLU A 959 22.69 13.66 38.92
CA GLU A 959 21.46 14.46 38.96
C GLU A 959 20.27 13.65 38.42
N LYS A 960 19.15 13.70 39.15
CA LYS A 960 17.87 13.17 38.64
C LYS A 960 17.46 14.03 37.45
N ILE A 961 17.36 13.42 36.28
CA ILE A 961 16.96 14.08 35.03
C ILE A 961 15.52 14.61 35.18
N GLN A 962 15.36 15.89 35.54
CA GLN A 962 14.07 16.58 35.58
C GLN A 962 13.89 17.36 34.26
N ILE A 963 13.00 16.88 33.38
CA ILE A 963 12.76 17.51 32.07
C ILE A 963 11.25 17.71 31.85
N ARG A 964 10.90 18.81 31.18
CA ARG A 964 9.53 19.17 30.74
C ARG A 964 8.91 18.07 29.86
N SER A 965 7.59 18.09 29.69
CA SER A 965 6.86 17.05 28.93
C SER A 965 6.95 17.16 27.40
N TYR A 966 7.37 18.32 26.87
CA TYR A 966 7.63 18.59 25.46
C TYR A 966 8.93 19.40 25.35
N GLY A 967 9.72 19.15 24.30
CA GLY A 967 10.96 19.90 24.03
C GLY A 967 10.71 21.39 23.80
N ALA A 968 9.72 21.73 22.94
CA ALA A 968 9.30 23.09 22.63
C ALA A 968 7.97 23.49 23.32
N SER A 969 7.69 24.81 23.35
CA SER A 969 6.40 25.34 23.82
C SER A 969 5.26 24.91 22.88
N TYR A 970 4.05 24.70 23.41
CA TYR A 970 2.87 24.33 22.63
C TYR A 970 2.61 25.29 21.46
N TYR A 971 2.84 26.59 21.66
CA TYR A 971 2.68 27.59 20.60
C TYR A 971 3.67 27.38 19.44
N THR A 972 4.93 27.10 19.75
CA THR A 972 5.96 26.78 18.75
C THR A 972 5.59 25.50 18.01
N VAL A 973 5.17 24.46 18.73
CA VAL A 973 4.71 23.20 18.13
C VAL A 973 3.55 23.45 17.16
N LEU A 974 2.57 24.25 17.57
CA LEU A 974 1.42 24.59 16.74
C LEU A 974 1.85 25.34 15.47
N MET A 975 2.66 26.39 15.60
CA MET A 975 3.05 27.23 14.47
C MET A 975 3.94 26.50 13.46
N GLU A 976 4.93 25.74 13.92
CA GLU A 976 5.78 24.95 13.03
C GLU A 976 4.98 23.85 12.33
N THR A 977 4.01 23.24 13.03
CA THR A 977 3.11 22.24 12.41
C THR A 977 2.20 22.90 11.36
N ILE A 978 1.64 24.09 11.62
CA ILE A 978 0.87 24.85 10.62
C ILE A 978 1.72 25.13 9.39
N MET A 979 2.94 25.65 9.56
CA MET A 979 3.83 25.97 8.44
C MET A 979 4.25 24.74 7.64
N SER A 980 4.48 23.61 8.31
CA SER A 980 4.80 22.33 7.68
C SER A 980 3.62 21.81 6.83
N VAL A 981 2.42 21.78 7.42
CA VAL A 981 1.20 21.34 6.72
C VAL A 981 0.84 22.29 5.57
N GLN A 982 1.00 23.60 5.72
CA GLN A 982 0.75 24.55 4.64
C GLN A 982 1.69 24.31 3.44
N ARG A 983 2.98 24.07 3.69
CA ARG A 983 3.95 23.70 2.65
C ARG A 983 3.58 22.39 1.96
N GLN A 984 3.14 21.41 2.73
CA GLN A 984 2.65 20.13 2.22
C GLN A 984 1.45 20.32 1.28
N TYR A 985 0.45 21.11 1.68
CA TYR A 985 -0.74 21.36 0.86
C TYR A 985 -0.40 22.12 -0.42
N TRP A 986 0.53 23.07 -0.36
CA TRP A 986 1.00 23.80 -1.53
C TRP A 986 1.70 22.90 -2.55
N ARG A 987 2.57 21.99 -2.08
CA ARG A 987 3.33 21.07 -2.94
C ARG A 987 2.53 19.83 -3.37
N ASN A 988 1.43 19.53 -2.68
CA ASN A 988 0.53 18.44 -3.09
C ASN A 988 -0.38 18.88 -4.25
N VAL A 989 0.19 18.88 -5.46
CA VAL A 989 -0.51 19.28 -6.70
C VAL A 989 -1.73 18.40 -6.98
N ASN A 990 -1.66 17.09 -6.68
CA ASN A 990 -2.76 16.19 -6.98
C ASN A 990 -4.01 16.48 -6.12
N TYR A 991 -3.82 16.81 -4.84
CA TYR A 991 -4.94 17.10 -3.93
C TYR A 991 -5.44 18.54 -4.07
N SER A 992 -4.59 19.54 -3.82
CA SER A 992 -5.01 20.94 -3.72
C SER A 992 -5.35 21.55 -5.07
N TRP A 993 -4.43 21.45 -6.04
CA TRP A 993 -4.63 21.97 -7.40
C TRP A 993 -5.63 21.11 -8.18
N GLY A 994 -5.58 19.80 -8.02
CA GLY A 994 -6.58 18.89 -8.58
C GLY A 994 -8.01 19.23 -8.13
N ARG A 995 -8.19 19.56 -6.85
CA ARG A 995 -9.47 20.06 -6.34
C ARG A 995 -9.87 21.39 -6.96
N MET A 996 -8.97 22.38 -7.03
CA MET A 996 -9.28 23.67 -7.66
C MET A 996 -9.73 23.51 -9.11
N LEU A 997 -9.03 22.64 -9.86
CA LEU A 997 -9.39 22.28 -11.23
C LEU A 997 -10.78 21.62 -11.30
N ALA A 998 -11.14 20.75 -10.35
CA ALA A 998 -12.48 20.16 -10.33
C ALA A 998 -13.57 21.20 -10.03
N PHE A 999 -13.36 22.14 -9.11
CA PHE A 999 -14.31 23.24 -8.88
C PHE A 999 -14.50 24.08 -10.14
N LEU A 1000 -13.42 24.38 -10.86
CA LEU A 1000 -13.48 25.08 -12.14
C LEU A 1000 -14.32 24.31 -13.17
N ILE A 1001 -13.99 23.03 -13.41
CA ILE A 1001 -14.70 22.18 -14.38
C ILE A 1001 -16.18 22.06 -14.00
N MET A 1002 -16.47 21.81 -12.72
CA MET A 1002 -17.83 21.70 -12.21
C MET A 1002 -18.62 23.00 -12.37
N SER A 1003 -18.00 24.15 -12.14
CA SER A 1003 -18.66 25.46 -12.30
C SER A 1003 -19.02 25.76 -13.75
N VAL A 1004 -18.15 25.42 -14.70
CA VAL A 1004 -18.39 25.61 -16.14
C VAL A 1004 -19.48 24.65 -16.63
N ILE A 1005 -19.42 23.37 -16.22
CA ILE A 1005 -20.46 22.38 -16.57
C ILE A 1005 -21.81 22.85 -16.02
N LEU A 1006 -21.91 23.06 -14.71
CA LEU A 1006 -23.18 23.46 -14.08
C LEU A 1006 -23.68 24.82 -14.59
N GLY A 1007 -22.79 25.80 -14.76
CA GLY A 1007 -23.14 27.12 -15.29
C GLY A 1007 -23.62 27.08 -16.75
N SER A 1008 -23.02 26.23 -17.59
CA SER A 1008 -23.43 26.07 -19.00
C SER A 1008 -24.76 25.34 -19.13
N VAL A 1009 -25.00 24.31 -18.31
CA VAL A 1009 -26.26 23.55 -18.31
C VAL A 1009 -27.41 24.45 -17.89
N PHE A 1010 -27.25 25.19 -16.79
CA PHE A 1010 -28.28 26.07 -16.23
C PHE A 1010 -28.17 27.52 -16.74
N TYR A 1011 -27.68 27.71 -17.97
CA TYR A 1011 -27.43 29.04 -18.53
C TYR A 1011 -28.71 29.86 -18.65
N LYS A 1012 -28.74 31.03 -17.99
CA LYS A 1012 -29.85 32.01 -18.04
C LYS A 1012 -31.26 31.38 -17.90
N LEU A 1013 -31.46 30.58 -16.85
CA LEU A 1013 -32.78 30.06 -16.51
C LEU A 1013 -33.82 31.18 -16.29
N ASP A 1014 -35.05 30.92 -16.72
CA ASP A 1014 -36.21 31.79 -16.46
C ASP A 1014 -36.72 31.59 -15.02
N ARG A 1015 -37.00 32.70 -14.34
CA ARG A 1015 -37.49 32.74 -12.94
C ARG A 1015 -39.00 32.80 -12.84
N THR A 1016 -39.68 33.11 -13.94
CA THR A 1016 -41.12 33.41 -13.95
C THR A 1016 -41.97 32.16 -14.22
N SER A 1017 -41.36 31.05 -14.65
CA SER A 1017 -42.02 29.77 -14.85
C SER A 1017 -41.82 28.84 -13.64
N THR A 1018 -42.85 28.07 -13.27
CA THR A 1018 -42.79 27.03 -12.23
C THR A 1018 -41.72 25.98 -12.52
N LEU A 1019 -41.56 25.60 -13.78
CA LEU A 1019 -40.55 24.64 -14.23
C LEU A 1019 -39.14 25.24 -14.10
N GLY A 1020 -38.97 26.51 -14.51
CA GLY A 1020 -37.70 27.24 -14.39
C GLY A 1020 -37.28 27.46 -12.93
N LEU A 1021 -38.23 27.78 -12.04
CA LEU A 1021 -38.00 27.92 -10.59
C LEU A 1021 -37.53 26.59 -9.96
N ASN A 1022 -38.16 25.47 -10.31
CA ASN A 1022 -37.75 24.15 -9.85
C ASN A 1022 -36.35 23.78 -10.37
N SER A 1023 -36.04 24.08 -11.63
CA SER A 1023 -34.71 23.88 -12.22
C SER A 1023 -33.63 24.73 -11.53
N MET A 1024 -33.94 25.97 -11.13
CA MET A 1024 -33.02 26.81 -10.34
C MET A 1024 -32.81 26.28 -8.91
N ALA A 1025 -33.86 25.87 -8.21
CA ALA A 1025 -33.72 25.25 -6.90
C ALA A 1025 -32.94 23.92 -6.98
N GLY A 1026 -33.17 23.15 -8.05
CA GLY A 1026 -32.44 21.94 -8.40
C GLY A 1026 -30.96 22.20 -8.69
N SER A 1027 -30.61 23.32 -9.32
CA SER A 1027 -29.21 23.67 -9.61
C SER A 1027 -28.39 23.97 -8.35
N ILE A 1028 -28.98 24.67 -7.37
CA ILE A 1028 -28.38 24.92 -6.05
C ILE A 1028 -28.21 23.61 -5.28
N PHE A 1029 -29.23 22.74 -5.35
CA PHE A 1029 -29.17 21.44 -4.70
C PHE A 1029 -28.07 20.54 -5.25
N ILE A 1030 -28.05 20.38 -6.57
CA ILE A 1030 -27.12 19.48 -7.20
C ILE A 1030 -25.68 19.99 -7.13
N SER A 1031 -25.47 21.32 -7.16
CA SER A 1031 -24.13 21.90 -6.92
C SER A 1031 -23.62 21.55 -5.52
N CYS A 1032 -24.46 21.69 -4.49
CA CYS A 1032 -24.08 21.36 -3.12
C CYS A 1032 -23.73 19.86 -2.97
N VAL A 1033 -24.61 18.99 -3.45
CA VAL A 1033 -24.44 17.54 -3.33
C VAL A 1033 -23.18 17.07 -4.05
N LEU A 1034 -22.98 17.45 -5.31
CA LEU A 1034 -21.89 16.93 -6.13
C LEU A 1034 -20.53 17.48 -5.71
N VAL A 1035 -20.44 18.78 -5.48
CA VAL A 1035 -19.20 19.42 -5.03
C VAL A 1035 -18.88 18.95 -3.60
N GLY A 1036 -19.86 18.91 -2.70
CA GLY A 1036 -19.68 18.41 -1.33
C GLY A 1036 -19.20 16.96 -1.29
N MET A 1037 -19.87 16.05 -2.00
CA MET A 1037 -19.50 14.63 -2.02
C MET A 1037 -18.10 14.40 -2.58
N THR A 1038 -17.74 15.09 -3.67
CA THR A 1038 -16.42 14.99 -4.28
C THR A 1038 -15.33 15.41 -3.29
N ASN A 1039 -15.56 16.46 -2.49
CA ASN A 1039 -14.62 16.90 -1.46
C ASN A 1039 -14.48 15.89 -0.30
N ALA A 1040 -15.58 15.32 0.18
CA ALA A 1040 -15.51 14.28 1.22
C ALA A 1040 -14.71 13.05 0.77
N GLN A 1041 -14.90 12.59 -0.48
CA GLN A 1041 -14.21 11.43 -1.01
C GLN A 1041 -12.71 11.68 -1.23
N ASN A 1042 -12.33 12.86 -1.73
CA ASN A 1042 -10.93 13.22 -1.96
C ASN A 1042 -10.14 13.41 -0.66
N ALA A 1043 -10.81 13.81 0.44
CA ALA A 1043 -10.16 13.98 1.75
C ALA A 1043 -9.70 12.66 2.38
N ILE A 1044 -10.33 11.52 2.04
CA ILE A 1044 -10.05 10.21 2.64
C ILE A 1044 -8.61 9.73 2.39
N PRO A 1045 -8.15 9.53 1.13
CA PRO A 1045 -6.81 8.98 0.88
C PRO A 1045 -5.71 9.86 1.46
N GLN A 1046 -5.85 11.19 1.33
CA GLN A 1046 -4.91 12.15 1.88
C GLN A 1046 -4.82 12.07 3.42
N THR A 1047 -5.96 12.04 4.11
CA THR A 1047 -5.99 11.95 5.58
C THR A 1047 -5.42 10.63 6.07
N MET A 1048 -5.68 9.51 5.37
CA MET A 1048 -5.15 8.20 5.76
C MET A 1048 -3.63 8.08 5.59
N GLN A 1049 -3.05 8.69 4.54
CA GLN A 1049 -1.60 8.73 4.39
C GLN A 1049 -0.94 9.50 5.53
N MET A 1050 -1.48 10.67 5.87
CA MET A 1050 -0.90 11.57 6.88
C MET A 1050 -1.13 11.08 8.31
N ARG A 1051 -2.17 10.29 8.52
CA ARG A 1051 -2.42 9.59 9.78
C ARG A 1051 -1.22 8.74 10.22
N ALA A 1052 -0.56 8.01 9.31
CA ALA A 1052 0.60 7.18 9.64
C ALA A 1052 1.78 8.03 10.17
N VAL A 1053 2.07 9.14 9.47
CA VAL A 1053 3.10 10.11 9.86
C VAL A 1053 2.80 10.70 11.25
N HIS A 1054 1.57 11.14 11.49
CA HIS A 1054 1.17 11.71 12.79
C HIS A 1054 1.33 10.73 13.95
N LEU A 1055 0.99 9.45 13.75
CA LEU A 1055 1.13 8.43 14.80
C LEU A 1055 2.59 8.22 15.18
N ARG A 1056 3.50 8.25 14.21
CA ARG A 1056 4.94 8.18 14.43
C ARG A 1056 5.46 9.41 15.16
N GLU A 1057 5.13 10.61 14.69
CA GLU A 1057 5.51 11.86 15.37
C GLU A 1057 4.97 11.92 16.82
N ARG A 1058 3.75 11.42 17.04
CA ARG A 1058 3.13 11.33 18.37
C ARG A 1058 3.81 10.29 19.26
N ALA A 1059 4.30 9.19 18.71
CA ALA A 1059 5.04 8.19 19.49
C ALA A 1059 6.29 8.80 20.14
N VAL A 1060 6.91 9.77 19.47
CA VAL A 1060 8.08 10.54 19.93
C VAL A 1060 7.69 11.87 20.61
N HIS A 1061 6.40 12.11 20.87
CA HIS A 1061 5.86 13.36 21.45
C HIS A 1061 6.26 14.66 20.71
N GLN A 1062 6.48 14.59 19.40
CA GLN A 1062 6.78 15.78 18.60
C GLN A 1062 5.53 16.66 18.44
N THR A 1063 4.38 16.04 18.17
CA THR A 1063 3.12 16.75 17.89
C THR A 1063 2.00 16.30 18.83
N SER A 1064 1.17 17.25 19.24
CA SER A 1064 -0.08 16.95 19.96
C SER A 1064 -1.22 16.72 18.97
N ILE A 1065 -2.21 15.92 19.37
CA ILE A 1065 -3.41 15.65 18.54
C ILE A 1065 -4.14 16.97 18.21
N LEU A 1066 -4.23 17.87 19.20
CA LEU A 1066 -4.93 19.14 19.04
C LEU A 1066 -4.18 20.06 18.07
N ALA A 1067 -2.86 20.20 18.22
CA ALA A 1067 -2.06 21.02 17.31
C ALA A 1067 -2.10 20.49 15.87
N TYR A 1068 -2.01 19.17 15.69
CA TYR A 1068 -2.13 18.53 14.38
C TYR A 1068 -3.50 18.78 13.75
N ASN A 1069 -4.59 18.61 14.50
CA ASN A 1069 -5.95 18.81 13.98
C ASN A 1069 -6.21 20.28 13.61
N ILE A 1070 -5.76 21.23 14.45
CA ILE A 1070 -5.86 22.67 14.16
C ILE A 1070 -5.05 23.01 12.91
N ALA A 1071 -3.81 22.51 12.78
CA ALA A 1071 -2.96 22.77 11.63
C ALA A 1071 -3.60 22.31 10.32
N TYR A 1072 -4.13 21.09 10.26
CA TYR A 1072 -4.85 20.61 9.09
C TYR A 1072 -6.15 21.36 8.82
N THR A 1073 -6.84 21.83 9.86
CA THR A 1073 -8.06 22.64 9.69
C THR A 1073 -7.74 24.00 9.06
N LEU A 1074 -6.74 24.70 9.59
CA LEU A 1074 -6.30 26.00 9.10
C LEU A 1074 -5.67 25.90 7.70
N ALA A 1075 -4.94 24.82 7.41
CA ALA A 1075 -4.37 24.62 6.09
C ALA A 1075 -5.45 24.34 5.02
N GLU A 1076 -6.57 23.71 5.39
CA GLU A 1076 -7.64 23.38 4.44
C GLU A 1076 -8.42 24.62 3.97
N ILE A 1077 -8.67 25.57 4.86
CA ILE A 1077 -9.58 26.71 4.65
C ILE A 1077 -9.17 27.60 3.46
N PRO A 1078 -7.91 28.08 3.32
CA PRO A 1078 -7.54 28.98 2.22
C PRO A 1078 -7.75 28.36 0.83
N TYR A 1079 -7.42 27.08 0.66
CA TYR A 1079 -7.61 26.40 -0.63
C TYR A 1079 -9.09 26.17 -0.93
N LEU A 1080 -9.90 25.86 0.09
CA LEU A 1080 -11.36 25.75 -0.08
C LEU A 1080 -11.98 27.11 -0.42
N MET A 1081 -11.54 28.20 0.22
CA MET A 1081 -12.00 29.55 -0.04
C MET A 1081 -11.77 29.95 -1.50
N VAL A 1082 -10.54 29.76 -2.00
CA VAL A 1082 -10.18 30.08 -3.38
C VAL A 1082 -10.93 29.18 -4.36
N ALA A 1083 -10.97 27.86 -4.13
CA ALA A 1083 -11.70 26.93 -5.00
C ALA A 1083 -13.19 27.26 -5.08
N ASN A 1084 -13.82 27.58 -3.94
CA ASN A 1084 -15.23 27.97 -3.89
C ASN A 1084 -15.48 29.34 -4.53
N LEU A 1085 -14.53 30.29 -4.41
CA LEU A 1085 -14.63 31.58 -5.06
C LEU A 1085 -14.59 31.44 -6.58
N ILE A 1086 -13.68 30.60 -7.11
CA ILE A 1086 -13.64 30.24 -8.54
C ILE A 1086 -14.98 29.65 -8.97
N PHE A 1087 -15.54 28.73 -8.19
CA PHE A 1087 -16.85 28.14 -8.51
C PHE A 1087 -17.97 29.19 -8.54
N CYS A 1088 -18.11 29.99 -7.48
CA CYS A 1088 -19.20 30.98 -7.37
C CYS A 1088 -19.08 32.08 -8.44
N SER A 1089 -17.85 32.54 -8.72
CA SER A 1089 -17.59 33.60 -9.72
C SER A 1089 -17.97 33.20 -11.15
N ILE A 1090 -17.97 31.91 -11.48
CA ILE A 1090 -18.38 31.41 -12.79
C ILE A 1090 -19.85 30.97 -12.77
N PHE A 1091 -20.24 30.18 -11.76
CA PHE A 1091 -21.58 29.59 -11.68
C PHE A 1091 -22.68 30.64 -11.49
N LEU A 1092 -22.50 31.61 -10.59
CA LEU A 1092 -23.54 32.58 -10.26
C LEU A 1092 -23.86 33.52 -11.43
N PRO A 1093 -22.88 34.13 -12.14
CA PRO A 1093 -23.19 34.94 -13.32
C PRO A 1093 -23.83 34.17 -14.47
N MET A 1094 -23.39 32.94 -14.74
CA MET A 1094 -23.95 32.13 -15.83
C MET A 1094 -25.43 31.76 -15.60
N THR A 1095 -25.79 31.47 -14.35
CA THR A 1095 -27.16 31.10 -13.95
C THR A 1095 -28.04 32.30 -13.58
N LYS A 1096 -27.45 33.51 -13.50
CA LYS A 1096 -28.05 34.74 -12.95
C LYS A 1096 -28.48 34.65 -11.48
N ILE A 1097 -28.00 33.68 -10.70
CA ILE A 1097 -28.34 33.50 -9.28
C ILE A 1097 -27.55 34.47 -8.40
N ALA A 1098 -28.21 35.15 -7.45
CA ALA A 1098 -27.57 36.07 -6.50
C ALA A 1098 -26.68 37.18 -7.11
N THR A 1099 -26.94 37.58 -8.37
CA THR A 1099 -26.16 38.59 -9.10
C THR A 1099 -26.66 40.03 -8.91
N TYR A 1100 -27.74 40.24 -8.15
CA TYR A 1100 -28.39 41.55 -7.99
C TYR A 1100 -27.65 42.50 -7.04
N SER A 1101 -26.80 41.98 -6.16
CA SER A 1101 -25.99 42.76 -5.22
C SER A 1101 -24.71 42.00 -4.83
N ALA A 1102 -23.62 42.73 -4.61
CA ALA A 1102 -22.38 42.16 -4.09
C ALA A 1102 -22.60 41.44 -2.74
N SER A 1103 -23.50 41.95 -1.90
CA SER A 1103 -23.84 41.32 -0.61
C SER A 1103 -24.44 39.91 -0.80
N ALA A 1104 -25.30 39.73 -1.82
CA ALA A 1104 -25.92 38.44 -2.10
C ALA A 1104 -24.87 37.42 -2.59
N PHE A 1105 -23.94 37.86 -3.44
CA PHE A 1105 -22.80 37.04 -3.88
C PHE A 1105 -21.96 36.55 -2.69
N PHE A 1106 -21.52 37.46 -1.80
CA PHE A 1106 -20.69 37.09 -0.66
C PHE A 1106 -21.44 36.23 0.37
N LYS A 1107 -22.74 36.47 0.59
CA LYS A 1107 -23.57 35.58 1.43
C LYS A 1107 -23.65 34.17 0.84
N PHE A 1108 -23.88 34.04 -0.46
CA PHE A 1108 -23.93 32.74 -1.13
C PHE A 1108 -22.57 32.01 -1.09
N TRP A 1109 -21.49 32.74 -1.35
CA TRP A 1109 -20.13 32.19 -1.28
C TRP A 1109 -19.76 31.74 0.12
N PHE A 1110 -20.13 32.50 1.15
CA PHE A 1110 -19.81 32.14 2.54
C PHE A 1110 -20.61 30.93 3.03
N ILE A 1111 -21.92 30.87 2.79
CA ILE A 1111 -22.75 29.69 3.17
C ILE A 1111 -22.25 28.42 2.45
N SER A 1112 -21.92 28.53 1.16
CA SER A 1112 -21.41 27.37 0.41
C SER A 1112 -20.00 26.95 0.88
N LEU A 1113 -19.15 27.89 1.29
CA LEU A 1113 -17.85 27.61 1.89
C LEU A 1113 -17.99 26.82 3.20
N GLU A 1114 -18.87 27.26 4.11
CA GLU A 1114 -19.11 26.58 5.39
C GLU A 1114 -19.61 25.15 5.19
N PHE A 1115 -20.56 24.96 4.25
CA PHE A 1115 -21.05 23.63 3.90
C PHE A 1115 -19.95 22.74 3.32
N TYR A 1116 -19.16 23.21 2.36
CA TYR A 1116 -18.08 22.43 1.77
C TYR A 1116 -16.98 22.11 2.79
N ALA A 1117 -16.69 23.02 3.72
CA ALA A 1117 -15.78 22.77 4.83
C ALA A 1117 -16.31 21.66 5.76
N ALA A 1118 -17.58 21.74 6.17
CA ALA A 1118 -18.22 20.73 7.02
C ALA A 1118 -18.17 19.33 6.39
N VAL A 1119 -18.49 19.21 5.09
CA VAL A 1119 -18.48 17.92 4.38
C VAL A 1119 -17.05 17.40 4.16
N THR A 1120 -16.07 18.28 3.92
CA THR A 1120 -14.65 17.89 3.84
C THR A 1120 -14.17 17.33 5.17
N PHE A 1121 -14.53 17.98 6.28
CA PHE A 1121 -14.14 17.56 7.63
C PHE A 1121 -14.84 16.26 8.04
N PHE A 1122 -16.08 16.04 7.59
CA PHE A 1122 -16.77 14.76 7.73
C PHE A 1122 -16.02 13.61 7.03
N GLY A 1123 -15.53 13.83 5.80
CA GLY A 1123 -14.70 12.86 5.08
C GLY A 1123 -13.39 12.54 5.82
N ALA A 1124 -12.71 13.57 6.34
CA ALA A 1124 -11.50 13.40 7.16
C ALA A 1124 -11.76 12.65 8.47
N PHE A 1125 -12.89 12.92 9.14
CA PHE A 1125 -13.32 12.19 10.33
C PHE A 1125 -13.49 10.70 10.04
N LEU A 1126 -14.20 10.34 8.96
CA LEU A 1126 -14.41 8.95 8.58
C LEU A 1126 -13.10 8.23 8.23
N ALA A 1127 -12.13 8.93 7.64
CA ALA A 1127 -10.80 8.38 7.35
C ALA A 1127 -10.01 8.03 8.62
N VAL A 1128 -10.20 8.75 9.72
CA VAL A 1128 -9.58 8.46 11.03
C VAL A 1128 -10.33 7.34 11.75
N VAL A 1129 -11.66 7.32 11.72
CA VAL A 1129 -12.42 6.23 12.38
C VAL A 1129 -12.20 4.89 11.68
N SER A 1130 -12.09 4.90 10.35
CA SER A 1130 -11.98 3.69 9.55
C SER A 1130 -10.58 3.08 9.59
N PRO A 1131 -10.44 1.74 9.65
CA PRO A 1131 -9.12 1.10 9.56
C PRO A 1131 -8.57 1.09 8.13
N THR A 1132 -9.43 1.15 7.10
CA THR A 1132 -9.02 1.13 5.68
C THR A 1132 -9.77 2.19 4.87
N PRO A 1133 -9.19 2.68 3.75
CA PRO A 1133 -9.84 3.69 2.91
C PRO A 1133 -11.11 3.15 2.25
N VAL A 1134 -11.18 1.84 1.99
CA VAL A 1134 -12.37 1.16 1.44
C VAL A 1134 -13.58 1.39 2.35
N ILE A 1135 -13.42 1.24 3.66
CA ILE A 1135 -14.53 1.40 4.62
C ILE A 1135 -15.00 2.85 4.66
N ALA A 1136 -14.08 3.81 4.74
CA ALA A 1136 -14.41 5.23 4.73
C ALA A 1136 -15.16 5.64 3.44
N SER A 1137 -14.69 5.17 2.28
CA SER A 1137 -15.31 5.47 0.98
C SER A 1137 -16.70 4.85 0.81
N VAL A 1138 -17.01 3.77 1.51
CA VAL A 1138 -18.35 3.15 1.55
C VAL A 1138 -19.30 3.88 2.50
N LEU A 1139 -18.81 4.40 3.62
CA LEU A 1139 -19.63 5.12 4.61
C LEU A 1139 -20.09 6.49 4.13
N VAL A 1140 -19.30 7.19 3.32
CA VAL A 1140 -19.67 8.53 2.80
C VAL A 1140 -20.97 8.49 1.97
N PRO A 1141 -21.11 7.66 0.92
CA PRO A 1141 -22.34 7.58 0.13
C PRO A 1141 -23.57 7.19 0.95
N ILE A 1142 -23.40 6.37 2.01
CA ILE A 1142 -24.50 5.99 2.92
C ILE A 1142 -25.05 7.24 3.59
N VAL A 1143 -24.19 7.99 4.29
CA VAL A 1143 -24.63 9.16 5.05
C VAL A 1143 -25.12 10.28 4.13
N VAL A 1144 -24.42 10.51 3.01
CA VAL A 1144 -24.83 11.51 2.02
C VAL A 1144 -26.15 11.12 1.34
N GLY A 1145 -26.42 9.83 1.09
CA GLY A 1145 -27.68 9.35 0.54
C GLY A 1145 -28.87 9.66 1.46
N ILE A 1146 -28.69 9.54 2.78
CA ILE A 1146 -29.69 9.96 3.79
C ILE A 1146 -29.87 11.47 3.75
N TRP A 1147 -28.77 12.24 3.65
CA TRP A 1147 -28.82 13.70 3.56
C TRP A 1147 -29.55 14.17 2.31
N ILE A 1148 -29.30 13.57 1.14
CA ILE A 1148 -30.00 13.85 -0.12
C ILE A 1148 -31.51 13.62 0.06
N SER A 1149 -31.88 12.48 0.66
CA SER A 1149 -33.29 12.09 0.84
C SER A 1149 -34.05 13.04 1.76
N THR A 1150 -33.38 13.57 2.79
CA THR A 1150 -33.99 14.40 3.84
C THR A 1150 -33.68 15.90 3.72
N ALA A 1151 -33.16 16.36 2.59
CA ALA A 1151 -32.70 17.74 2.43
C ALA A 1151 -33.83 18.79 2.28
N GLY A 1152 -35.09 18.35 2.20
CA GLY A 1152 -36.26 19.22 2.01
C GLY A 1152 -36.63 19.54 0.57
N LEU A 1153 -35.76 19.23 -0.42
CA LEU A 1153 -36.08 19.35 -1.86
C LEU A 1153 -36.64 18.04 -2.43
N VAL A 1154 -36.05 16.90 -2.03
CA VAL A 1154 -36.42 15.57 -2.50
C VAL A 1154 -37.71 15.11 -1.84
N VAL A 1155 -37.73 15.10 -0.51
CA VAL A 1155 -38.95 14.93 0.29
C VAL A 1155 -39.22 16.26 0.99
N PRO A 1156 -40.35 16.93 0.72
CA PRO A 1156 -40.68 18.18 1.37
C PRO A 1156 -40.92 17.96 2.87
N ARG A 1157 -40.58 18.95 3.70
CA ARG A 1157 -40.66 18.84 5.17
C ARG A 1157 -42.03 18.40 5.67
N SER A 1158 -43.11 18.84 5.03
CA SER A 1158 -44.49 18.49 5.41
C SER A 1158 -44.85 17.02 5.24
N MET A 1159 -44.10 16.27 4.42
CA MET A 1159 -44.33 14.86 4.14
C MET A 1159 -43.40 13.93 4.94
N ILE A 1160 -42.45 14.48 5.69
CA ILE A 1160 -41.57 13.69 6.56
C ILE A 1160 -42.35 13.31 7.82
N LEU A 1161 -42.39 12.01 8.14
CA LEU A 1161 -42.98 11.50 9.38
C LEU A 1161 -42.37 12.20 10.61
N ASN A 1162 -43.22 12.63 11.55
CA ASN A 1162 -42.81 13.34 12.76
C ASN A 1162 -41.73 12.61 13.57
N THR A 1163 -41.74 11.28 13.58
CA THR A 1163 -40.73 10.45 14.28
C THR A 1163 -39.30 10.65 13.74
N PHE A 1164 -39.14 10.97 12.46
CA PHE A 1164 -37.84 11.11 11.79
C PHE A 1164 -37.50 12.56 11.41
N ILE A 1165 -38.30 13.53 11.86
CA ILE A 1165 -38.03 14.94 11.59
C ILE A 1165 -36.70 15.42 12.20
N TRP A 1166 -36.18 14.74 13.22
CA TRP A 1166 -34.84 15.03 13.75
C TRP A 1166 -33.72 14.79 12.72
N VAL A 1167 -33.87 13.82 11.82
CA VAL A 1167 -32.88 13.53 10.76
C VAL A 1167 -32.73 14.74 9.85
N PHE A 1168 -33.84 15.40 9.52
CA PHE A 1168 -33.88 16.65 8.76
C PHE A 1168 -33.06 17.75 9.44
N TRP A 1169 -33.18 17.93 10.76
CA TRP A 1169 -32.45 18.95 11.51
C TRP A 1169 -30.96 18.64 11.73
N THR A 1170 -30.60 17.36 11.78
CA THR A 1170 -29.20 16.92 11.87
C THR A 1170 -28.45 16.92 10.53
N ASN A 1171 -29.12 17.30 9.45
CA ASN A 1171 -28.59 17.22 8.09
C ASN A 1171 -27.94 18.56 7.67
N PRO A 1172 -26.60 18.64 7.53
CA PRO A 1172 -25.93 19.88 7.12
C PRO A 1172 -26.34 20.35 5.72
N LEU A 1173 -26.77 19.44 4.83
CA LEU A 1173 -27.23 19.80 3.49
C LEU A 1173 -28.52 20.63 3.56
N GLN A 1174 -29.45 20.33 4.46
CA GLN A 1174 -30.70 21.06 4.60
C GLN A 1174 -30.46 22.52 4.98
N TRP A 1175 -29.62 22.78 5.99
CA TRP A 1175 -29.23 24.13 6.41
C TRP A 1175 -28.57 24.93 5.28
N ALA A 1176 -27.67 24.30 4.52
CA ALA A 1176 -27.04 24.93 3.36
C ALA A 1176 -28.06 25.29 2.28
N LEU A 1177 -29.00 24.38 1.97
CA LEU A 1177 -30.01 24.64 0.94
C LEU A 1177 -30.98 25.75 1.33
N ASP A 1178 -31.46 25.76 2.57
CA ASP A 1178 -32.40 26.78 3.03
C ASP A 1178 -31.75 28.17 3.01
N GLY A 1179 -30.50 28.29 3.46
CA GLY A 1179 -29.73 29.54 3.38
C GLY A 1179 -29.45 29.97 1.93
N LEU A 1180 -28.95 29.08 1.08
CA LEU A 1180 -28.60 29.39 -0.32
C LEU A 1180 -29.84 29.72 -1.17
N THR A 1181 -30.95 29.00 -0.99
CA THR A 1181 -32.21 29.30 -1.69
C THR A 1181 -32.84 30.59 -1.19
N SER A 1182 -32.75 30.88 0.10
CA SER A 1182 -33.18 32.18 0.65
C SER A 1182 -32.40 33.32 0.02
N VAL A 1183 -31.07 33.22 -0.09
CA VAL A 1183 -30.25 34.24 -0.78
C VAL A 1183 -30.56 34.32 -2.29
N ALA A 1184 -30.85 33.19 -2.94
CA ALA A 1184 -31.07 33.14 -4.38
C ALA A 1184 -32.39 33.80 -4.83
N PHE A 1185 -33.46 33.64 -4.04
CA PHE A 1185 -34.82 34.02 -4.44
C PHE A 1185 -35.42 35.18 -3.64
N TYR A 1186 -34.76 35.65 -2.58
CA TYR A 1186 -35.29 36.72 -1.74
C TYR A 1186 -35.48 38.03 -2.52
N CYS A 1187 -36.62 38.66 -2.25
CA CYS A 1187 -36.91 40.01 -2.70
C CYS A 1187 -37.69 40.76 -1.61
N VAL A 1188 -37.40 42.05 -1.44
CA VAL A 1188 -38.05 42.89 -0.41
C VAL A 1188 -39.47 43.24 -0.86
N LEU A 1189 -40.47 42.76 -0.11
CA LEU A 1189 -41.88 43.00 -0.40
C LEU A 1189 -42.46 44.20 0.39
N ASP A 1190 -41.78 44.66 1.44
CA ASP A 1190 -42.31 45.63 2.44
C ASP A 1190 -42.19 47.11 2.05
N LYS A 1191 -41.90 47.44 0.79
CA LYS A 1191 -42.08 48.83 0.34
C LYS A 1191 -43.59 49.14 0.32
N PRO A 1192 -44.08 50.21 0.97
CA PRO A 1192 -45.52 50.52 1.03
C PRO A 1192 -46.17 50.71 -0.36
N SER A 1193 -45.37 51.00 -1.39
CA SER A 1193 -45.77 51.06 -2.80
C SER A 1193 -46.02 49.70 -3.47
N CYS A 1194 -45.70 48.57 -2.84
CA CYS A 1194 -45.92 47.21 -3.38
C CYS A 1194 -47.11 46.46 -2.75
N LEU A 1195 -47.66 46.98 -1.66
CA LEU A 1195 -48.69 46.32 -0.83
C LEU A 1195 -50.09 46.98 -0.93
N ASN A 1196 -50.20 48.23 -1.34
CA ASN A 1196 -51.47 48.96 -1.40
C ASN A 1196 -51.97 49.16 -2.84
N SER A 1197 -53.00 48.40 -3.23
CA SER A 1197 -53.80 48.59 -4.46
C SER A 1197 -54.49 49.96 -4.53
N ASN A 1198 -54.69 50.63 -3.39
CA ASN A 1198 -55.49 51.85 -3.28
C ASN A 1198 -54.74 53.14 -3.66
N LEU A 1199 -53.43 53.05 -3.95
CA LEU A 1199 -52.60 54.23 -4.28
C LEU A 1199 -52.30 54.38 -5.78
N ASN A 1200 -52.64 53.41 -6.64
CA ASN A 1200 -52.60 53.59 -8.09
C ASN A 1200 -53.43 52.53 -8.85
N PRO A 1201 -54.66 52.83 -9.32
CA PRO A 1201 -55.51 51.87 -10.04
C PRO A 1201 -54.93 51.45 -11.40
N GLU A 1202 -53.98 52.20 -11.95
CA GLU A 1202 -53.26 51.83 -13.19
C GLU A 1202 -52.37 50.58 -13.01
N CYS A 1203 -51.94 50.23 -11.79
CA CYS A 1203 -51.18 49.02 -11.53
C CYS A 1203 -52.04 47.73 -11.54
N GLU A 1204 -53.36 47.87 -11.66
CA GLU A 1204 -54.31 46.76 -11.83
C GLU A 1204 -54.54 46.41 -13.31
N THR A 1205 -54.37 47.39 -14.22
CA THR A 1205 -54.67 47.26 -15.66
C THR A 1205 -53.44 47.33 -16.58
N ASP A 1206 -52.37 48.04 -16.23
CA ASP A 1206 -51.13 48.11 -17.01
C ASP A 1206 -49.86 47.99 -16.14
N ILE A 1207 -49.21 46.83 -16.24
CA ILE A 1207 -48.13 46.36 -15.36
C ILE A 1207 -46.84 47.17 -15.53
N LYS A 1208 -46.66 47.90 -16.65
CA LYS A 1208 -45.47 48.73 -16.89
C LYS A 1208 -45.48 50.07 -16.13
N ALA A 1209 -46.62 50.47 -15.55
CA ALA A 1209 -46.79 51.74 -14.85
C ALA A 1209 -46.36 51.73 -13.37
N CYS A 1210 -45.87 50.59 -12.84
CA CYS A 1210 -45.45 50.44 -11.43
C CYS A 1210 -43.91 50.25 -11.27
N PRO A 1211 -43.06 51.26 -11.53
CA PRO A 1211 -41.59 51.14 -11.58
C PRO A 1211 -40.88 50.99 -10.23
N GLN A 1212 -41.61 50.90 -9.10
CA GLN A 1212 -41.00 50.89 -7.75
C GLN A 1212 -40.88 49.50 -7.10
N CYS A 1213 -41.40 48.44 -7.73
CA CYS A 1213 -41.37 47.06 -7.22
C CYS A 1213 -40.51 46.15 -8.12
N ASP A 1214 -39.25 45.94 -7.74
CA ASP A 1214 -38.25 45.18 -8.52
C ASP A 1214 -38.35 43.64 -8.33
N CYS A 1215 -39.48 43.13 -7.82
CA CYS A 1215 -39.66 41.71 -7.49
C CYS A 1215 -40.34 40.92 -8.63
N PRO A 1216 -39.75 39.81 -9.10
CA PRO A 1216 -40.32 39.00 -10.17
C PRO A 1216 -41.62 38.31 -9.75
N ARG A 1217 -42.62 38.34 -10.63
CA ARG A 1217 -43.90 37.61 -10.50
C ARG A 1217 -43.91 36.38 -11.40
N MET A 1218 -44.72 35.39 -11.03
CA MET A 1218 -44.94 34.20 -11.86
C MET A 1218 -45.74 34.55 -13.13
N SER A 1219 -45.37 33.95 -14.26
CA SER A 1219 -46.05 34.18 -15.54
C SER A 1219 -47.53 33.75 -15.45
N GLY A 1220 -48.44 34.66 -15.78
CA GLY A 1220 -49.89 34.41 -15.74
C GLY A 1220 -50.54 34.43 -14.34
N THR A 1221 -49.83 34.81 -13.26
CA THR A 1221 -50.42 34.94 -11.92
C THR A 1221 -49.91 36.18 -11.18
N ASN A 1222 -50.70 36.69 -10.21
CA ASN A 1222 -50.29 37.83 -9.36
C ASN A 1222 -49.41 37.44 -8.16
N VAL A 1223 -48.85 36.22 -8.14
CA VAL A 1223 -48.04 35.72 -7.02
C VAL A 1223 -46.55 36.02 -7.24
N PHE A 1224 -45.90 36.59 -6.22
CA PHE A 1224 -44.45 36.82 -6.23
C PHE A 1224 -43.67 35.50 -6.13
N VAL A 1225 -42.58 35.38 -6.89
CA VAL A 1225 -41.70 34.20 -6.92
C VAL A 1225 -41.20 33.82 -5.53
N TRP A 1226 -40.77 34.79 -4.73
CA TRP A 1226 -40.32 34.58 -3.34
C TRP A 1226 -41.42 33.99 -2.45
N ARG A 1227 -42.66 34.50 -2.56
CA ARG A 1227 -43.79 34.06 -1.73
C ARG A 1227 -44.20 32.63 -2.05
N GLN A 1228 -44.10 32.23 -3.32
CA GLN A 1228 -44.34 30.85 -3.71
C GLN A 1228 -43.28 29.89 -3.17
N ILE A 1229 -41.98 30.21 -3.35
CA ILE A 1229 -40.92 29.29 -2.92
C ILE A 1229 -40.80 29.22 -1.38
N SER A 1230 -40.99 30.35 -0.69
CA SER A 1230 -40.99 30.39 0.78
C SER A 1230 -42.13 29.57 1.37
N ASN A 1231 -43.32 29.60 0.77
CA ASN A 1231 -44.44 28.75 1.21
C ASN A 1231 -44.18 27.26 0.96
N ILE A 1232 -43.65 26.90 -0.23
CA ILE A 1232 -43.39 25.50 -0.60
C ILE A 1232 -42.32 24.88 0.31
N ARG A 1233 -41.28 25.65 0.66
CA ARG A 1233 -40.12 25.17 1.42
C ARG A 1233 -40.10 25.60 2.89
N SER A 1234 -41.08 26.38 3.34
CA SER A 1234 -41.11 27.00 4.67
C SER A 1234 -39.85 27.81 4.97
N LEU A 1235 -39.43 28.67 4.03
CA LEU A 1235 -38.21 29.50 4.14
C LEU A 1235 -38.50 30.84 4.80
N ASP A 1236 -37.53 31.32 5.58
CA ASP A 1236 -37.54 32.65 6.20
C ASP A 1236 -36.18 33.32 5.99
N TYR A 1237 -36.19 34.56 5.48
CA TYR A 1237 -34.96 35.31 5.24
C TYR A 1237 -34.25 35.71 6.54
N GLY A 1238 -35.00 35.94 7.63
CA GLY A 1238 -34.44 36.27 8.94
C GLY A 1238 -33.61 35.13 9.56
N ARG A 1239 -33.76 33.91 9.02
CA ARG A 1239 -33.10 32.70 9.52
C ARG A 1239 -31.66 32.51 9.04
N ILE A 1240 -31.23 33.21 7.99
CA ILE A 1240 -29.89 33.02 7.36
C ILE A 1240 -28.72 33.02 8.38
N PRO A 1241 -28.64 33.94 9.37
CA PRO A 1241 -27.56 33.92 10.35
C PRO A 1241 -27.55 32.64 11.21
N TYR A 1242 -28.72 32.09 11.52
CA TYR A 1242 -28.84 30.83 12.26
C TYR A 1242 -28.37 29.64 11.42
N ASP A 1243 -28.69 29.64 10.12
CA ASP A 1243 -28.23 28.60 9.20
C ASP A 1243 -26.69 28.61 9.06
N MET A 1244 -26.06 29.79 8.99
CA MET A 1244 -24.60 29.95 9.01
C MET A 1244 -23.98 29.41 10.32
N ILE A 1245 -24.52 29.82 11.47
CA ILE A 1245 -24.05 29.33 12.77
C ILE A 1245 -24.18 27.81 12.87
N ALA A 1246 -25.28 27.22 12.40
CA ALA A 1246 -25.48 25.78 12.39
C ALA A 1246 -24.43 25.06 11.55
N LEU A 1247 -24.13 25.54 10.33
CA LEU A 1247 -23.10 24.96 9.46
C LEU A 1247 -21.70 25.06 10.08
N LEU A 1248 -21.36 26.19 10.70
CA LEU A 1248 -20.11 26.36 11.43
C LEU A 1248 -19.99 25.36 12.60
N LEU A 1249 -21.08 25.16 13.36
CA LEU A 1249 -21.11 24.18 14.46
C LEU A 1249 -20.93 22.75 13.94
N PHE A 1250 -21.47 22.37 12.78
CA PHE A 1250 -21.21 21.07 12.16
C PHE A 1250 -19.73 20.90 11.78
N ALA A 1251 -19.11 21.93 11.19
CA ALA A 1251 -17.69 21.90 10.85
C ALA A 1251 -16.81 21.70 12.10
N ILE A 1252 -17.11 22.42 13.19
CA ILE A 1252 -16.43 22.27 14.49
C ILE A 1252 -16.68 20.88 15.08
N LEU A 1253 -17.93 20.40 15.06
CA LEU A 1253 -18.31 19.08 15.57
C LEU A 1253 -17.50 17.96 14.90
N PHE A 1254 -17.40 17.94 13.57
CA PHE A 1254 -16.63 16.90 12.87
C PHE A 1254 -15.14 16.96 13.21
N ARG A 1255 -14.57 18.15 13.45
CA ARG A 1255 -13.17 18.29 13.90
C ARG A 1255 -12.98 17.80 15.34
N VAL A 1256 -13.89 18.12 16.25
CA VAL A 1256 -13.88 17.60 17.64
C VAL A 1256 -14.00 16.07 17.64
N LEU A 1257 -14.92 15.52 16.86
CA LEU A 1257 -15.06 14.07 16.69
C LEU A 1257 -13.79 13.43 16.13
N THR A 1258 -13.08 14.11 15.21
CA THR A 1258 -11.78 13.65 14.70
C THR A 1258 -10.71 13.58 15.80
N VAL A 1259 -10.65 14.59 16.68
CA VAL A 1259 -9.74 14.60 17.84
C VAL A 1259 -10.06 13.46 18.80
N LEU A 1260 -11.35 13.25 19.10
CA LEU A 1260 -11.80 12.14 19.94
C LEU A 1260 -11.47 10.79 19.29
N ALA A 1261 -11.64 10.66 17.98
CA ALA A 1261 -11.29 9.46 17.23
C ALA A 1261 -9.79 9.15 17.40
N PHE A 1262 -8.88 10.10 17.15
CA PHE A 1262 -7.43 9.92 17.37
C PHE A 1262 -7.04 9.56 18.81
N LYS A 1263 -7.86 9.95 19.80
CA LYS A 1263 -7.62 9.64 21.21
C LYS A 1263 -8.04 8.21 21.57
N TYR A 1264 -9.18 7.75 21.06
CA TYR A 1264 -9.84 6.53 21.54
C TYR A 1264 -9.79 5.33 20.58
N THR A 1265 -9.60 5.53 19.28
CA THR A 1265 -9.58 4.39 18.34
C THR A 1265 -8.37 3.49 18.58
N ARG A 1266 -8.63 2.20 18.87
CA ARG A 1266 -7.62 1.23 19.33
C ARG A 1266 -6.93 0.44 18.21
N HIS A 1267 -7.52 0.36 17.01
CA HIS A 1267 -6.95 -0.40 15.88
C HIS A 1267 -5.52 0.04 15.50
N TYR A 1268 -5.12 1.23 15.95
CA TYR A 1268 -3.84 1.90 15.75
C TYR A 1268 -2.67 1.37 16.58
N ARG A 1269 -2.92 0.69 17.69
CA ARG A 1269 -1.86 0.21 18.61
C ARG A 1269 -1.38 -1.21 18.29
N ARG A 1270 -1.91 -1.82 17.21
CA ARG A 1270 -1.63 -3.22 16.81
C ARG A 1270 -0.80 -3.33 15.54
N THR A 1271 -0.70 -2.26 14.76
CA THR A 1271 0.20 -2.09 13.61
C THR A 1271 1.44 -1.37 14.09
#